data_AF-A0A444ZXK3-F1
#
_entry.id   AF-A0A444ZXK3-F1
#
_cell.length_a   1.000
_cell.length_b   1.000
_cell.length_c   1.000
_cell.angle_alpha   90.00
_cell.angle_beta   90.00
_cell.angle_gamma   90.00
#
_symmetry.space_group_name_H-M   'P 1'
#
loop_
_entity.id
_entity.type
_entity.pdbx_description
1 polymer ?
#
loop_
_entity_poly.entity_id
_entity_poly.type
_entity_poly.pdbx_seq_one_letter_code
_entity_poly.pdbx_strand_id
1 'polypeptide(L)'
;MGEEGLRLGGFSAGLAVILNDEDKKDNSSKTRLLSCCDDLGHESVERTLEYVFGLPNRSLNPVTDPIDSNFIRSIIRNEFSRFNAKSGDSCGERDGIFIAGGGSGIVGLESSSICGDITIIKLPLLVESLANFSSSRANVCVWKGKWMYEVILETSGIQQLGWATISCPFTDHKGVGDADDSYAYDGKRVSKWNKDAETYGQSWVVGDVIGCCIDLERDEILFFRNGNPLGVAFRGIRKMGPGFGYYPAISLSQGERCELNFGGRPFKFPIEGYCPLQAPPCKTYFVSRLLECWSRLLDMHSVERSEYSLVQKLRRVKRFLSLEEFFHPVSHAIAREFFYELDADAGNKEYMVWGPVLSFLFDVFRLPAPHDYSSLDKVVDVLLQFQGSHLLFENIIDALSGGCKIAPLILTECPYSGSYAHLALACHLLRREELMVLWWKSPEFEFMFEGFLSQKAPNKHDLESLIPTVWWPGSCEDATYADNMMLTTTALSESISKIEEKHRDLCRLVIQFIPPSTPPQLPGSVFRTFLQSLLLRNRGADRNVPPPGVSSNSVLVSTYSVILHFLSEGFELGDICGWLKGCKSDTGFLHRGGEQSFPISLLVKNDPLKTDISRLGGSYSHLSKVHPVIDYEMEVVRWDEGCMDDEETRVTHSSRQKPCCCSSYDSDFTRNLKDPAKYRAKGSRGHCSSIPERSAHVTAECSEGSLEDEITDKPASSDQSEPEYGYRQMHHTKTVSKDIDMPTAALLEEELLDVLLWLYHVGLASNFKQASYYMTHQAQSILLLEETDKQIREGACSGQLKLLKEARNEYREEVIDCVRHCAWFRISLFARWKQRGMFALCMWVVQLLLVLSNMDSVFVYVPEYYLEALVDCFHVLRKSDPPLAPSTSFIKRGLNSFVTFVVTHFNDPRISSADLRDLLLQSISVLVQYREYLTAFESNEAATHRMPKALLSAFDNRSWIPVTNILLRLCKGSGFGFSKNGESSSSSFLFQRLLKEACTNDEVLFSAFLNRLFNTLSWTMTEFSVSVREMQEKYQVVEFQQRKCSVIFDLSCNLARILEFCTREIPQAFLSGPETNLRRLTELIVFILNNIISAADAEFFDMSVRRNGQSPEKVNRGMILAPLVGMILNLLDATNLAEFQENNYLVDVFASMDCPNTVHYGFQYLLDFNWDGSSSGDAYAAKYEPLENFLSLLTCRIVEQLEKVDCVGETDAEDRICCICVTYEVDALIEPCLHKCCYGCITRHLLNCQRCFFCNTTVTSVRRMDEKTG
;
A
#
# COMPACT_ATOMS: atom_id res chain seq x y z
N MET A 1 32.84 36.42 -30.18
CA MET A 1 34.10 37.07 -29.77
C MET A 1 33.98 37.37 -28.29
N GLY A 2 34.82 36.71 -27.46
CA GLY A 2 34.97 36.82 -25.98
C GLY A 2 33.77 36.29 -25.17
N GLU A 3 33.72 35.06 -24.65
CA GLU A 3 34.51 34.38 -23.59
C GLU A 3 34.58 35.14 -22.26
N GLU A 4 33.79 34.69 -21.26
CA GLU A 4 34.27 34.05 -20.01
C GLU A 4 33.06 33.68 -19.10
N GLY A 5 33.04 32.47 -18.55
CA GLY A 5 31.99 31.98 -17.64
C GLY A 5 32.11 30.50 -17.30
N LEU A 6 32.86 30.21 -16.24
CA LEU A 6 33.23 28.90 -15.69
C LEU A 6 32.05 27.94 -15.45
N ARG A 7 32.16 26.69 -15.93
CA ARG A 7 31.39 25.52 -15.48
C ARG A 7 32.29 24.60 -14.65
N LEU A 8 31.98 24.46 -13.37
CA LEU A 8 32.32 23.30 -12.53
C LEU A 8 31.15 22.31 -12.56
N GLY A 9 31.44 21.02 -12.71
CA GLY A 9 30.45 19.94 -12.60
C GLY A 9 30.73 18.79 -13.55
N GLY A 10 31.82 18.05 -13.31
CA GLY A 10 32.09 16.78 -13.98
C GLY A 10 31.55 15.63 -13.14
N PHE A 11 30.40 15.06 -13.54
CA PHE A 11 29.92 13.77 -13.06
C PHE A 11 30.56 12.64 -13.86
N SER A 12 31.11 11.65 -13.17
CA SER A 12 31.67 10.44 -13.74
C SER A 12 30.56 9.50 -14.22
N ALA A 13 30.42 9.36 -15.54
CA ALA A 13 29.64 8.30 -16.17
C ALA A 13 30.44 6.99 -16.15
N GLY A 14 30.12 6.10 -15.21
CA GLY A 14 30.64 4.73 -15.17
C GLY A 14 29.59 3.75 -15.66
N LEU A 15 29.38 3.64 -16.98
CA LEU A 15 28.62 2.55 -17.61
C LEU A 15 28.79 2.46 -19.14
N ALA A 16 29.95 2.82 -19.67
CA ALA A 16 30.22 2.70 -21.11
C ALA A 16 31.71 2.47 -21.44
N VAL A 17 32.38 1.48 -20.83
CA VAL A 17 33.63 0.90 -21.37
C VAL A 17 33.72 -0.58 -20.97
N ILE A 18 32.90 -1.42 -21.58
CA ILE A 18 33.23 -2.84 -21.81
C ILE A 18 33.05 -3.01 -23.31
N LEU A 19 34.10 -3.51 -23.98
CA LEU A 19 34.29 -3.63 -25.45
C LEU A 19 34.99 -2.43 -26.10
N ASN A 20 36.32 -2.38 -25.97
CA ASN A 20 37.25 -2.35 -27.12
C ASN A 20 38.70 -2.40 -26.59
N ASP A 21 39.36 -3.52 -26.88
CA ASP A 21 40.82 -3.65 -26.83
C ASP A 21 41.45 -2.71 -27.87
N GLU A 22 42.53 -2.00 -27.51
CA GLU A 22 43.81 -1.93 -28.23
C GLU A 22 44.74 -0.85 -27.61
N ASP A 23 45.91 -1.31 -27.12
CA ASP A 23 47.22 -0.67 -27.01
C ASP A 23 47.38 0.87 -27.00
N LYS A 24 47.99 1.41 -25.90
CA LYS A 24 49.33 2.06 -25.93
C LYS A 24 49.81 2.64 -24.58
N LYS A 25 51.10 2.35 -24.33
CA LYS A 25 52.15 2.94 -23.45
C LYS A 25 51.98 4.37 -22.88
N ASP A 26 52.30 4.48 -21.58
CA ASP A 26 53.44 5.21 -20.95
C ASP A 26 53.14 6.10 -19.72
N ASN A 27 53.92 5.81 -18.65
CA ASN A 27 54.44 6.66 -17.55
C ASN A 27 53.50 7.23 -16.47
N SER A 28 53.96 7.52 -15.24
CA SER A 28 54.74 6.81 -14.21
C SER A 28 54.77 7.75 -12.97
N SER A 29 54.32 7.32 -11.80
CA SER A 29 54.62 8.00 -10.53
C SER A 29 54.78 6.99 -9.39
N LYS A 30 56.03 6.91 -8.95
CA LYS A 30 56.63 5.96 -8.01
C LYS A 30 56.07 6.09 -6.59
N THR A 31 55.50 5.01 -6.05
CA THR A 31 55.63 4.66 -4.63
C THR A 31 56.81 3.70 -4.48
N ARG A 32 57.67 4.00 -3.49
CA ARG A 32 58.97 3.36 -3.26
C ARG A 32 58.84 1.84 -3.05
N LEU A 33 59.16 1.07 -4.09
CA LEU A 33 59.43 -0.36 -3.99
C LEU A 33 60.83 -0.55 -3.40
N LEU A 34 60.88 -1.06 -2.17
CA LEU A 34 62.08 -1.65 -1.57
C LEU A 34 62.49 -2.86 -2.42
N SER A 35 63.54 -2.67 -3.20
CA SER A 35 64.35 -3.76 -3.75
C SER A 35 65.18 -4.34 -2.60
N CYS A 36 64.86 -5.57 -2.19
CA CYS A 36 65.93 -6.47 -1.75
C CYS A 36 65.63 -7.93 -2.09
N CYS A 37 66.67 -8.54 -2.64
CA CYS A 37 67.05 -9.92 -2.40
C CYS A 37 66.41 -10.97 -3.33
N ASP A 38 66.90 -10.98 -4.58
CA ASP A 38 67.10 -12.22 -5.36
C ASP A 38 68.31 -12.95 -4.77
N ASP A 39 68.06 -13.85 -3.81
CA ASP A 39 68.88 -15.01 -3.44
C ASP A 39 68.33 -15.52 -2.11
N LEU A 40 67.72 -16.72 -2.12
CA LEU A 40 67.46 -17.65 -1.01
C LEU A 40 66.30 -18.56 -1.42
N GLY A 41 66.64 -19.66 -2.10
CA GLY A 41 65.85 -20.88 -2.01
C GLY A 41 66.11 -21.51 -0.65
N HIS A 42 65.11 -21.49 0.22
CA HIS A 42 64.84 -22.50 1.26
C HIS A 42 63.47 -22.18 1.90
N GLU A 43 62.57 -23.14 1.77
CA GLU A 43 61.29 -23.29 2.46
C GLU A 43 61.53 -23.35 3.99
N SER A 44 61.63 -22.19 4.63
CA SER A 44 61.84 -22.07 6.07
C SER A 44 60.50 -21.78 6.75
N VAL A 45 60.20 -22.50 7.83
CA VAL A 45 59.05 -22.25 8.71
C VAL A 45 58.99 -20.78 9.11
N GLU A 46 60.15 -20.20 9.39
CA GLU A 46 60.36 -18.81 9.78
C GLU A 46 59.81 -17.85 8.73
N ARG A 47 60.07 -18.10 7.43
CA ARG A 47 59.54 -17.25 6.35
C ARG A 47 58.02 -17.32 6.24
N THR A 48 57.43 -18.50 6.47
CA THR A 48 55.98 -18.67 6.50
C THR A 48 55.36 -17.90 7.66
N LEU A 49 55.94 -18.00 8.87
CA LEU A 49 55.48 -17.26 10.05
C LEU A 49 55.69 -15.74 9.90
N GLU A 50 56.83 -15.30 9.34
CA GLU A 50 57.11 -13.89 9.05
C GLU A 50 56.06 -13.28 8.10
N TYR A 51 55.63 -14.02 7.07
CA TYR A 51 54.57 -13.58 6.18
C TYR A 51 53.20 -13.47 6.89
N VAL A 52 52.79 -14.52 7.61
CA VAL A 52 51.51 -14.56 8.34
C VAL A 52 51.41 -13.41 9.34
N PHE A 53 52.48 -13.17 10.12
CA PHE A 53 52.50 -12.10 11.12
C PHE A 53 52.90 -10.72 10.57
N GLY A 54 53.29 -10.63 9.29
CA GLY A 54 53.70 -9.37 8.67
C GLY A 54 54.99 -8.80 9.23
N LEU A 55 55.91 -9.65 9.64
CA LEU A 55 57.18 -9.28 10.25
C LEU A 55 58.23 -8.99 9.16
N PRO A 56 59.25 -8.15 9.46
CA PRO A 56 60.39 -7.96 8.57
C PRO A 56 61.15 -9.27 8.33
N ASN A 57 61.71 -9.45 7.14
CA ASN A 57 62.52 -10.63 6.81
C ASN A 57 63.69 -10.83 7.80
N ARG A 58 63.88 -12.06 8.29
CA ARG A 58 64.92 -12.47 9.27
C ARG A 58 64.72 -11.89 10.68
N SER A 59 63.47 -11.68 11.08
CA SER A 59 63.12 -11.25 12.43
C SER A 59 63.01 -12.40 13.42
N LEU A 60 62.73 -13.61 12.94
CA LEU A 60 62.64 -14.82 13.76
C LEU A 60 63.98 -15.58 13.80
N ASN A 61 64.35 -16.07 14.98
CA ASN A 61 65.48 -16.98 15.14
C ASN A 61 65.14 -18.36 14.55
N PRO A 62 66.14 -19.18 14.14
CA PRO A 62 65.91 -20.54 13.65
C PRO A 62 65.11 -21.37 14.66
N VAL A 63 64.00 -21.95 14.21
CA VAL A 63 63.06 -22.74 15.02
C VAL A 63 63.61 -24.15 15.17
N THR A 64 64.02 -24.50 16.39
CA THR A 64 64.54 -25.84 16.74
C THR A 64 63.52 -26.72 17.48
N ASP A 65 62.42 -26.14 17.94
CA ASP A 65 61.36 -26.80 18.74
C ASP A 65 60.13 -27.14 17.88
N PRO A 66 59.30 -28.14 18.27
CA PRO A 66 58.05 -28.43 17.57
C PRO A 66 57.09 -27.23 17.65
N ILE A 67 56.48 -26.89 16.50
CA ILE A 67 55.61 -25.72 16.37
C ILE A 67 54.25 -26.03 16.99
N ASP A 68 54.13 -25.74 18.28
CA ASP A 68 52.90 -25.83 19.03
C ASP A 68 52.21 -24.46 19.20
N SER A 69 50.98 -24.46 19.70
CA SER A 69 50.22 -23.22 19.89
C SER A 69 50.84 -22.28 20.93
N ASN A 70 51.66 -22.79 21.86
CA ASN A 70 52.32 -21.98 22.89
C ASN A 70 53.52 -21.23 22.32
N PHE A 71 54.31 -21.87 21.45
CA PHE A 71 55.41 -21.25 20.72
C PHE A 71 54.90 -20.08 19.87
N ILE A 72 53.86 -20.29 19.06
CA ILE A 72 53.26 -19.23 18.24
C ILE A 72 52.70 -18.09 19.10
N ARG A 73 52.06 -18.41 20.22
CA ARG A 73 51.57 -17.41 21.19
C ARG A 73 52.70 -16.54 21.75
N SER A 74 53.88 -17.12 22.00
CA SER A 74 55.04 -16.36 22.47
C SER A 74 55.54 -15.34 21.44
N ILE A 75 55.49 -15.69 20.15
CA ILE A 75 55.81 -14.77 19.04
C ILE A 75 54.82 -13.62 19.01
N ILE A 76 53.51 -13.91 19.07
CA ILE A 76 52.46 -12.90 19.10
C ILE A 76 52.69 -11.93 20.26
N ARG A 77 52.90 -12.44 21.48
CA ARG A 77 53.11 -11.59 22.66
C ARG A 77 54.37 -10.75 22.58
N ASN A 78 55.49 -11.30 22.08
CA ASN A 78 56.75 -10.57 22.00
C ASN A 78 56.73 -9.47 20.93
N GLU A 79 56.15 -9.75 19.76
CA GLU A 79 56.12 -8.79 18.65
C GLU A 79 55.04 -7.73 18.83
N PHE A 80 53.85 -8.10 19.34
CA PHE A 80 52.75 -7.15 19.53
C PHE A 80 52.80 -6.38 20.86
N SER A 81 53.53 -6.85 21.89
CA SER A 81 53.76 -6.07 23.13
C SER A 81 54.53 -4.77 22.90
N ARG A 82 55.40 -4.72 21.88
CA ARG A 82 56.11 -3.50 21.44
C ARG A 82 55.17 -2.42 20.92
N PHE A 83 53.98 -2.79 20.45
CA PHE A 83 52.96 -1.87 19.94
C PHE A 83 51.97 -1.43 21.03
N ASN A 84 51.70 -2.27 22.04
CA ASN A 84 50.96 -1.86 23.25
C ASN A 84 51.65 -0.70 24.00
N ALA A 85 52.98 -0.59 23.91
CA ALA A 85 53.74 0.50 24.52
C ALA A 85 53.64 1.84 23.75
N LYS A 86 53.22 1.82 22.48
CA LYS A 86 53.03 3.04 21.65
C LYS A 86 51.57 3.49 21.54
N SER A 87 50.60 2.59 21.81
CA SER A 87 49.17 2.96 21.81
C SER A 87 48.70 3.62 23.12
N GLY A 88 49.52 3.59 24.18
CA GLY A 88 49.28 4.36 25.39
C GLY A 88 49.27 5.89 25.17
N ASP A 89 49.74 6.36 24.00
CA ASP A 89 49.87 7.78 23.65
C ASP A 89 48.78 8.27 22.68
N SER A 90 47.85 7.41 22.22
CA SER A 90 46.80 7.80 21.26
C SER A 90 45.42 8.06 21.87
N CYS A 91 45.25 7.90 23.19
CA CYS A 91 44.11 8.48 23.90
C CYS A 91 44.54 9.86 24.41
N GLY A 92 44.82 10.79 23.47
CA GLY A 92 45.10 12.17 23.82
C GLY A 92 43.97 12.71 24.71
N GLU A 93 44.30 13.55 25.69
CA GLU A 93 43.32 14.29 26.48
C GLU A 93 42.23 14.83 25.53
N ARG A 94 41.03 14.23 25.60
CA ARG A 94 39.88 14.65 24.76
C ARG A 94 39.34 15.95 25.35
N ASP A 95 40.07 17.03 25.12
CA ASP A 95 39.71 18.37 25.56
C ASP A 95 38.39 18.79 24.88
N GLY A 96 37.41 19.24 25.68
CA GLY A 96 36.11 19.68 25.16
C GLY A 96 34.91 18.75 25.37
N ILE A 97 35.07 17.60 26.05
CA ILE A 97 33.99 16.63 26.33
C ILE A 97 33.97 16.22 27.81
N PHE A 98 32.78 15.99 28.37
CA PHE A 98 32.57 15.52 29.74
C PHE A 98 31.44 14.48 29.77
N ILE A 99 31.70 13.30 30.35
CA ILE A 99 30.71 12.23 30.54
C ILE A 99 30.35 12.17 32.03
N ALA A 100 29.05 12.28 32.34
CA ALA A 100 28.52 12.16 33.69
C ALA A 100 28.24 10.67 34.05
N GLY A 101 28.56 10.28 35.28
CA GLY A 101 28.46 8.88 35.75
C GLY A 101 29.83 8.18 35.77
N GLY A 102 30.19 7.61 36.92
CA GLY A 102 31.59 7.33 37.29
C GLY A 102 32.38 6.38 36.37
N GLY A 103 33.59 6.80 35.98
CA GLY A 103 34.76 5.98 35.63
C GLY A 103 34.70 5.05 34.41
N SER A 104 33.53 4.64 33.93
CA SER A 104 33.38 3.62 32.88
C SER A 104 33.55 4.16 31.46
N GLY A 105 33.39 5.47 31.23
CA GLY A 105 33.49 6.10 29.91
C GLY A 105 32.35 5.72 28.94
N ILE A 106 31.29 5.07 29.43
CA ILE A 106 30.12 4.65 28.64
C ILE A 106 29.14 5.82 28.50
N VAL A 107 28.67 6.06 27.28
CA VAL A 107 27.68 7.09 26.96
C VAL A 107 26.31 6.45 26.77
N GLY A 108 25.30 6.99 27.46
CA GLY A 108 23.91 6.54 27.41
C GLY A 108 22.93 7.68 27.67
N LEU A 109 21.64 7.37 27.78
CA LEU A 109 20.62 8.37 28.13
C LEU A 109 20.66 8.70 29.62
N GLU A 110 20.60 9.99 29.94
CA GLU A 110 20.61 10.50 31.31
C GLU A 110 19.18 10.42 31.88
N SER A 111 18.93 9.49 32.80
CA SER A 111 17.59 9.24 33.35
C SER A 111 16.95 10.47 33.99
N SER A 112 17.76 11.36 34.60
CA SER A 112 17.27 12.61 35.20
C SER A 112 16.79 13.65 34.18
N SER A 113 17.12 13.47 32.90
CA SER A 113 16.73 14.37 31.80
C SER A 113 15.49 13.92 31.04
N ILE A 114 14.98 12.71 31.31
CA ILE A 114 13.83 12.14 30.61
C ILE A 114 12.57 12.90 31.01
N CYS A 115 11.87 13.45 30.01
CA CYS A 115 10.50 13.96 30.12
C CYS A 115 9.60 13.10 29.23
N GLY A 116 8.41 12.73 29.70
CA GLY A 116 7.58 11.72 29.07
C GLY A 116 7.97 10.29 29.50
N ASP A 117 7.76 9.32 28.62
CA ASP A 117 8.00 7.90 28.89
C ASP A 117 8.84 7.28 27.76
N ILE A 118 10.17 7.21 27.98
CA ILE A 118 11.12 6.54 27.10
C ILE A 118 11.57 5.23 27.75
N THR A 119 11.37 4.12 27.03
CA THR A 119 11.82 2.80 27.45
C THR A 119 12.96 2.32 26.56
N ILE A 120 13.95 1.65 27.16
CA ILE A 120 14.99 0.93 26.42
C ILE A 120 14.47 -0.48 26.20
N ILE A 121 14.07 -0.81 24.97
CA ILE A 121 13.51 -2.13 24.62
C ILE A 121 14.61 -3.17 24.51
N LYS A 122 15.78 -2.77 23.99
CA LYS A 122 16.93 -3.65 23.78
C LYS A 122 18.24 -2.89 24.02
N LEU A 123 19.17 -3.54 24.68
CA LEU A 123 20.50 -2.97 24.92
C LEU A 123 21.34 -2.94 23.62
N PRO A 124 22.26 -1.96 23.48
CA PRO A 124 22.58 -0.93 24.46
C PRO A 124 21.56 0.22 24.53
N LEU A 125 21.02 0.70 23.39
CA LEU A 125 20.19 1.92 23.35
C LEU A 125 19.12 1.90 22.25
N LEU A 126 18.42 0.77 22.05
CA LEU A 126 17.17 0.77 21.28
C LEU A 126 16.04 1.31 22.14
N VAL A 127 15.55 2.51 21.81
CA VAL A 127 14.57 3.25 22.60
C VAL A 127 13.21 3.35 21.92
N GLU A 128 12.15 3.41 22.72
CA GLU A 128 10.77 3.65 22.31
C GLU A 128 10.09 4.67 23.21
N SER A 129 9.26 5.53 22.63
CA SER A 129 8.38 6.41 23.39
C SER A 129 6.99 5.80 23.58
N LEU A 130 6.50 5.80 24.81
CA LEU A 130 5.13 5.38 25.16
C LEU A 130 4.17 6.55 25.39
N ALA A 131 4.70 7.78 25.51
CA ALA A 131 3.94 9.01 25.64
C ALA A 131 3.86 9.77 24.31
N ASN A 132 2.95 10.75 24.23
CA ASN A 132 2.72 11.56 23.03
C ASN A 132 4.01 12.19 22.48
N PHE A 133 4.88 12.69 23.37
CA PHE A 133 6.15 13.27 23.00
C PHE A 133 7.15 13.16 24.15
N SER A 134 8.10 12.23 24.04
CA SER A 134 9.08 11.98 25.08
C SER A 134 10.45 12.50 24.66
N SER A 135 11.17 13.15 25.56
CA SER A 135 12.46 13.78 25.28
C SER A 135 13.53 13.38 26.29
N SER A 136 14.77 13.24 25.84
CA SER A 136 15.90 12.90 26.71
C SER A 136 17.22 13.43 26.17
N ARG A 137 18.18 13.69 27.06
CA ARG A 137 19.57 13.99 26.74
C ARG A 137 20.46 12.81 27.06
N ALA A 138 21.58 12.69 26.37
CA ALA A 138 22.64 11.77 26.76
C ALA A 138 23.38 12.30 28.01
N ASN A 139 24.10 11.42 28.70
CA ASN A 139 24.95 11.74 29.85
C ASN A 139 26.29 12.43 29.44
N VAL A 140 26.42 12.94 28.22
CA VAL A 140 27.66 13.51 27.68
C VAL A 140 27.46 14.95 27.20
N CYS A 141 28.37 15.82 27.62
CA CYS A 141 28.41 17.25 27.29
C CYS A 141 29.63 17.56 26.44
N VAL A 142 29.46 18.36 25.38
CA VAL A 142 30.56 18.87 24.54
C VAL A 142 30.55 20.40 24.44
N TRP A 143 31.73 21.03 24.53
CA TRP A 143 31.89 22.50 24.45
C TRP A 143 33.07 22.96 23.57
N LYS A 144 33.90 22.04 23.08
CA LYS A 144 35.01 22.32 22.16
C LYS A 144 35.28 21.12 21.26
N GLY A 145 35.75 21.34 20.03
CA GLY A 145 36.08 20.28 19.07
C GLY A 145 34.89 19.89 18.17
N LYS A 146 35.03 18.76 17.48
CA LYS A 146 34.05 18.26 16.50
C LYS A 146 33.54 16.88 16.90
N TRP A 147 32.23 16.75 17.09
CA TRP A 147 31.63 15.55 17.67
C TRP A 147 30.48 15.02 16.83
N MET A 148 30.33 13.70 16.82
CA MET A 148 29.22 13.04 16.13
C MET A 148 28.66 11.86 16.91
N TYR A 149 27.40 11.56 16.62
CA TYR A 149 26.74 10.30 16.95
C TYR A 149 25.81 9.88 15.82
N GLU A 150 25.44 8.61 15.79
CA GLU A 150 24.49 8.07 14.81
C GLU A 150 23.18 7.68 15.48
N VAL A 151 22.08 7.84 14.73
CA VAL A 151 20.75 7.35 15.10
C VAL A 151 20.26 6.44 13.97
N ILE A 152 19.96 5.18 14.30
CA ILE A 152 19.37 4.23 13.34
C ILE A 152 17.86 4.22 13.55
N LEU A 153 17.09 4.54 12.50
CA LEU A 153 15.64 4.61 12.57
C LEU A 153 15.00 3.22 12.47
N GLU A 154 14.27 2.80 13.51
CA GLU A 154 13.44 1.57 13.48
C GLU A 154 11.99 1.88 13.07
N THR A 155 11.61 3.15 13.16
CA THR A 155 10.35 3.73 12.71
C THR A 155 10.66 5.09 12.05
N SER A 156 9.76 5.59 11.20
CA SER A 156 10.01 6.78 10.38
C SER A 156 8.96 7.88 10.56
N GLY A 157 8.24 7.89 11.68
CA GLY A 157 7.31 8.96 12.02
C GLY A 157 8.02 10.18 12.63
N ILE A 158 7.31 10.92 13.48
CA ILE A 158 7.76 12.22 13.99
C ILE A 158 8.78 12.03 15.11
N GLN A 159 10.03 12.37 14.80
CA GLN A 159 11.16 12.34 15.72
C GLN A 159 11.98 13.62 15.54
N GLN A 160 12.59 14.13 16.60
CA GLN A 160 13.47 15.29 16.55
C GLN A 160 14.83 14.90 17.11
N LEU A 161 15.85 14.88 16.25
CA LEU A 161 17.20 14.41 16.58
C LEU A 161 18.17 15.60 16.57
N GLY A 162 18.94 15.80 17.64
CA GLY A 162 20.00 16.82 17.61
C GLY A 162 20.63 17.14 18.95
N TRP A 163 20.77 18.42 19.25
CA TRP A 163 21.59 18.92 20.34
C TRP A 163 20.81 19.88 21.23
N ALA A 164 20.96 19.75 22.55
CA ALA A 164 20.33 20.65 23.51
C ALA A 164 21.27 20.95 24.67
N THR A 165 21.18 22.16 25.22
CA THR A 165 21.85 22.51 26.46
C THR A 165 21.04 22.07 27.67
N ILE A 166 21.67 22.03 28.85
CA ILE A 166 20.98 21.68 30.10
C ILE A 166 19.87 22.68 30.47
N SER A 167 19.96 23.93 30.00
CA SER A 167 18.96 24.98 30.21
C SER A 167 17.69 24.83 29.38
N CYS A 168 17.68 23.99 28.35
CA CYS A 168 16.51 23.80 27.50
C CYS A 168 15.47 22.92 28.22
N PRO A 169 14.29 23.45 28.60
CA PRO A 169 13.29 22.66 29.30
C PRO A 169 12.62 21.67 28.34
N PHE A 170 12.44 20.43 28.79
CA PHE A 170 11.59 19.46 28.10
C PHE A 170 10.25 19.37 28.82
N THR A 171 9.17 19.30 28.04
CA THR A 171 7.80 19.07 28.51
C THR A 171 7.11 18.09 27.57
N ASP A 172 5.89 17.66 27.91
CA ASP A 172 5.09 16.75 27.08
C ASP A 172 4.69 17.32 25.70
N HIS A 173 5.01 18.60 25.44
CA HIS A 173 4.75 19.30 24.18
C HIS A 173 5.96 20.07 23.64
N LYS A 174 7.08 20.09 24.38
CA LYS A 174 8.30 20.80 24.00
C LYS A 174 9.49 19.87 24.12
N GLY A 175 10.12 19.57 23.00
CA GLY A 175 11.28 18.70 22.92
C GLY A 175 12.51 19.41 22.38
N VAL A 176 13.36 18.61 21.75
CA VAL A 176 14.61 19.08 21.15
C VAL A 176 14.29 19.92 19.93
N GLY A 177 14.80 21.15 19.91
CA GLY A 177 14.51 22.11 18.86
C GLY A 177 13.47 23.16 19.24
N ASP A 178 12.82 23.08 20.41
CA ASP A 178 11.77 24.03 20.82
C ASP A 178 12.27 25.18 21.74
N ALA A 179 13.59 25.35 21.84
CA ALA A 179 14.25 26.37 22.66
C ALA A 179 15.46 27.00 21.93
N ASP A 180 15.90 28.19 22.36
CA ASP A 180 16.98 28.96 21.72
C ASP A 180 18.28 28.17 21.54
N ASP A 181 18.69 27.45 22.58
CA ASP A 181 19.93 26.66 22.58
C ASP A 181 19.62 25.16 22.41
N SER A 182 18.58 24.85 21.63
CA SER A 182 18.20 23.50 21.21
C SER A 182 17.97 23.44 19.71
N TYR A 183 18.58 22.44 19.07
CA TYR A 183 18.65 22.33 17.62
C TYR A 183 18.31 20.90 17.22
N ALA A 184 17.31 20.72 16.36
CA ALA A 184 16.92 19.39 15.90
C ALA A 184 16.66 19.31 14.40
N TYR A 185 16.72 18.08 13.91
CA TYR A 185 16.27 17.67 12.59
C TYR A 185 15.11 16.67 12.72
N ASP A 186 14.04 16.91 11.96
CA ASP A 186 12.88 16.05 11.79
C ASP A 186 12.74 15.70 10.30
N GLY A 187 13.13 14.48 9.94
CA GLY A 187 13.05 13.99 8.56
C GLY A 187 11.66 13.52 8.15
N LYS A 188 10.68 13.38 9.05
CA LYS A 188 9.28 13.12 8.65
C LYS A 188 8.62 14.39 8.13
N ARG A 189 8.91 15.52 8.78
CA ARG A 189 8.43 16.86 8.37
C ARG A 189 9.41 17.59 7.46
N VAL A 190 10.56 16.98 7.13
CA VAL A 190 11.62 17.55 6.30
C VAL A 190 11.98 18.97 6.77
N SER A 191 12.21 19.09 8.08
CA SER A 191 12.38 20.37 8.76
C SER A 191 13.49 20.33 9.79
N LYS A 192 14.14 21.47 10.00
CA LYS A 192 15.01 21.73 11.15
C LYS A 192 14.28 22.63 12.15
N TRP A 193 14.57 22.45 13.42
CA TRP A 193 13.86 23.09 14.54
C TRP A 193 14.83 23.85 15.44
N ASN A 194 14.56 25.14 15.64
CA ASN A 194 15.14 25.98 16.68
C ASN A 194 14.12 27.07 17.04
N LYS A 195 13.24 26.76 18.00
CA LYS A 195 11.94 27.40 18.30
C LYS A 195 10.90 27.28 17.21
N ASP A 196 11.26 27.68 16.00
CA ASP A 196 10.41 27.65 14.82
C ASP A 196 10.91 26.58 13.83
N ALA A 197 10.01 26.10 12.98
CA ALA A 197 10.31 25.11 11.95
C ALA A 197 10.76 25.79 10.64
N GLU A 198 11.86 25.32 10.06
CA GLU A 198 12.32 25.71 8.73
C GLU A 198 12.55 24.47 7.86
N THR A 199 12.24 24.53 6.56
CA THR A 199 12.48 23.42 5.63
C THR A 199 13.96 23.06 5.57
N TYR A 200 14.29 21.78 5.74
CA TYR A 200 15.67 21.28 5.70
C TYR A 200 15.70 19.75 5.51
N GLY A 201 16.72 19.25 4.80
CA GLY A 201 16.99 17.83 4.69
C GLY A 201 16.11 17.10 3.68
N GLN A 202 15.83 15.82 3.96
CA GLN A 202 15.13 14.89 3.07
C GLN A 202 14.17 14.01 3.87
N SER A 203 13.12 13.48 3.24
CA SER A 203 12.25 12.50 3.92
C SER A 203 13.07 11.29 4.37
N TRP A 204 13.00 10.89 5.64
CA TRP A 204 13.62 9.64 6.08
C TRP A 204 12.70 8.43 5.92
N VAL A 205 13.29 7.24 5.98
CA VAL A 205 12.61 5.94 5.96
C VAL A 205 13.22 5.02 7.02
N VAL A 206 12.48 3.97 7.40
CA VAL A 206 12.97 2.94 8.33
C VAL A 206 14.27 2.33 7.80
N GLY A 207 15.27 2.17 8.67
CA GLY A 207 16.61 1.71 8.34
C GLY A 207 17.58 2.82 7.87
N ASP A 208 17.16 4.09 7.89
CA ASP A 208 18.09 5.20 7.71
C ASP A 208 19.00 5.39 8.93
N VAL A 209 20.27 5.69 8.66
CA VAL A 209 21.25 6.07 9.67
C VAL A 209 21.50 7.58 9.57
N ILE A 210 21.12 8.30 10.62
CA ILE A 210 21.25 9.75 10.71
C ILE A 210 22.50 10.10 11.51
N GLY A 211 23.50 10.68 10.84
CA GLY A 211 24.70 11.21 11.48
C GLY A 211 24.44 12.63 11.99
N CYS A 212 24.52 12.83 13.30
CA CYS A 212 24.29 14.11 13.95
C CYS A 212 25.64 14.73 14.33
N CYS A 213 26.08 15.77 13.62
CA CYS A 213 27.40 16.37 13.75
C CYS A 213 27.34 17.78 14.32
N ILE A 214 28.23 18.10 15.27
CA ILE A 214 28.41 19.46 15.81
C ILE A 214 29.88 19.87 15.69
N ASP A 215 30.13 20.99 15.02
CA ASP A 215 31.44 21.63 14.86
C ASP A 215 31.49 22.88 15.72
N LEU A 216 32.06 22.76 16.92
CA LEU A 216 32.18 23.85 17.89
C LEU A 216 33.36 24.78 17.58
N GLU A 217 34.16 24.47 16.55
CA GLU A 217 35.21 25.36 16.05
C GLU A 217 34.66 26.35 15.03
N ARG A 218 33.67 25.93 14.24
CA ARG A 218 32.96 26.74 13.24
C ARG A 218 31.59 27.23 13.68
N ASP A 219 31.13 26.81 14.85
CA ASP A 219 29.81 27.11 15.38
C ASP A 219 28.68 26.60 14.45
N GLU A 220 28.83 25.37 13.92
CA GLU A 220 27.93 24.76 12.93
C GLU A 220 27.34 23.42 13.43
N ILE A 221 26.10 23.13 13.03
CA ILE A 221 25.48 21.79 13.16
C ILE A 221 25.11 21.28 11.77
N LEU A 222 25.49 20.03 11.50
CA LEU A 222 25.26 19.35 10.23
C LEU A 222 24.59 17.99 10.48
N PHE A 223 23.74 17.59 9.56
CA PHE A 223 23.14 16.25 9.57
C PHE A 223 23.50 15.49 8.30
N PHE A 224 23.67 14.18 8.44
CA PHE A 224 23.96 13.25 7.36
C PHE A 224 22.91 12.17 7.32
N ARG A 225 22.52 11.72 6.12
CA ARG A 225 21.64 10.57 5.92
C ARG A 225 22.42 9.50 5.16
N ASN A 226 22.64 8.35 5.79
CA ASN A 226 23.43 7.24 5.24
C ASN A 226 24.82 7.68 4.75
N GLY A 227 25.47 8.56 5.50
CA GLY A 227 26.77 9.14 5.15
C GLY A 227 26.75 10.31 4.16
N ASN A 228 25.60 10.60 3.51
CA ASN A 228 25.47 11.73 2.60
C ASN A 228 25.12 13.02 3.34
N PRO A 229 25.81 14.15 3.10
CA PRO A 229 25.54 15.41 3.78
C PRO A 229 24.19 16.02 3.35
N LEU A 230 23.41 16.50 4.33
CA LEU A 230 22.15 17.22 4.09
C LEU A 230 22.33 18.76 4.03
N GLY A 231 23.58 19.22 4.08
CA GLY A 231 23.94 20.64 4.18
C GLY A 231 24.15 21.09 5.63
N VAL A 232 24.42 22.39 5.81
CA VAL A 232 24.55 23.00 7.15
C VAL A 232 23.17 23.39 7.64
N ALA A 233 22.72 22.80 8.74
CA ALA A 233 21.41 23.10 9.33
C ALA A 233 21.43 24.43 10.08
N PHE A 234 22.47 24.63 10.91
CA PHE A 234 22.59 25.79 11.79
C PHE A 234 24.00 26.38 11.73
N ARG A 235 24.09 27.71 11.76
CA ARG A 235 25.33 28.48 11.77
C ARG A 235 25.29 29.49 12.92
N GLY A 236 26.44 29.73 13.55
CA GLY A 236 26.56 30.70 14.64
C GLY A 236 25.90 30.22 15.93
N ILE A 237 25.94 28.90 16.21
CA ILE A 237 25.46 28.36 17.49
C ILE A 237 26.26 28.97 18.66
N ARG A 238 25.62 29.13 19.81
CA ARG A 238 26.21 29.83 20.96
C ARG A 238 27.48 29.11 21.45
N LYS A 239 28.56 29.87 21.65
CA LYS A 239 29.77 29.36 22.31
C LYS A 239 29.53 29.13 23.80
N MET A 240 29.87 27.92 24.25
CA MET A 240 29.64 27.49 25.63
C MET A 240 30.96 27.23 26.36
N GLY A 241 30.89 27.33 27.69
CA GLY A 241 31.98 26.93 28.58
C GLY A 241 31.84 25.48 29.06
N PRO A 242 32.86 24.94 29.74
CA PRO A 242 32.79 23.63 30.38
C PRO A 242 31.55 23.48 31.28
N GLY A 243 30.81 22.38 31.13
CA GLY A 243 29.59 22.10 31.91
C GLY A 243 28.30 22.80 31.46
N PHE A 244 28.39 23.74 30.52
CA PHE A 244 27.23 24.42 29.92
C PHE A 244 27.10 24.15 28.41
N GLY A 245 27.81 23.12 27.94
CA GLY A 245 27.87 22.74 26.53
C GLY A 245 26.60 22.07 26.02
N TYR A 246 26.73 21.49 24.83
CA TYR A 246 25.67 20.78 24.15
C TYR A 246 25.70 19.31 24.51
N TYR A 247 24.50 18.75 24.71
CA TYR A 247 24.27 17.34 24.92
C TYR A 247 23.54 16.79 23.69
N PRO A 248 23.88 15.59 23.21
CA PRO A 248 23.01 14.86 22.30
C PRO A 248 21.64 14.72 22.93
N ALA A 249 20.60 14.98 22.15
CA ALA A 249 19.24 14.94 22.64
C ALA A 249 18.31 14.42 21.55
N ILE A 250 17.26 13.72 21.99
CA ILE A 250 16.22 13.20 21.11
C ILE A 250 14.84 13.52 21.68
N SER A 251 13.86 13.70 20.79
CA SER A 251 12.45 13.65 21.10
C SER A 251 11.72 12.69 20.16
N LEU A 252 10.86 11.85 20.72
CA LEU A 252 10.17 10.77 20.02
C LEU A 252 8.67 10.88 20.27
N SER A 253 7.86 10.81 19.22
CA SER A 253 6.41 10.69 19.35
C SER A 253 6.00 9.29 19.81
N GLN A 254 4.76 9.11 20.24
CA GLN A 254 4.26 7.81 20.71
C GLN A 254 4.47 6.69 19.67
N GLY A 255 5.05 5.57 20.10
CA GLY A 255 5.37 4.41 19.27
C GLY A 255 6.64 4.54 18.41
N GLU A 256 7.25 5.73 18.38
CA GLU A 256 8.49 5.95 17.63
C GLU A 256 9.70 5.33 18.35
N ARG A 257 10.56 4.72 17.54
CA ARG A 257 11.71 3.91 17.90
C ARG A 257 12.94 4.23 17.07
N CYS A 258 14.07 4.30 17.75
CA CYS A 258 15.38 4.42 17.14
C CYS A 258 16.47 3.77 18.01
N GLU A 259 17.56 3.32 17.40
CA GLU A 259 18.77 2.90 18.09
C GLU A 259 19.79 4.05 18.13
N LEU A 260 20.30 4.39 19.31
CA LEU A 260 21.31 5.42 19.48
C LEU A 260 22.71 4.82 19.54
N ASN A 261 23.60 5.28 18.67
CA ASN A 261 25.01 4.92 18.72
C ASN A 261 25.86 6.17 18.99
N PHE A 262 26.34 6.30 20.23
CA PHE A 262 27.25 7.37 20.65
C PHE A 262 28.73 7.04 20.42
N GLY A 263 29.04 5.88 19.82
CA GLY A 263 30.40 5.34 19.67
C GLY A 263 30.62 4.03 20.44
N GLY A 264 29.58 3.48 21.07
CA GLY A 264 29.61 2.15 21.71
C GLY A 264 29.66 1.00 20.70
N ARG A 265 29.22 1.24 19.46
CA ARG A 265 29.48 0.40 18.29
C ARG A 265 30.24 1.23 17.24
N PRO A 266 31.06 0.62 16.36
CA PRO A 266 31.65 1.34 15.23
C PRO A 266 30.57 2.03 14.41
N PHE A 267 30.78 3.30 14.05
CA PHE A 267 29.84 4.01 13.18
C PHE A 267 29.74 3.33 11.82
N LYS A 268 28.53 3.28 11.27
CA LYS A 268 28.31 2.77 9.92
C LYS A 268 28.86 3.74 8.88
N PHE A 269 28.69 5.03 9.12
CA PHE A 269 29.09 6.13 8.25
C PHE A 269 29.92 7.16 9.04
N PRO A 270 31.16 6.84 9.43
CA PRO A 270 32.03 7.78 10.12
C PRO A 270 32.34 8.99 9.23
N ILE A 271 32.24 10.21 9.80
CA ILE A 271 32.49 11.46 9.07
C ILE A 271 33.91 11.95 9.35
N GLU A 272 34.66 12.24 8.29
CA GLU A 272 36.04 12.71 8.39
C GLU A 272 36.15 13.98 9.25
N GLY A 273 37.07 13.98 10.22
CA GLY A 273 37.31 15.10 11.13
C GLY A 273 36.39 15.16 12.36
N TYR A 274 35.36 14.32 12.47
CA TYR A 274 34.48 14.24 13.64
C TYR A 274 34.85 13.08 14.55
N CYS A 275 34.79 13.32 15.86
CA CYS A 275 35.08 12.35 16.89
C CYS A 275 33.80 11.70 17.45
N PRO A 276 33.80 10.38 17.77
CA PRO A 276 32.69 9.76 18.48
C PRO A 276 32.61 10.29 19.91
N LEU A 277 31.42 10.33 20.51
CA LEU A 277 31.25 10.80 21.89
C LEU A 277 31.82 9.80 22.90
N GLN A 278 31.54 8.51 22.71
CA GLN A 278 32.20 7.41 23.40
C GLN A 278 33.47 7.03 22.64
N ALA A 279 34.60 6.91 23.35
CA ALA A 279 35.86 6.56 22.71
C ALA A 279 35.90 5.07 22.30
N PRO A 280 36.49 4.72 21.14
CA PRO A 280 36.72 3.33 20.77
C PRO A 280 37.62 2.61 21.80
N PRO A 281 37.45 1.29 21.99
CA PRO A 281 38.30 0.50 22.89
C PRO A 281 39.78 0.54 22.47
N CYS A 282 40.70 0.69 23.43
CA CYS A 282 42.14 0.83 23.13
C CYS A 282 42.76 -0.44 22.49
N LYS A 283 42.11 -1.59 22.65
CA LYS A 283 42.56 -2.90 22.15
C LYS A 283 42.06 -3.24 20.75
N THR A 284 41.16 -2.45 20.16
CA THR A 284 40.60 -2.72 18.82
C THR A 284 41.68 -2.89 17.76
N TYR A 285 42.73 -2.05 17.78
CA TYR A 285 43.84 -2.17 16.82
C TYR A 285 44.56 -3.52 16.91
N PHE A 286 44.79 -4.01 18.13
CA PHE A 286 45.45 -5.30 18.32
C PHE A 286 44.59 -6.46 17.81
N VAL A 287 43.29 -6.44 18.10
CA VAL A 287 42.32 -7.42 17.57
C VAL A 287 42.27 -7.40 16.04
N SER A 288 42.18 -6.22 15.40
CA SER A 288 42.21 -6.09 13.95
C SER A 288 43.47 -6.70 13.33
N ARG A 289 44.62 -6.52 13.98
CA ARG A 289 45.90 -7.10 13.54
C ARG A 289 45.92 -8.63 13.66
N LEU A 290 45.39 -9.20 14.74
CA LEU A 290 45.27 -10.65 14.90
C LEU A 290 44.41 -11.27 13.78
N LEU A 291 43.28 -10.62 13.46
CA LEU A 291 42.39 -11.06 12.39
C LEU A 291 43.04 -10.90 11.01
N GLU A 292 43.79 -9.82 10.77
CA GLU A 292 44.58 -9.63 9.54
C GLU A 292 45.61 -10.77 9.34
N CYS A 293 46.27 -11.21 10.42
CA CYS A 293 47.17 -12.36 10.39
C CYS A 293 46.43 -13.65 10.00
N TRP A 294 45.21 -13.85 10.52
CA TRP A 294 44.39 -14.99 10.15
C TRP A 294 43.95 -14.94 8.68
N SER A 295 43.55 -13.77 8.16
CA SER A 295 43.24 -13.61 6.73
C SER A 295 44.42 -13.99 5.85
N ARG A 296 45.64 -13.57 6.20
CA ARG A 296 46.86 -13.94 5.45
C ARG A 296 47.16 -15.43 5.50
N LEU A 297 46.88 -16.09 6.63
CA LEU A 297 46.99 -17.55 6.76
C LEU A 297 46.02 -18.28 5.83
N LEU A 298 44.78 -17.78 5.70
CA LEU A 298 43.75 -18.33 4.81
C LEU A 298 44.07 -18.06 3.33
N ASP A 299 44.58 -16.87 3.00
CA ASP A 299 44.99 -16.51 1.65
C ASP A 299 46.03 -17.48 1.09
N MET A 300 47.01 -17.88 1.92
CA MET A 300 48.02 -18.87 1.54
C MET A 300 47.41 -20.23 1.16
N HIS A 301 46.30 -20.61 1.81
CA HIS A 301 45.60 -21.87 1.54
C HIS A 301 44.71 -21.80 0.30
N SER A 302 44.08 -20.65 0.03
CA SER A 302 43.24 -20.43 -1.16
C SER A 302 44.05 -20.50 -2.48
N VAL A 303 45.35 -20.17 -2.41
CA VAL A 303 46.30 -20.20 -3.54
C VAL A 303 46.62 -21.61 -4.02
N GLU A 304 46.46 -22.65 -3.18
CA GLU A 304 46.65 -24.06 -3.58
C GLU A 304 45.46 -24.60 -4.40
N ARG A 305 44.27 -23.97 -4.33
CA ARG A 305 43.04 -24.44 -4.99
C ARG A 305 42.64 -23.70 -6.27
N SER A 306 43.20 -22.51 -6.54
CA SER A 306 42.81 -21.71 -7.71
C SER A 306 43.52 -22.17 -8.99
N GLU A 307 42.91 -23.07 -9.75
CA GLU A 307 43.14 -23.14 -11.19
C GLU A 307 42.45 -21.93 -11.85
N TYR A 308 43.23 -21.07 -12.52
CA TYR A 308 42.83 -19.92 -13.35
C TYR A 308 42.34 -18.62 -12.63
N SER A 309 43.24 -17.63 -12.50
CA SER A 309 43.09 -16.26 -13.12
C SER A 309 43.90 -15.11 -12.50
N LEU A 310 44.63 -15.26 -11.38
CA LEU A 310 45.44 -14.15 -10.80
C LEU A 310 46.96 -14.29 -11.04
N VAL A 311 47.37 -14.45 -12.30
CA VAL A 311 48.74 -14.86 -12.68
C VAL A 311 49.86 -13.87 -12.28
N GLN A 312 49.57 -12.62 -11.87
CA GLN A 312 50.61 -11.67 -11.43
C GLN A 312 50.86 -11.59 -9.91
N LYS A 313 49.86 -11.83 -9.03
CA LYS A 313 50.10 -11.97 -7.58
C LYS A 313 50.60 -13.38 -7.20
N LEU A 314 50.26 -14.39 -8.00
CA LEU A 314 50.46 -15.82 -7.72
C LEU A 314 51.91 -16.35 -7.85
N ARG A 315 52.87 -15.60 -8.42
CA ARG A 315 54.27 -16.05 -8.49
C ARG A 315 55.06 -15.92 -7.17
N ARG A 316 54.53 -15.19 -6.17
CA ARG A 316 55.22 -14.96 -4.88
C ARG A 316 54.91 -16.00 -3.80
N VAL A 317 53.82 -16.77 -3.93
CA VAL A 317 53.30 -17.66 -2.87
C VAL A 317 53.67 -19.15 -3.07
N LYS A 318 54.17 -19.55 -4.25
CA LYS A 318 54.78 -20.89 -4.48
C LYS A 318 56.12 -21.12 -3.73
N ARG A 319 56.38 -20.39 -2.64
CA ARG A 319 57.66 -20.34 -1.90
C ARG A 319 57.53 -20.80 -0.43
N PHE A 320 56.38 -21.37 -0.03
CA PHE A 320 56.07 -21.70 1.37
C PHE A 320 55.71 -23.19 1.55
N LEU A 321 55.98 -23.74 2.75
CA LEU A 321 55.76 -25.15 3.15
C LEU A 321 54.27 -25.56 3.13
N SER A 322 54.00 -26.88 3.03
CA SER A 322 52.64 -27.44 3.03
C SER A 322 51.84 -27.05 4.27
N LEU A 323 50.64 -26.50 4.05
CA LEU A 323 49.86 -25.74 5.02
C LEU A 323 49.13 -26.59 6.09
N GLU A 324 49.00 -27.90 5.87
CA GLU A 324 48.25 -28.80 6.76
C GLU A 324 48.89 -28.94 8.16
N GLU A 325 50.22 -28.87 8.27
CA GLU A 325 50.93 -28.96 9.56
C GLU A 325 50.85 -27.66 10.38
N PHE A 326 50.68 -26.50 9.73
CA PHE A 326 50.77 -25.17 10.36
C PHE A 326 49.42 -24.49 10.60
N PHE A 327 48.39 -24.81 9.83
CA PHE A 327 47.10 -24.14 9.93
C PHE A 327 46.53 -24.26 11.35
N HIS A 328 46.47 -25.48 11.90
CA HIS A 328 45.91 -25.73 13.22
C HIS A 328 46.67 -25.03 14.36
N PRO A 329 48.00 -25.21 14.55
CA PRO A 329 48.71 -24.55 15.64
C PRO A 329 48.70 -23.02 15.55
N VAL A 330 48.76 -22.44 14.34
CA VAL A 330 48.75 -20.98 14.15
C VAL A 330 47.36 -20.39 14.35
N SER A 331 46.32 -20.94 13.71
CA SER A 331 44.93 -20.45 13.88
C SER A 331 44.44 -20.60 15.31
N HIS A 332 44.75 -21.72 15.98
CA HIS A 332 44.39 -21.94 17.38
C HIS A 332 45.14 -20.98 18.31
N ALA A 333 46.41 -20.64 18.04
CA ALA A 333 47.14 -19.63 18.81
C ALA A 333 46.57 -18.21 18.62
N ILE A 334 46.22 -17.83 17.39
CA ILE A 334 45.56 -16.55 17.09
C ILE A 334 44.20 -16.47 17.81
N ALA A 335 43.37 -17.49 17.67
CA ALA A 335 42.06 -17.57 18.33
C ALA A 335 42.19 -17.51 19.86
N ARG A 336 43.18 -18.18 20.45
CA ARG A 336 43.44 -18.14 21.89
C ARG A 336 43.80 -16.75 22.40
N GLU A 337 44.62 -16.00 21.67
CA GLU A 337 44.93 -14.60 22.04
C GLU A 337 43.75 -13.67 21.78
N PHE A 338 42.99 -13.91 20.71
CA PHE A 338 41.76 -13.18 20.43
C PHE A 338 40.74 -13.31 21.58
N PHE A 339 40.44 -14.53 22.03
CA PHE A 339 39.52 -14.72 23.17
C PHE A 339 40.09 -14.19 24.49
N TYR A 340 41.42 -14.24 24.68
CA TYR A 340 42.05 -13.63 25.85
C TYR A 340 41.81 -12.12 25.93
N GLU A 341 41.93 -11.40 24.80
CA GLU A 341 41.66 -9.96 24.76
C GLU A 341 40.16 -9.66 24.83
N LEU A 342 39.32 -10.50 24.20
CA LEU A 342 37.87 -10.34 24.24
C LEU A 342 37.34 -10.47 25.68
N ASP A 343 37.86 -11.43 26.46
CA ASP A 343 37.45 -11.64 27.86
C ASP A 343 38.07 -10.63 28.84
N ALA A 344 39.19 -10.01 28.50
CA ALA A 344 39.82 -8.99 29.32
C ALA A 344 39.02 -7.68 29.39
N ASP A 345 38.14 -7.42 28.41
CA ASP A 345 37.37 -6.17 28.29
C ASP A 345 35.87 -6.44 28.07
N ALA A 346 35.20 -6.88 29.15
CA ALA A 346 33.81 -7.30 29.13
C ALA A 346 32.82 -6.21 28.66
N GLY A 347 33.16 -4.92 28.81
CA GLY A 347 32.29 -3.80 28.43
C GLY A 347 32.34 -3.43 26.94
N ASN A 348 33.32 -3.95 26.19
CA ASN A 348 33.61 -3.52 24.82
C ASN A 348 33.53 -4.64 23.77
N LYS A 349 33.05 -5.83 24.18
CA LYS A 349 32.92 -7.02 23.30
C LYS A 349 32.09 -6.71 22.06
N GLU A 350 30.99 -5.99 22.23
CA GLU A 350 30.09 -5.61 21.15
C GLU A 350 30.78 -4.75 20.07
N TYR A 351 31.56 -3.74 20.48
CA TYR A 351 32.31 -2.90 19.54
C TYR A 351 33.28 -3.74 18.68
N MET A 352 33.97 -4.70 19.30
CA MET A 352 34.91 -5.58 18.60
C MET A 352 34.20 -6.52 17.61
N VAL A 353 33.01 -7.00 17.97
CA VAL A 353 32.23 -7.90 17.11
C VAL A 353 31.67 -7.16 15.89
N TRP A 354 30.99 -6.04 16.12
CA TRP A 354 30.34 -5.24 15.06
C TRP A 354 31.34 -4.58 14.09
N GLY A 355 32.60 -4.43 14.50
CA GLY A 355 33.67 -3.88 13.66
C GLY A 355 34.63 -4.94 13.14
N PRO A 356 35.81 -5.12 13.77
CA PRO A 356 36.86 -6.00 13.26
C PRO A 356 36.43 -7.43 12.94
N VAL A 357 35.64 -8.08 13.81
CA VAL A 357 35.25 -9.48 13.61
C VAL A 357 34.30 -9.63 12.44
N LEU A 358 33.23 -8.83 12.37
CA LEU A 358 32.27 -8.90 11.29
C LEU A 358 32.93 -8.58 9.93
N SER A 359 33.81 -7.57 9.89
CA SER A 359 34.61 -7.26 8.69
C SER A 359 35.45 -8.45 8.26
N PHE A 360 36.16 -9.09 9.20
CA PHE A 360 36.95 -10.28 8.93
C PHE A 360 36.10 -11.44 8.39
N LEU A 361 34.92 -11.69 8.96
CA LEU A 361 34.03 -12.74 8.47
C LEU A 361 33.54 -12.46 7.04
N PHE A 362 33.21 -11.21 6.71
CA PHE A 362 32.84 -10.83 5.35
C PHE A 362 34.01 -10.92 4.35
N ASP A 363 35.23 -10.60 4.79
CA ASP A 363 36.44 -10.74 3.97
C ASP A 363 36.72 -12.23 3.66
N VAL A 364 36.62 -13.10 4.66
CA VAL A 364 36.79 -14.56 4.49
C VAL A 364 35.66 -15.16 3.66
N PHE A 365 34.41 -14.72 3.89
CA PHE A 365 33.24 -15.15 3.12
C PHE A 365 33.30 -14.71 1.65
N ARG A 366 34.02 -13.62 1.35
CA ARG A 366 34.04 -12.88 0.08
C ARG A 366 32.68 -12.28 -0.26
N LEU A 367 32.53 -10.99 0.02
CA LEU A 367 31.33 -10.20 -0.28
C LEU A 367 30.78 -10.41 -1.71
N PRO A 368 31.58 -10.35 -2.80
CA PRO A 368 31.11 -10.71 -4.13
C PRO A 368 31.01 -12.23 -4.30
N ALA A 369 29.88 -12.72 -4.83
CA ALA A 369 29.73 -14.12 -5.21
C ALA A 369 30.71 -14.53 -6.34
N PRO A 370 31.22 -15.78 -6.38
CA PRO A 370 30.92 -16.89 -5.47
C PRO A 370 31.63 -16.79 -4.12
N HIS A 371 30.89 -17.08 -3.04
CA HIS A 371 31.37 -17.03 -1.67
C HIS A 371 32.30 -18.21 -1.32
N ASP A 372 33.28 -17.98 -0.44
CA ASP A 372 34.23 -19.00 0.02
C ASP A 372 33.78 -19.64 1.34
N TYR A 373 32.72 -20.45 1.25
CA TYR A 373 32.17 -21.19 2.39
C TYR A 373 33.20 -22.12 3.06
N SER A 374 34.15 -22.67 2.28
CA SER A 374 35.15 -23.61 2.81
C SER A 374 36.15 -22.93 3.74
N SER A 375 36.60 -21.71 3.42
CA SER A 375 37.48 -20.94 4.30
C SER A 375 36.74 -20.46 5.54
N LEU A 376 35.47 -20.04 5.38
CA LEU A 376 34.61 -19.64 6.49
C LEU A 376 34.37 -20.79 7.48
N ASP A 377 34.07 -22.00 7.00
CA ASP A 377 33.83 -23.17 7.85
C ASP A 377 35.03 -23.49 8.74
N LYS A 378 36.26 -23.39 8.20
CA LYS A 378 37.48 -23.60 8.99
C LYS A 378 37.64 -22.57 10.11
N VAL A 379 37.30 -21.31 9.84
CA VAL A 379 37.35 -20.25 10.86
C VAL A 379 36.32 -20.54 11.95
N VAL A 380 35.09 -20.84 11.57
CA VAL A 380 33.99 -21.14 12.50
C VAL A 380 34.33 -22.37 13.36
N ASP A 381 34.87 -23.44 12.76
CA ASP A 381 35.28 -24.66 13.48
C ASP A 381 36.34 -24.37 14.55
N VAL A 382 37.32 -23.50 14.26
CA VAL A 382 38.34 -23.10 15.24
C VAL A 382 37.72 -22.24 16.35
N LEU A 383 36.86 -21.28 16.00
CA LEU A 383 36.22 -20.39 16.98
C LEU A 383 35.33 -21.16 17.95
N LEU A 384 34.56 -22.16 17.48
CA LEU A 384 33.66 -22.98 18.30
C LEU A 384 34.39 -23.83 19.36
N GLN A 385 35.69 -24.09 19.21
CA GLN A 385 36.48 -24.85 20.19
C GLN A 385 36.74 -24.10 21.50
N PHE A 386 36.46 -22.79 21.56
CA PHE A 386 36.73 -21.95 22.73
C PHE A 386 35.47 -21.69 23.55
N GLN A 387 35.60 -21.64 24.89
CA GLN A 387 34.47 -21.48 25.81
C GLN A 387 33.70 -20.15 25.63
N GLY A 388 34.37 -19.07 25.20
CA GLY A 388 33.76 -17.76 24.95
C GLY A 388 33.01 -17.63 23.61
N SER A 389 32.96 -18.69 22.80
CA SER A 389 32.41 -18.66 21.44
C SER A 389 30.90 -18.40 21.40
N HIS A 390 30.14 -18.87 22.39
CA HIS A 390 28.68 -18.66 22.45
C HIS A 390 28.31 -17.17 22.43
N LEU A 391 28.90 -16.37 23.32
CA LEU A 391 28.63 -14.93 23.36
C LEU A 391 29.12 -14.22 22.10
N LEU A 392 30.24 -14.67 21.51
CA LEU A 392 30.74 -14.14 20.25
C LEU A 392 29.71 -14.34 19.12
N PHE A 393 29.21 -15.57 18.95
CA PHE A 393 28.27 -15.89 17.89
C PHE A 393 26.88 -15.28 18.11
N GLU A 394 26.42 -15.15 19.36
CA GLU A 394 25.19 -14.41 19.67
C GLU A 394 25.28 -12.94 19.17
N ASN A 395 26.39 -12.26 19.47
CA ASN A 395 26.63 -10.90 18.97
C ASN A 395 26.83 -10.83 17.45
N ILE A 396 27.44 -11.86 16.82
CA ILE A 396 27.57 -11.92 15.35
C ILE A 396 26.19 -12.05 14.70
N ILE A 397 25.33 -12.93 15.22
CA ILE A 397 23.97 -13.13 14.69
C ILE A 397 23.17 -11.83 14.85
N ASP A 398 23.30 -11.14 15.99
CA ASP A 398 22.67 -9.85 16.19
C ASP A 398 23.19 -8.78 15.22
N ALA A 399 24.50 -8.72 15.00
CA ALA A 399 25.13 -7.79 14.06
C ALA A 399 24.70 -8.05 12.61
N LEU A 400 24.55 -9.31 12.21
CA LEU A 400 24.04 -9.68 10.90
C LEU A 400 22.57 -9.26 10.74
N SER A 401 21.76 -9.46 11.77
CA SER A 401 20.35 -9.05 11.79
C SER A 401 20.21 -7.53 11.69
N GLY A 402 20.98 -6.77 12.48
CA GLY A 402 21.02 -5.30 12.39
C GLY A 402 21.54 -4.82 11.04
N GLY A 403 22.51 -5.52 10.45
CA GLY A 403 23.02 -5.26 9.10
C GLY A 403 21.94 -5.37 8.01
N CYS A 404 21.01 -6.32 8.11
CA CYS A 404 19.88 -6.43 7.19
C CYS A 404 18.97 -5.19 7.21
N LYS A 405 18.71 -4.63 8.40
CA LYS A 405 17.83 -3.46 8.58
C LYS A 405 18.34 -2.20 7.88
N ILE A 406 19.66 -2.00 7.90
CA ILE A 406 20.29 -0.76 7.41
C ILE A 406 20.88 -0.87 6.00
N ALA A 407 21.02 -2.07 5.45
CA ALA A 407 21.72 -2.28 4.18
C ALA A 407 20.93 -1.68 3.00
N PRO A 408 21.44 -0.62 2.35
CA PRO A 408 20.78 -0.04 1.17
C PRO A 408 20.99 -0.94 -0.05
N LEU A 409 20.03 -0.90 -0.98
CA LEU A 409 20.25 -1.43 -2.32
C LEU A 409 21.23 -0.51 -3.06
N ILE A 410 22.21 -1.10 -3.75
CA ILE A 410 23.21 -0.38 -4.53
C ILE A 410 23.47 -1.18 -5.82
N LEU A 411 23.52 -0.52 -6.97
CA LEU A 411 23.71 -1.16 -8.28
C LEU A 411 25.19 -1.28 -8.73
N THR A 412 26.16 -1.13 -7.81
CA THR A 412 27.60 -1.23 -8.09
C THR A 412 28.08 -2.66 -8.36
N GLU A 413 29.34 -2.85 -8.79
CA GLU A 413 30.02 -4.05 -9.33
C GLU A 413 29.79 -5.45 -8.68
N CYS A 414 29.04 -5.56 -7.57
CA CYS A 414 28.61 -6.84 -7.02
C CYS A 414 27.29 -7.31 -7.65
N PRO A 415 27.13 -8.61 -7.96
CA PRO A 415 25.90 -9.13 -8.58
C PRO A 415 24.65 -9.00 -7.69
N TYR A 416 24.83 -8.89 -6.36
CA TYR A 416 23.75 -8.80 -5.39
C TYR A 416 24.04 -7.70 -4.35
N SER A 417 23.01 -6.97 -3.90
CA SER A 417 23.12 -5.84 -2.97
C SER A 417 22.11 -5.92 -1.82
N GLY A 418 22.03 -4.88 -0.97
CA GLY A 418 21.12 -4.83 0.17
C GLY A 418 21.46 -5.85 1.26
N SER A 419 20.43 -6.46 1.86
CA SER A 419 20.57 -7.42 2.95
C SER A 419 21.15 -8.79 2.52
N TYR A 420 21.34 -9.04 1.22
CA TYR A 420 21.74 -10.34 0.69
C TYR A 420 22.98 -10.93 1.37
N ALA A 421 24.08 -10.19 1.47
CA ALA A 421 25.33 -10.72 2.02
C ALA A 421 25.20 -11.13 3.49
N HIS A 422 24.48 -10.33 4.28
CA HIS A 422 24.20 -10.61 5.70
C HIS A 422 23.34 -11.88 5.83
N LEU A 423 22.29 -12.00 5.01
CA LEU A 423 21.41 -13.17 4.98
C LEU A 423 22.14 -14.44 4.52
N ALA A 424 22.97 -14.35 3.48
CA ALA A 424 23.72 -15.50 2.96
C ALA A 424 24.70 -16.03 4.01
N LEU A 425 25.42 -15.13 4.70
CA LEU A 425 26.29 -15.49 5.80
C LEU A 425 25.51 -16.08 6.98
N ALA A 426 24.40 -15.45 7.39
CA ALA A 426 23.55 -15.95 8.47
C ALA A 426 22.98 -17.34 8.16
N CYS A 427 22.44 -17.56 6.96
CA CYS A 427 21.93 -18.86 6.52
C CYS A 427 23.02 -19.93 6.56
N HIS A 428 24.26 -19.61 6.19
CA HIS A 428 25.36 -20.56 6.25
C HIS A 428 25.75 -20.92 7.68
N LEU A 429 25.87 -19.92 8.56
CA LEU A 429 26.18 -20.14 9.98
C LEU A 429 25.10 -20.97 10.68
N LEU A 430 23.82 -20.64 10.43
CA LEU A 430 22.67 -21.27 11.08
C LEU A 430 22.33 -22.68 10.55
N ARG A 431 23.02 -23.18 9.51
CA ARG A 431 22.98 -24.61 9.15
C ARG A 431 23.58 -25.51 10.23
N ARG A 432 24.43 -24.95 11.10
CA ARG A 432 25.04 -25.68 12.21
C ARG A 432 24.07 -25.71 13.39
N GLU A 433 23.73 -26.92 13.84
CA GLU A 433 22.76 -27.14 14.92
C GLU A 433 23.13 -26.38 16.20
N GLU A 434 24.41 -26.36 16.58
CA GLU A 434 24.91 -25.64 17.76
C GLU A 434 24.60 -24.14 17.73
N LEU A 435 24.73 -23.50 16.55
CA LEU A 435 24.47 -22.07 16.36
C LEU A 435 22.97 -21.78 16.25
N MET A 436 22.18 -22.68 15.63
CA MET A 436 20.72 -22.57 15.60
C MET A 436 20.14 -22.67 17.02
N VAL A 437 20.63 -23.61 17.85
CA VAL A 437 20.21 -23.75 19.25
C VAL A 437 20.60 -22.52 20.07
N LEU A 438 21.79 -21.96 19.82
CA LEU A 438 22.23 -20.73 20.46
C LEU A 438 21.29 -19.56 20.12
N TRP A 439 20.99 -19.35 18.83
CA TRP A 439 20.08 -18.31 18.38
C TRP A 439 18.67 -18.46 18.96
N TRP A 440 18.11 -19.67 18.90
CA TRP A 440 16.77 -19.97 19.42
C TRP A 440 16.64 -19.74 20.93
N LYS A 441 17.71 -19.98 21.70
CA LYS A 441 17.72 -19.76 23.15
C LYS A 441 17.91 -18.29 23.55
N SER A 442 18.33 -17.43 22.63
CA SER A 442 18.56 -16.01 22.90
C SER A 442 17.23 -15.31 23.25
N PRO A 443 17.19 -14.44 24.27
CA PRO A 443 15.99 -13.68 24.60
C PRO A 443 15.59 -12.71 23.47
N GLU A 444 16.53 -12.31 22.61
CA GLU A 444 16.28 -11.47 21.45
C GLU A 444 15.96 -12.25 20.15
N PHE A 445 15.71 -13.57 20.22
CA PHE A 445 15.41 -14.42 19.05
C PHE A 445 14.40 -13.78 18.09
N GLU A 446 13.25 -13.34 18.60
CA GLU A 446 12.19 -12.74 17.77
C GLU A 446 12.64 -11.43 17.11
N PHE A 447 13.33 -10.55 17.86
CA PHE A 447 13.85 -9.29 17.32
C PHE A 447 14.92 -9.51 16.25
N MET A 448 15.81 -10.49 16.46
CA MET A 448 16.82 -10.86 15.48
C MET A 448 16.17 -11.47 14.23
N PHE A 449 15.12 -12.29 14.40
CA PHE A 449 14.41 -12.88 13.26
C PHE A 449 13.65 -11.83 12.45
N GLU A 450 12.98 -10.88 13.11
CA GLU A 450 12.38 -9.72 12.43
C GLU A 450 13.45 -8.89 11.70
N GLY A 451 14.62 -8.67 12.30
CA GLY A 451 15.71 -7.96 11.64
C GLY A 451 16.24 -8.68 10.39
N PHE A 452 16.32 -10.01 10.39
CA PHE A 452 16.65 -10.77 9.17
C PHE A 452 15.59 -10.63 8.08
N LEU A 453 14.30 -10.57 8.43
CA LEU A 453 13.21 -10.41 7.47
C LEU A 453 12.97 -8.95 7.06
N SER A 454 13.70 -8.00 7.65
CA SER A 454 13.57 -6.58 7.33
C SER A 454 14.23 -6.24 5.99
N GLN A 455 13.66 -5.26 5.31
CA GLN A 455 14.23 -4.69 4.11
C GLN A 455 14.04 -3.18 4.13
N LYS A 456 15.15 -2.45 3.94
CA LYS A 456 15.12 -1.00 3.81
C LYS A 456 14.40 -0.58 2.52
N ALA A 457 13.29 0.11 2.66
CA ALA A 457 12.57 0.70 1.54
C ALA A 457 13.27 1.99 1.07
N PRO A 458 13.27 2.31 -0.24
CA PRO A 458 13.84 3.55 -0.75
C PRO A 458 12.86 4.72 -0.59
N ASN A 459 13.38 5.92 -0.33
CA ASN A 459 12.63 7.16 -0.49
C ASN A 459 12.78 7.73 -1.93
N LYS A 460 12.19 8.91 -2.19
CA LYS A 460 12.30 9.62 -3.47
C LYS A 460 13.75 9.82 -3.97
N HIS A 461 14.66 10.22 -3.09
CA HIS A 461 16.07 10.48 -3.44
C HIS A 461 16.86 9.19 -3.67
N ASP A 462 16.54 8.13 -2.93
CA ASP A 462 17.11 6.81 -3.13
C ASP A 462 16.66 6.25 -4.49
N LEU A 463 15.38 6.39 -4.82
CA LEU A 463 14.82 5.98 -6.12
C LEU A 463 15.44 6.76 -7.29
N GLU A 464 15.70 8.05 -7.12
CA GLU A 464 16.42 8.84 -8.12
C GLU A 464 17.83 8.30 -8.38
N SER A 465 18.52 7.86 -7.32
CA SER A 465 19.86 7.27 -7.42
C SER A 465 19.82 5.85 -7.99
N LEU A 466 18.80 5.06 -7.66
CA LEU A 466 18.61 3.68 -8.13
C LEU A 466 18.10 3.61 -9.57
N ILE A 467 17.28 4.57 -10.00
CA ILE A 467 16.67 4.64 -11.33
C ILE A 467 16.94 6.03 -11.93
N PRO A 468 18.20 6.31 -12.34
CA PRO A 468 18.60 7.62 -12.82
C PRO A 468 17.95 7.96 -14.17
N THR A 469 17.81 6.98 -15.06
CA THR A 469 17.14 7.13 -16.36
C THR A 469 15.69 6.69 -16.28
N VAL A 470 14.78 7.56 -16.71
CA VAL A 470 13.33 7.34 -16.65
C VAL A 470 12.74 7.47 -18.06
N TRP A 471 11.78 6.60 -18.39
CA TRP A 471 11.09 6.58 -19.67
C TRP A 471 9.61 6.19 -19.50
N TRP A 472 8.74 6.76 -20.32
CA TRP A 472 7.32 6.37 -20.43
C TRP A 472 6.81 6.49 -21.87
N PRO A 473 5.70 5.83 -22.23
CA PRO A 473 5.09 5.96 -23.56
C PRO A 473 4.72 7.41 -23.87
N GLY A 474 5.09 7.91 -25.05
CA GLY A 474 4.84 9.30 -25.45
C GLY A 474 5.88 10.32 -24.98
N SER A 475 6.87 9.89 -24.20
CA SER A 475 8.01 10.71 -23.78
C SER A 475 8.90 11.11 -24.98
N CYS A 476 9.56 12.27 -24.89
CA CYS A 476 10.42 12.81 -25.97
C CYS A 476 11.83 12.21 -25.96
N GLU A 477 12.15 11.42 -24.93
CA GLU A 477 13.41 10.76 -24.69
C GLU A 477 13.69 9.64 -25.71
N ASP A 478 14.97 9.45 -26.08
CA ASP A 478 15.39 8.46 -27.07
C ASP A 478 15.15 7.00 -26.60
N ALA A 479 15.08 6.06 -27.54
CA ALA A 479 14.93 4.62 -27.24
C ALA A 479 16.01 4.08 -26.28
N THR A 480 17.18 4.72 -26.22
CA THR A 480 18.27 4.39 -25.30
C THR A 480 17.88 4.57 -23.82
N TYR A 481 17.00 5.53 -23.50
CA TYR A 481 16.51 5.73 -22.13
C TYR A 481 15.60 4.58 -21.68
N ALA A 482 14.77 4.06 -22.60
CA ALA A 482 13.93 2.90 -22.34
C ALA A 482 14.80 1.65 -22.05
N ASP A 483 15.81 1.40 -22.89
CA ASP A 483 16.74 0.28 -22.72
C ASP A 483 17.51 0.38 -21.39
N ASN A 484 18.02 1.57 -21.04
CA ASN A 484 18.76 1.79 -19.80
C ASN A 484 17.87 1.60 -18.56
N MET A 485 16.64 2.13 -18.57
CA MET A 485 15.68 1.93 -17.48
C MET A 485 15.32 0.45 -17.34
N MET A 486 15.15 -0.27 -18.45
CA MET A 486 14.86 -1.71 -18.45
C MET A 486 16.02 -2.52 -17.86
N LEU A 487 17.27 -2.24 -18.24
CA LEU A 487 18.46 -2.89 -17.67
C LEU A 487 18.56 -2.65 -16.15
N THR A 488 18.36 -1.39 -15.72
CA THR A 488 18.41 -0.98 -14.31
C THR A 488 17.33 -1.70 -13.49
N THR A 489 16.08 -1.68 -13.95
CA THR A 489 14.96 -2.34 -13.27
C THR A 489 15.09 -3.86 -13.25
N THR A 490 15.68 -4.46 -14.29
CA THR A 490 15.99 -5.91 -14.32
C THR A 490 17.04 -6.27 -13.27
N ALA A 491 18.15 -5.53 -13.19
CA ALA A 491 19.19 -5.75 -12.17
C ALA A 491 18.67 -5.58 -10.73
N LEU A 492 17.81 -4.59 -10.50
CA LEU A 492 17.12 -4.41 -9.22
C LEU A 492 16.19 -5.59 -8.89
N SER A 493 15.45 -6.08 -9.89
CA SER A 493 14.57 -7.23 -9.73
C SER A 493 15.34 -8.51 -9.40
N GLU A 494 16.49 -8.74 -10.00
CA GLU A 494 17.36 -9.87 -9.68
C GLU A 494 17.91 -9.77 -8.25
N SER A 495 18.34 -8.57 -7.85
CA SER A 495 18.84 -8.30 -6.49
C SER A 495 17.78 -8.58 -5.42
N ILE A 496 16.55 -8.08 -5.61
CA ILE A 496 15.43 -8.31 -4.68
C ILE A 496 15.03 -9.79 -4.66
N SER A 497 14.98 -10.44 -5.82
CA SER A 497 14.66 -11.88 -5.92
C SER A 497 15.65 -12.73 -5.12
N LYS A 498 16.93 -12.32 -5.06
CA LYS A 498 17.98 -13.00 -4.30
C LYS A 498 17.91 -12.76 -2.80
N ILE A 499 17.50 -11.57 -2.37
CA ILE A 499 17.17 -11.30 -0.96
C ILE A 499 16.00 -12.19 -0.53
N GLU A 500 14.92 -12.22 -1.31
CA GLU A 500 13.75 -13.05 -1.03
C GLU A 500 14.08 -14.54 -1.02
N GLU A 501 15.00 -15.00 -1.88
CA GLU A 501 15.53 -16.37 -1.85
C GLU A 501 16.15 -16.67 -0.48
N LYS A 502 16.97 -15.77 0.08
CA LYS A 502 17.60 -15.99 1.38
C LYS A 502 16.64 -15.83 2.55
N HIS A 503 15.62 -14.97 2.47
CA HIS A 503 14.52 -14.98 3.45
C HIS A 503 13.84 -16.36 3.49
N ARG A 504 13.58 -16.97 2.33
CA ARG A 504 13.01 -18.31 2.25
C ARG A 504 13.95 -19.37 2.80
N ASP A 505 15.24 -19.33 2.47
CA ASP A 505 16.23 -20.27 2.99
C ASP A 505 16.32 -20.20 4.53
N LEU A 506 16.32 -19.00 5.11
CA LEU A 506 16.33 -18.81 6.56
C LEU A 506 15.07 -19.39 7.22
N CYS A 507 13.88 -19.04 6.70
CA CYS A 507 12.63 -19.57 7.22
C CYS A 507 12.56 -21.10 7.06
N ARG A 508 13.10 -21.66 5.97
CA ARG A 508 13.21 -23.12 5.79
C ARG A 508 14.08 -23.76 6.88
N LEU A 509 15.22 -23.16 7.22
CA LEU A 509 16.07 -23.65 8.32
C LEU A 509 15.30 -23.64 9.66
N VAL A 510 14.55 -22.57 9.96
CA VAL A 510 13.74 -22.47 11.19
C VAL A 510 12.58 -23.48 11.20
N ILE A 511 11.94 -23.74 10.05
CA ILE A 511 10.87 -24.74 9.94
C ILE A 511 11.42 -26.16 10.11
N GLN A 512 12.60 -26.45 9.59
CA GLN A 512 13.25 -27.76 9.72
C GLN A 512 13.86 -28.02 11.10
N PHE A 513 14.13 -26.96 11.86
CA PHE A 513 14.74 -27.06 13.18
C PHE A 513 13.78 -27.69 14.20
N ILE A 514 14.28 -28.71 14.90
CA ILE A 514 13.59 -29.35 16.03
C ILE A 514 14.29 -28.89 17.31
N PRO A 515 13.64 -28.07 18.15
CA PRO A 515 14.28 -27.55 19.35
C PRO A 515 14.58 -28.69 20.35
N PRO A 516 15.74 -28.66 21.03
CA PRO A 516 16.10 -29.64 22.06
C PRO A 516 15.35 -29.34 23.37
N SER A 517 14.03 -29.51 23.36
CA SER A 517 13.15 -29.39 24.52
C SER A 517 12.59 -30.75 24.93
N THR A 518 12.15 -30.87 26.19
CA THR A 518 11.42 -32.03 26.70
C THR A 518 10.01 -31.59 27.12
N PRO A 519 8.93 -32.11 26.49
CA PRO A 519 8.90 -33.06 25.37
C PRO A 519 9.46 -32.46 24.05
N PRO A 520 9.94 -33.32 23.12
CA PRO A 520 10.41 -32.86 21.81
C PRO A 520 9.24 -32.26 21.01
N GLN A 521 9.46 -31.08 20.42
CA GLN A 521 8.47 -30.43 19.57
C GLN A 521 8.52 -30.98 18.14
N LEU A 522 7.47 -30.73 17.36
CA LEU A 522 7.43 -31.09 15.94
C LEU A 522 8.13 -30.02 15.08
N PRO A 523 8.65 -30.39 13.89
CA PRO A 523 9.12 -29.41 12.91
C PRO A 523 8.07 -28.32 12.62
N GLY A 524 8.53 -27.09 12.42
CA GLY A 524 7.67 -25.93 12.18
C GLY A 524 7.11 -25.27 13.46
N SER A 525 7.24 -25.88 14.63
CA SER A 525 6.78 -25.31 15.92
C SER A 525 7.40 -23.94 16.22
N VAL A 526 8.72 -23.80 16.06
CA VAL A 526 9.44 -22.53 16.30
C VAL A 526 8.95 -21.43 15.36
N PHE A 527 8.77 -21.74 14.07
CA PHE A 527 8.24 -20.80 13.10
C PHE A 527 6.78 -20.42 13.42
N ARG A 528 5.95 -21.39 13.84
CA ARG A 528 4.58 -21.15 14.28
C ARG A 528 4.51 -20.19 15.47
N THR A 529 5.36 -20.39 16.49
CA THR A 529 5.44 -19.49 17.65
C THR A 529 5.87 -18.07 17.23
N PHE A 530 6.83 -17.96 16.32
CA PHE A 530 7.22 -16.67 15.75
C PHE A 530 6.04 -15.97 15.04
N LEU A 531 5.29 -16.70 14.19
CA LEU A 531 4.10 -16.14 13.53
C LEU A 531 3.05 -15.69 14.55
N GLN A 532 2.80 -16.47 15.61
CA GLN A 532 1.86 -16.11 16.67
C GLN A 532 2.31 -14.84 17.43
N SER A 533 3.60 -14.71 17.74
CA SER A 533 4.15 -13.49 18.34
C SER A 533 4.00 -12.29 17.39
N LEU A 534 4.27 -12.48 16.10
CA LEU A 534 4.09 -11.46 15.08
C LEU A 534 2.64 -10.98 14.98
N LEU A 535 1.66 -11.90 14.98
CA LEU A 535 0.23 -11.57 15.03
C LEU A 535 -0.11 -10.76 16.29
N LEU A 536 0.41 -11.18 17.45
CA LEU A 536 0.12 -10.53 18.73
C LEU A 536 0.65 -9.09 18.79
N ARG A 537 1.89 -8.85 18.34
CA ARG A 537 2.54 -7.52 18.35
C ARG A 537 1.85 -6.50 17.46
N ASN A 538 1.25 -6.97 16.38
CA ASN A 538 0.64 -6.14 15.35
C ASN A 538 -0.91 -6.08 15.51
N ARG A 539 -1.43 -6.54 16.66
CA ARG A 539 -2.83 -6.39 17.01
C ARG A 539 -3.18 -4.90 17.19
N GLY A 540 -4.20 -4.44 16.47
CA GLY A 540 -4.61 -3.03 16.51
C GLY A 540 -3.69 -2.10 15.72
N ALA A 541 -2.84 -2.63 14.83
CA ALA A 541 -1.98 -1.84 13.94
C ALA A 541 -2.78 -1.01 12.90
N ASP A 542 -4.04 -1.36 12.68
CA ASP A 542 -5.02 -0.68 11.83
C ASP A 542 -5.62 0.60 12.46
N ARG A 543 -5.34 0.86 13.75
CA ARG A 543 -5.80 2.08 14.45
C ARG A 543 -5.09 3.33 13.91
N ASN A 544 -5.76 4.48 13.99
CA ASN A 544 -5.21 5.79 13.58
C ASN A 544 -3.83 6.10 14.20
N VAL A 545 -3.64 5.71 15.46
CA VAL A 545 -2.32 5.68 16.12
C VAL A 545 -2.04 4.22 16.48
N PRO A 546 -1.08 3.56 15.81
CA PRO A 546 -0.76 2.18 16.10
C PRO A 546 -0.20 2.07 17.53
N PRO A 547 -0.47 0.96 18.24
CA PRO A 547 0.10 0.75 19.56
C PRO A 547 1.64 0.69 19.50
N PRO A 548 2.35 1.05 20.58
CA PRO A 548 3.79 0.82 20.69
C PRO A 548 4.14 -0.67 20.51
N GLY A 549 5.31 -0.95 19.93
CA GLY A 549 5.83 -2.31 19.75
C GLY A 549 5.42 -3.05 18.46
N VAL A 550 4.68 -2.40 17.54
CA VAL A 550 4.28 -2.96 16.24
C VAL A 550 5.51 -3.27 15.37
N SER A 551 5.49 -4.35 14.58
CA SER A 551 6.63 -4.73 13.73
C SER A 551 6.75 -3.81 12.50
N SER A 552 7.95 -3.71 11.92
CA SER A 552 8.11 -2.97 10.66
C SER A 552 7.29 -3.63 9.53
N ASN A 553 6.62 -2.81 8.71
CA ASN A 553 5.84 -3.30 7.56
C ASN A 553 6.71 -4.15 6.60
N SER A 554 8.01 -3.84 6.45
CA SER A 554 8.91 -4.66 5.62
C SER A 554 8.97 -6.12 6.08
N VAL A 555 8.89 -6.36 7.39
CA VAL A 555 8.87 -7.71 7.97
C VAL A 555 7.59 -8.42 7.59
N LEU A 556 6.43 -7.74 7.68
CA LEU A 556 5.14 -8.29 7.28
C LEU A 556 5.13 -8.67 5.79
N VAL A 557 5.68 -7.81 4.93
CA VAL A 557 5.80 -8.05 3.47
C VAL A 557 6.73 -9.21 3.15
N SER A 558 7.88 -9.31 3.83
CA SER A 558 8.82 -10.43 3.68
C SER A 558 8.22 -11.74 4.14
N THR A 559 7.59 -11.76 5.33
CA THR A 559 6.88 -12.94 5.85
C THR A 559 5.75 -13.37 4.93
N TYR A 560 4.94 -12.42 4.44
CA TYR A 560 3.90 -12.69 3.44
C TYR A 560 4.50 -13.32 2.18
N SER A 561 5.58 -12.75 1.64
CA SER A 561 6.23 -13.26 0.42
C SER A 561 6.78 -14.68 0.63
N VAL A 562 7.35 -14.97 1.80
CA VAL A 562 7.84 -16.31 2.16
C VAL A 562 6.69 -17.32 2.23
N ILE A 563 5.61 -16.99 2.96
CA ILE A 563 4.45 -17.88 3.11
C ILE A 563 3.75 -18.09 1.76
N LEU A 564 3.57 -17.02 0.97
CA LEU A 564 3.00 -17.11 -0.37
C LEU A 564 3.82 -18.05 -1.25
N HIS A 565 5.15 -17.98 -1.18
CA HIS A 565 6.01 -18.89 -1.92
C HIS A 565 5.87 -20.33 -1.46
N PHE A 566 5.82 -20.60 -0.15
CA PHE A 566 5.64 -21.96 0.36
C PHE A 566 4.27 -22.55 -0.02
N LEU A 567 3.21 -21.76 0.03
CA LEU A 567 1.88 -22.20 -0.37
C LEU A 567 1.73 -22.31 -1.89
N SER A 568 2.45 -21.51 -2.68
CA SER A 568 2.38 -21.52 -4.15
C SER A 568 3.32 -22.54 -4.79
N GLU A 569 4.60 -22.50 -4.45
CA GLU A 569 5.65 -23.30 -5.09
C GLU A 569 6.03 -24.55 -4.26
N GLY A 570 5.54 -24.65 -3.03
CA GLY A 570 5.74 -25.81 -2.16
C GLY A 570 6.96 -25.71 -1.23
N PHE A 571 7.07 -26.71 -0.36
CA PHE A 571 8.26 -26.96 0.46
C PHE A 571 9.13 -27.96 -0.30
N GLU A 572 10.25 -27.54 -0.88
CA GLU A 572 11.31 -28.49 -1.28
C GLU A 572 11.96 -29.04 0.01
N LEU A 573 11.23 -29.89 0.73
CA LEU A 573 11.75 -30.65 1.86
C LEU A 573 12.57 -31.79 1.25
N GLY A 574 13.87 -31.57 1.09
CA GLY A 574 14.79 -32.66 0.76
C GLY A 574 14.57 -33.86 1.68
N ASP A 575 14.96 -35.04 1.20
CA ASP A 575 14.69 -36.43 1.65
C ASP A 575 14.94 -36.80 3.14
N ILE A 576 15.05 -35.84 4.05
CA ILE A 576 15.50 -36.00 5.45
C ILE A 576 14.32 -36.18 6.43
N CYS A 577 13.09 -35.75 6.09
CA CYS A 577 11.92 -35.90 6.97
C CYS A 577 10.82 -36.78 6.36
N GLY A 578 10.80 -38.06 6.73
CA GLY A 578 9.84 -39.06 6.23
C GLY A 578 8.38 -38.90 6.68
N TRP A 579 7.98 -37.79 7.30
CA TRP A 579 6.62 -37.57 7.83
C TRP A 579 5.64 -36.89 6.84
N LEU A 580 6.11 -36.47 5.66
CA LEU A 580 5.28 -35.99 4.55
C LEU A 580 5.14 -37.00 3.39
N LYS A 581 5.33 -38.30 3.66
CA LYS A 581 5.15 -39.37 2.66
C LYS A 581 3.71 -39.52 2.13
N GLY A 582 2.76 -38.74 2.63
CA GLY A 582 1.38 -38.69 2.13
C GLY A 582 1.16 -37.73 0.94
N CYS A 583 2.01 -36.72 0.72
CA CYS A 583 1.81 -35.71 -0.32
C CYS A 583 2.89 -35.82 -1.40
N LYS A 584 2.75 -36.82 -2.28
CA LYS A 584 3.63 -37.01 -3.46
C LYS A 584 3.31 -36.03 -4.59
N SER A 585 3.19 -34.73 -4.32
CA SER A 585 3.04 -33.74 -5.38
C SER A 585 4.08 -32.66 -5.23
N ASP A 586 4.94 -32.50 -6.23
CA ASP A 586 5.87 -31.36 -6.41
C ASP A 586 5.13 -30.01 -6.62
N THR A 587 3.83 -29.94 -6.30
CA THR A 587 2.95 -28.79 -6.52
C THR A 587 2.53 -28.18 -5.18
N GLY A 588 2.73 -26.87 -5.01
CA GLY A 588 2.36 -26.15 -3.79
C GLY A 588 0.85 -26.18 -3.51
N PHE A 589 0.49 -26.03 -2.23
CA PHE A 589 -0.88 -26.08 -1.69
C PHE A 589 -1.92 -25.35 -2.56
N LEU A 590 -1.65 -24.11 -2.98
CA LEU A 590 -2.57 -23.29 -3.77
C LEU A 590 -2.79 -23.81 -5.20
N HIS A 591 -1.91 -24.67 -5.70
CA HIS A 591 -1.97 -25.26 -7.05
C HIS A 591 -2.28 -26.75 -7.03
N ARG A 592 -2.62 -27.31 -5.85
CA ARG A 592 -3.11 -28.69 -5.76
C ARG A 592 -4.53 -28.76 -6.31
N GLY A 593 -4.71 -29.54 -7.36
CA GLY A 593 -6.02 -29.80 -7.96
C GLY A 593 -6.76 -30.95 -7.29
N GLY A 594 -8.08 -31.00 -7.49
CA GLY A 594 -8.96 -32.04 -6.97
C GLY A 594 -9.73 -31.61 -5.71
N GLU A 595 -9.85 -32.50 -4.73
CA GLU A 595 -10.56 -32.24 -3.47
C GLU A 595 -9.70 -31.37 -2.55
N GLN A 596 -10.26 -30.23 -2.13
CA GLN A 596 -9.69 -29.27 -1.20
C GLN A 596 -10.37 -29.40 0.17
N SER A 597 -9.66 -29.00 1.23
CA SER A 597 -10.18 -29.06 2.58
C SER A 597 -9.76 -27.87 3.43
N PHE A 598 -10.61 -27.45 4.37
CA PHE A 598 -10.29 -26.39 5.33
C PHE A 598 -10.90 -26.67 6.72
N PRO A 599 -10.15 -26.52 7.82
CA PRO A 599 -10.66 -26.75 9.17
C PRO A 599 -11.55 -25.59 9.64
N ILE A 600 -12.80 -25.89 9.99
CA ILE A 600 -13.79 -24.88 10.44
C ILE A 600 -13.37 -24.23 11.77
N SER A 601 -12.58 -24.95 12.58
CA SER A 601 -12.10 -24.46 13.86
C SER A 601 -11.23 -23.20 13.78
N LEU A 602 -10.58 -22.91 12.64
CA LEU A 602 -9.83 -21.66 12.43
C LEU A 602 -10.75 -20.43 12.32
N LEU A 603 -11.99 -20.62 11.88
CA LEU A 603 -12.97 -19.53 11.75
C LEU A 603 -13.72 -19.31 13.05
N VAL A 604 -14.16 -20.40 13.67
CA VAL A 604 -15.17 -20.37 14.75
C VAL A 604 -14.58 -20.21 16.14
N LYS A 605 -13.31 -20.57 16.36
CA LYS A 605 -12.67 -20.39 17.66
C LYS A 605 -12.39 -18.91 17.93
N ASN A 606 -12.62 -18.51 19.18
CA ASN A 606 -12.15 -17.21 19.66
C ASN A 606 -10.64 -17.29 19.87
N ASP A 607 -9.88 -17.09 18.80
CA ASP A 607 -8.43 -17.01 18.91
C ASP A 607 -8.06 -15.79 19.77
N PRO A 608 -7.44 -15.97 20.96
CA PRO A 608 -7.02 -14.85 21.79
C PRO A 608 -6.12 -13.85 21.05
N LEU A 609 -5.37 -14.31 20.04
CA LEU A 609 -4.51 -13.50 19.19
C LEU A 609 -5.30 -12.60 18.22
N LYS A 610 -6.58 -12.91 17.97
CA LYS A 610 -7.46 -12.24 16.98
C LYS A 610 -8.76 -11.71 17.59
N THR A 611 -8.78 -11.48 18.90
CA THR A 611 -10.01 -11.16 19.67
C THR A 611 -10.68 -9.83 19.29
N ASP A 612 -9.99 -8.93 18.59
CA ASP A 612 -10.54 -7.63 18.14
C ASP A 612 -11.01 -7.64 16.68
N ILE A 613 -10.89 -8.77 15.97
CA ILE A 613 -11.25 -8.84 14.54
C ILE A 613 -12.74 -9.09 14.38
N SER A 614 -13.43 -8.16 13.73
CA SER A 614 -14.83 -8.28 13.32
C SER A 614 -15.05 -9.48 12.40
N ARG A 615 -16.23 -10.11 12.52
CA ARG A 615 -16.67 -11.23 11.68
C ARG A 615 -17.80 -10.75 10.77
N LEU A 616 -18.09 -11.47 9.68
CA LEU A 616 -19.15 -11.09 8.76
C LEU A 616 -20.49 -10.84 9.48
N GLY A 617 -20.87 -11.67 10.44
CA GLY A 617 -22.09 -11.49 11.23
C GLY A 617 -21.99 -10.54 12.43
N GLY A 618 -20.85 -9.86 12.61
CA GLY A 618 -20.61 -8.84 13.63
C GLY A 618 -19.57 -9.27 14.66
N SER A 619 -19.66 -8.74 15.88
CA SER A 619 -18.69 -9.06 16.93
C SER A 619 -18.78 -10.53 17.36
N TYR A 620 -17.62 -11.15 17.62
CA TYR A 620 -17.56 -12.54 18.08
C TYR A 620 -18.43 -12.80 19.32
N SER A 621 -18.40 -11.86 20.29
CA SER A 621 -19.15 -11.98 21.55
C SER A 621 -20.67 -12.01 21.38
N HIS A 622 -21.17 -11.37 20.31
CA HIS A 622 -22.57 -11.40 19.94
C HIS A 622 -22.90 -12.73 19.25
N LEU A 623 -22.08 -13.12 18.28
CA LEU A 623 -22.25 -14.36 17.54
C LEU A 623 -22.24 -15.59 18.43
N SER A 624 -21.31 -15.66 19.39
CA SER A 624 -21.22 -16.78 20.34
C SER A 624 -22.48 -16.96 21.20
N LYS A 625 -23.28 -15.90 21.37
CA LYS A 625 -24.55 -15.94 22.12
C LYS A 625 -25.74 -16.27 21.22
N VAL A 626 -25.77 -15.72 20.00
CA VAL A 626 -26.92 -15.84 19.07
C VAL A 626 -26.84 -17.13 18.24
N HIS A 627 -25.63 -17.55 17.86
CA HIS A 627 -25.37 -18.73 17.04
C HIS A 627 -24.36 -19.64 17.75
N PRO A 628 -24.71 -20.26 18.90
CA PRO A 628 -23.77 -21.07 19.66
C PRO A 628 -23.30 -22.26 18.82
N VAL A 629 -22.00 -22.32 18.57
CA VAL A 629 -21.38 -23.41 17.82
C VAL A 629 -21.15 -24.57 18.76
N ILE A 630 -22.06 -25.54 18.69
CA ILE A 630 -21.93 -26.85 19.34
C ILE A 630 -21.52 -27.83 18.22
N ASP A 631 -20.50 -28.66 18.44
CA ASP A 631 -19.99 -29.76 17.57
C ASP A 631 -18.99 -29.49 16.41
N TYR A 632 -18.63 -28.26 16.05
CA TYR A 632 -17.75 -28.02 14.88
C TYR A 632 -16.22 -28.04 15.17
N GLU A 633 -15.77 -28.40 16.38
CA GLU A 633 -14.34 -28.28 16.75
C GLU A 633 -13.38 -29.17 15.95
N MET A 634 -13.88 -30.23 15.34
CA MET A 634 -13.13 -31.22 14.56
C MET A 634 -13.61 -31.33 13.10
N GLU A 635 -14.55 -30.48 12.68
CA GLU A 635 -15.16 -30.59 11.36
C GLU A 635 -14.33 -29.87 10.29
N VAL A 636 -14.14 -30.54 9.16
CA VAL A 636 -13.37 -30.07 8.02
C VAL A 636 -14.33 -29.92 6.85
N VAL A 637 -14.41 -28.71 6.29
CA VAL A 637 -15.18 -28.49 5.05
C VAL A 637 -14.36 -29.00 3.88
N ARG A 638 -14.99 -29.71 2.94
CA ARG A 638 -14.36 -30.25 1.73
C ARG A 638 -15.15 -29.85 0.49
N TRP A 639 -14.43 -29.58 -0.60
CA TRP A 639 -15.02 -29.23 -1.88
C TRP A 639 -14.09 -29.61 -3.03
N ASP A 640 -14.65 -29.82 -4.21
CA ASP A 640 -13.86 -30.01 -5.42
C ASP A 640 -13.48 -28.67 -6.04
N GLU A 641 -12.25 -28.58 -6.57
CA GLU A 641 -11.80 -27.43 -7.33
C GLU A 641 -12.75 -27.13 -8.50
N GLY A 642 -13.20 -25.88 -8.60
CA GLY A 642 -14.12 -25.44 -9.64
C GLY A 642 -15.53 -26.01 -9.49
N CYS A 643 -15.94 -26.48 -8.30
CA CYS A 643 -17.30 -26.99 -8.04
C CYS A 643 -18.43 -25.97 -8.32
N MET A 644 -18.10 -24.70 -8.47
CA MET A 644 -19.04 -23.61 -8.77
C MET A 644 -19.03 -23.20 -10.25
N ASP A 645 -18.26 -23.88 -11.10
CA ASP A 645 -18.18 -23.64 -12.54
C ASP A 645 -18.92 -24.73 -13.32
N ASP A 646 -19.47 -24.40 -14.50
CA ASP A 646 -20.20 -25.36 -15.33
C ASP A 646 -19.30 -26.52 -15.79
N GLU A 647 -19.77 -27.76 -15.73
CA GLU A 647 -19.02 -28.97 -16.11
C GLU A 647 -18.36 -28.89 -17.51
N GLU A 648 -18.99 -28.19 -18.46
CA GLU A 648 -18.47 -28.02 -19.82
C GLU A 648 -17.37 -26.95 -19.94
N THR A 649 -17.30 -25.99 -19.01
CA THR A 649 -16.34 -24.87 -19.03
C THR A 649 -15.34 -24.89 -17.87
N ARG A 650 -15.48 -25.85 -16.95
CA ARG A 650 -14.66 -25.99 -15.75
C ARG A 650 -13.18 -26.21 -16.09
N VAL A 651 -12.33 -25.29 -15.66
CA VAL A 651 -10.87 -25.33 -15.81
C VAL A 651 -10.24 -25.56 -14.45
N THR A 652 -9.75 -26.77 -14.19
CA THR A 652 -9.07 -27.15 -12.93
C THR A 652 -7.58 -27.43 -13.14
N HIS A 653 -6.80 -27.46 -12.07
CA HIS A 653 -5.38 -27.85 -12.11
C HIS A 653 -5.17 -29.29 -12.62
N SER A 654 -6.19 -30.15 -12.54
CA SER A 654 -6.21 -31.52 -13.08
C SER A 654 -6.69 -31.63 -14.53
N SER A 655 -7.30 -30.57 -15.08
CA SER A 655 -7.83 -30.57 -16.44
C SER A 655 -6.76 -30.34 -17.50
N ARG A 656 -7.08 -30.63 -18.77
CA ARG A 656 -6.12 -30.52 -19.90
C ARG A 656 -5.70 -29.08 -20.17
N GLN A 657 -6.61 -28.12 -20.02
CA GLN A 657 -6.29 -26.71 -20.02
C GLN A 657 -6.04 -26.30 -18.58
N LYS A 658 -4.86 -25.80 -18.21
CA LYS A 658 -4.60 -25.44 -16.81
C LYS A 658 -5.13 -24.04 -16.47
N PRO A 659 -5.44 -23.74 -15.19
CA PRO A 659 -5.77 -22.39 -14.74
C PRO A 659 -4.61 -21.41 -15.00
N CYS A 660 -4.89 -20.11 -15.00
CA CYS A 660 -3.90 -19.07 -15.34
C CYS A 660 -2.67 -19.08 -14.41
N CYS A 661 -2.85 -19.42 -13.14
CA CYS A 661 -1.77 -19.55 -12.16
C CYS A 661 -0.70 -20.61 -12.53
N CYS A 662 -1.05 -21.58 -13.39
CA CYS A 662 -0.16 -22.63 -13.89
C CYS A 662 0.52 -22.32 -15.23
N SER A 663 0.22 -21.18 -15.87
CA SER A 663 0.79 -20.86 -17.18
C SER A 663 2.25 -20.40 -17.05
N SER A 664 3.20 -21.22 -17.49
CA SER A 664 4.61 -20.83 -17.68
C SER A 664 4.80 -20.32 -19.11
N TYR A 665 4.69 -19.02 -19.32
CA TYR A 665 4.79 -18.39 -20.66
C TYR A 665 6.20 -18.42 -21.30
N ASP A 666 7.19 -19.10 -20.71
CA ASP A 666 8.58 -19.12 -21.22
C ASP A 666 8.76 -19.92 -22.52
N SER A 667 7.91 -20.91 -22.81
CA SER A 667 8.05 -21.76 -24.01
C SER A 667 7.41 -21.18 -25.27
N ASP A 668 6.41 -20.31 -25.15
CA ASP A 668 5.65 -19.80 -26.30
C ASP A 668 6.18 -18.45 -26.82
N PHE A 669 6.93 -17.70 -26.02
CA PHE A 669 7.52 -16.42 -26.45
C PHE A 669 8.85 -16.59 -27.21
N THR A 670 9.68 -17.56 -26.83
CA THR A 670 10.95 -17.86 -27.53
C THR A 670 10.75 -18.37 -28.95
N ARG A 671 9.57 -18.91 -29.27
CA ARG A 671 9.24 -19.35 -30.62
C ARG A 671 8.82 -18.21 -31.56
N ASN A 672 8.38 -17.08 -31.00
CA ASN A 672 7.93 -15.89 -31.75
C ASN A 672 9.02 -14.80 -31.90
N LEU A 673 10.18 -14.96 -31.25
CA LEU A 673 11.34 -14.05 -31.35
C LEU A 673 12.35 -14.45 -32.43
N LYS A 674 12.13 -15.56 -33.15
CA LYS A 674 13.04 -16.06 -34.20
C LYS A 674 12.82 -15.48 -35.60
N ASP A 675 12.01 -14.44 -35.75
CA ASP A 675 11.92 -13.65 -36.99
C ASP A 675 12.27 -12.17 -36.73
N PRO A 676 13.54 -11.78 -36.91
CA PRO A 676 13.90 -10.37 -36.92
C PRO A 676 13.46 -9.75 -38.26
N ALA A 677 12.81 -8.60 -38.18
CA ALA A 677 12.45 -7.68 -39.28
C ALA A 677 11.18 -7.98 -40.09
N LYS A 678 10.08 -7.34 -39.67
CA LYS A 678 9.17 -6.46 -40.46
C LYS A 678 7.73 -6.52 -39.92
N TYR A 679 7.52 -6.15 -38.66
CA TYR A 679 6.27 -5.48 -38.30
C TYR A 679 6.51 -3.98 -38.30
N ARG A 680 6.46 -3.40 -39.51
CA ARG A 680 6.03 -2.01 -39.66
C ARG A 680 4.60 -2.00 -39.12
N ALA A 681 4.41 -1.37 -37.96
CA ALA A 681 3.09 -0.90 -37.57
C ALA A 681 2.59 0.02 -38.69
N LYS A 682 1.82 -0.53 -39.64
CA LYS A 682 0.91 0.26 -40.45
C LYS A 682 -0.08 0.81 -39.43
N GLY A 683 0.04 2.11 -39.14
CA GLY A 683 -0.93 2.81 -38.33
C GLY A 683 -2.32 2.64 -38.92
N SER A 684 -3.13 1.80 -38.29
CA SER A 684 -4.51 2.18 -38.09
C SER A 684 -4.47 3.26 -37.02
N ARG A 685 -5.00 4.44 -37.37
CA ARG A 685 -5.40 5.47 -36.40
C ARG A 685 -6.58 4.95 -35.56
N GLY A 686 -6.41 3.82 -34.89
CA GLY A 686 -7.24 3.42 -33.77
C GLY A 686 -6.57 4.03 -32.56
N HIS A 687 -7.01 5.22 -32.17
CA HIS A 687 -6.76 5.71 -30.83
C HIS A 687 -7.16 4.59 -29.87
N CYS A 688 -6.21 3.96 -29.19
CA CYS A 688 -6.48 3.55 -27.81
C CYS A 688 -6.58 4.87 -27.06
N SER A 689 -7.76 5.48 -27.13
CA SER A 689 -8.11 6.57 -26.25
C SER A 689 -8.03 5.99 -24.85
N SER A 690 -7.19 6.61 -24.02
CA SER A 690 -7.54 6.82 -22.63
C SER A 690 -8.93 7.49 -22.64
N ILE A 691 -9.98 6.66 -22.64
CA ILE A 691 -11.35 7.16 -22.49
C ILE A 691 -11.35 7.89 -21.14
N PRO A 692 -11.80 9.16 -21.08
CA PRO A 692 -11.79 9.91 -19.84
C PRO A 692 -12.57 9.13 -18.77
N GLU A 693 -11.88 8.75 -17.71
CA GLU A 693 -12.36 8.02 -16.53
C GLU A 693 -13.32 8.87 -15.67
N ARG A 694 -14.26 9.60 -16.27
CA ARG A 694 -15.08 10.58 -15.54
C ARG A 694 -15.90 9.97 -14.41
N SER A 695 -16.32 8.71 -14.53
CA SER A 695 -17.05 8.03 -13.45
C SER A 695 -16.15 7.36 -12.41
N ALA A 696 -14.94 6.92 -12.80
CA ALA A 696 -14.02 6.27 -11.88
C ALA A 696 -13.34 7.27 -10.94
N HIS A 697 -13.15 8.53 -11.37
CA HIS A 697 -12.70 9.60 -10.49
C HIS A 697 -13.73 9.95 -9.40
N VAL A 698 -15.03 9.94 -9.70
CA VAL A 698 -16.07 10.12 -8.67
C VAL A 698 -16.10 8.92 -7.70
N THR A 699 -15.86 7.69 -8.17
CA THR A 699 -15.84 6.53 -7.28
C THR A 699 -14.58 6.47 -6.42
N ALA A 700 -13.41 6.86 -6.95
CA ALA A 700 -12.16 6.89 -6.19
C ALA A 700 -12.07 8.09 -5.22
N GLU A 701 -12.62 9.25 -5.57
CA GLU A 701 -12.66 10.45 -4.72
C GLU A 701 -13.74 10.38 -3.63
N CYS A 702 -14.85 9.63 -3.86
CA CYS A 702 -15.82 9.31 -2.81
C CYS A 702 -15.34 8.20 -1.85
N SER A 703 -14.24 7.50 -2.17
CA SER A 703 -13.68 6.43 -1.32
C SER A 703 -12.72 6.97 -0.25
N GLU A 704 -12.27 8.23 -0.35
CA GLU A 704 -11.69 8.94 0.78
C GLU A 704 -12.88 9.49 1.59
N GLY A 705 -13.08 8.98 2.82
CA GLY A 705 -14.27 9.18 3.66
C GLY A 705 -14.67 10.62 4.02
N SER A 706 -14.15 11.64 3.34
CA SER A 706 -14.50 13.05 3.55
C SER A 706 -15.82 13.48 2.89
N LEU A 707 -16.27 12.83 1.81
CA LEU A 707 -17.42 13.31 1.01
C LEU A 707 -18.75 12.60 1.33
N GLU A 708 -18.75 11.33 1.73
CA GLU A 708 -19.98 10.62 2.12
C GLU A 708 -20.51 11.08 3.49
N ASP A 709 -19.62 11.44 4.42
CA ASP A 709 -19.98 11.93 5.76
C ASP A 709 -20.62 13.34 5.73
N GLU A 710 -20.29 14.19 4.73
CA GLU A 710 -20.88 15.54 4.60
C GLU A 710 -22.17 15.59 3.76
N ILE A 711 -22.45 14.56 2.96
CA ILE A 711 -23.65 14.47 2.10
C ILE A 711 -24.85 13.88 2.88
N THR A 712 -24.61 13.33 4.08
CA THR A 712 -25.61 12.67 4.93
C THR A 712 -26.10 13.53 6.10
N ASP A 713 -26.29 14.84 5.92
CA ASP A 713 -27.02 15.68 6.88
C ASP A 713 -28.55 15.47 6.77
N LYS A 714 -29.02 14.31 7.24
CA LYS A 714 -30.38 14.12 7.74
C LYS A 714 -30.29 13.67 9.19
N PRO A 715 -31.13 14.21 10.10
CA PRO A 715 -31.11 13.80 11.49
C PRO A 715 -31.62 12.36 11.61
N ALA A 716 -30.70 11.40 11.65
CA ALA A 716 -30.97 10.04 12.09
C ALA A 716 -30.77 10.01 13.61
N SER A 717 -31.88 9.92 14.35
CA SER A 717 -31.86 9.62 15.77
C SER A 717 -31.40 8.18 15.98
N SER A 718 -30.12 7.97 16.21
CA SER A 718 -29.62 6.74 16.84
C SER A 718 -28.37 7.06 17.64
N ASP A 719 -28.49 6.92 18.96
CA ASP A 719 -27.41 6.96 19.94
C ASP A 719 -26.22 6.11 19.48
N GLN A 720 -25.18 6.74 18.96
CA GLN A 720 -23.83 6.23 19.12
C GLN A 720 -23.23 6.98 20.30
N SER A 721 -23.25 6.33 21.46
CA SER A 721 -22.40 6.76 22.56
C SER A 721 -20.95 6.69 22.10
N GLU A 722 -20.30 7.85 21.94
CA GLU A 722 -18.86 7.94 22.00
C GLU A 722 -18.40 7.32 23.32
N PRO A 723 -17.55 6.29 23.32
CA PRO A 723 -16.94 5.88 24.56
C PRO A 723 -15.83 6.89 24.86
N GLU A 724 -16.09 7.76 25.85
CA GLU A 724 -15.04 8.46 26.60
C GLU A 724 -14.05 7.41 27.15
N TYR A 725 -12.98 7.12 26.40
CA TYR A 725 -11.87 6.34 26.93
C TYR A 725 -10.83 7.30 27.51
N GLY A 726 -11.00 7.56 28.81
CA GLY A 726 -9.89 8.01 29.65
C GLY A 726 -8.72 7.01 29.53
N TYR A 727 -7.52 7.57 29.36
CA TYR A 727 -6.25 6.86 29.38
C TYR A 727 -6.19 5.91 30.59
N ARG A 728 -6.29 4.60 30.35
CA ARG A 728 -5.73 3.61 31.27
C ARG A 728 -4.34 3.26 30.78
N GLN A 729 -3.33 3.59 31.60
CA GLN A 729 -1.99 3.04 31.48
C GLN A 729 -2.07 1.52 31.31
N MET A 730 -1.65 1.02 30.15
CA MET A 730 -1.27 -0.37 30.03
C MET A 730 0.03 -0.54 30.82
N HIS A 731 -0.10 -0.98 32.07
CA HIS A 731 1.03 -1.50 32.82
C HIS A 731 1.70 -2.59 32.00
N HIS A 732 2.97 -2.35 31.69
CA HIS A 732 4.05 -3.27 31.36
C HIS A 732 3.67 -4.51 30.53
N THR A 733 4.47 -4.73 29.49
CA THR A 733 4.95 -6.05 29.04
C THR A 733 5.27 -6.94 30.26
N LYS A 734 4.22 -7.50 30.88
CA LYS A 734 4.32 -8.80 31.50
C LYS A 734 4.66 -9.70 30.33
N THR A 735 5.90 -10.18 30.35
CA THR A 735 6.26 -11.48 29.83
C THR A 735 5.05 -12.39 30.04
N VAL A 736 4.25 -12.58 28.99
CA VAL A 736 3.16 -13.54 29.04
C VAL A 736 3.86 -14.84 29.33
N SER A 737 3.51 -15.46 30.46
CA SER A 737 4.00 -16.77 30.83
C SER A 737 3.93 -17.68 29.61
N LYS A 738 4.99 -18.46 29.37
CA LYS A 738 5.09 -19.54 28.37
C LYS A 738 4.07 -20.69 28.62
N ASP A 739 2.92 -20.38 29.22
CA ASP A 739 1.85 -21.28 29.61
C ASP A 739 0.58 -20.99 28.78
N ILE A 740 0.76 -20.77 27.46
CA ILE A 740 -0.31 -21.12 26.51
C ILE A 740 -0.09 -22.60 26.25
N ASP A 741 -1.04 -23.46 26.66
CA ASP A 741 -1.04 -24.89 26.37
C ASP A 741 -0.71 -25.10 24.89
N MET A 742 0.54 -25.49 24.61
CA MET A 742 1.06 -25.64 23.25
C MET A 742 0.38 -26.84 22.59
N PRO A 743 -0.44 -26.68 21.54
CA PRO A 743 -0.93 -27.83 20.80
C PRO A 743 0.28 -28.50 20.12
N THR A 744 0.47 -29.78 20.44
CA THR A 744 1.49 -30.72 19.96
C THR A 744 1.43 -31.00 18.44
N ALA A 745 0.90 -30.07 17.64
CA ALA A 745 0.55 -30.27 16.23
C ALA A 745 1.57 -29.60 15.30
N ALA A 746 1.86 -30.27 14.18
CA ALA A 746 2.69 -29.76 13.10
C ALA A 746 2.08 -28.49 12.49
N LEU A 747 2.93 -27.64 11.90
CA LEU A 747 2.49 -26.46 11.15
C LEU A 747 1.64 -26.90 9.95
N LEU A 748 0.37 -26.48 9.92
CA LEU A 748 -0.58 -26.80 8.86
C LEU A 748 -0.55 -25.73 7.75
N GLU A 749 -0.78 -26.13 6.50
CA GLU A 749 -0.81 -25.21 5.36
C GLU A 749 -2.03 -24.28 5.42
N GLU A 750 -3.14 -24.75 6.00
CA GLU A 750 -4.36 -23.98 6.23
C GLU A 750 -4.17 -22.88 7.28
N GLU A 751 -3.34 -23.14 8.31
CA GLU A 751 -2.95 -22.11 9.28
C GLU A 751 -2.07 -21.05 8.63
N LEU A 752 -1.15 -21.46 7.76
CA LEU A 752 -0.33 -20.54 6.98
C LEU A 752 -1.17 -19.67 6.04
N LEU A 753 -2.22 -20.24 5.44
CA LEU A 753 -3.15 -19.50 4.60
C LEU A 753 -3.90 -18.41 5.40
N ASP A 754 -4.39 -18.76 6.58
CA ASP A 754 -5.09 -17.82 7.46
C ASP A 754 -4.15 -16.68 7.94
N VAL A 755 -2.90 -17.01 8.27
CA VAL A 755 -1.85 -16.01 8.56
C VAL A 755 -1.53 -15.15 7.34
N LEU A 756 -1.47 -15.74 6.14
CA LEU A 756 -1.19 -15.03 4.89
C LEU A 756 -2.25 -13.96 4.60
N LEU A 757 -3.53 -14.28 4.78
CA LEU A 757 -4.64 -13.34 4.60
C LEU A 757 -4.61 -12.21 5.62
N TRP A 758 -4.28 -12.53 6.87
CA TRP A 758 -4.12 -11.51 7.90
C TRP A 758 -2.92 -10.58 7.61
N LEU A 759 -1.78 -11.13 7.16
CA LEU A 759 -0.60 -10.34 6.76
C LEU A 759 -0.88 -9.46 5.55
N TYR A 760 -1.73 -9.94 4.62
CA TYR A 760 -2.22 -9.12 3.51
C TYR A 760 -2.96 -7.89 4.02
N HIS A 761 -3.95 -8.10 4.90
CA HIS A 761 -4.80 -7.03 5.43
C HIS A 761 -4.00 -5.99 6.25
N VAL A 762 -3.13 -6.44 7.16
CA VAL A 762 -2.40 -5.53 8.08
C VAL A 762 -1.18 -4.87 7.43
N GLY A 763 -0.44 -5.59 6.59
CA GLY A 763 0.80 -5.07 5.98
C GLY A 763 0.63 -4.65 4.53
N LEU A 764 0.27 -5.61 3.67
CA LEU A 764 0.44 -5.50 2.23
C LEU A 764 -0.59 -4.58 1.54
N ALA A 765 -1.82 -4.52 2.06
CA ALA A 765 -2.90 -3.70 1.51
C ALA A 765 -2.51 -2.21 1.41
N SER A 766 -1.81 -1.68 2.41
CA SER A 766 -1.31 -0.30 2.41
C SER A 766 -0.33 -0.03 1.25
N ASN A 767 0.57 -0.97 0.98
CA ASN A 767 1.54 -0.87 -0.11
C ASN A 767 0.87 -0.94 -1.48
N PHE A 768 -0.18 -1.75 -1.63
CA PHE A 768 -0.96 -1.82 -2.86
C PHE A 768 -1.81 -0.57 -3.09
N LYS A 769 -2.37 0.02 -2.03
CA LYS A 769 -3.04 1.33 -2.11
C LYS A 769 -2.06 2.40 -2.58
N GLN A 770 -0.85 2.46 -2.03
CA GLN A 770 0.21 3.36 -2.51
C GLN A 770 0.60 3.09 -3.97
N ALA A 771 0.78 1.82 -4.36
CA ALA A 771 1.08 1.47 -5.73
C ALA A 771 -0.03 1.92 -6.70
N SER A 772 -1.30 1.69 -6.35
CA SER A 772 -2.45 2.16 -7.14
C SER A 772 -2.49 3.69 -7.23
N TYR A 773 -2.18 4.40 -6.14
CA TYR A 773 -2.10 5.86 -6.13
C TYR A 773 -1.09 6.37 -7.16
N TYR A 774 0.17 5.88 -7.10
CA TYR A 774 1.20 6.33 -8.04
C TYR A 774 0.90 5.93 -9.49
N MET A 775 0.29 4.77 -9.74
CA MET A 775 -0.12 4.36 -11.09
C MET A 775 -1.19 5.28 -11.67
N THR A 776 -2.21 5.65 -10.87
CA THR A 776 -3.25 6.59 -11.30
C THR A 776 -2.70 8.01 -11.47
N HIS A 777 -1.89 8.49 -10.53
CA HIS A 777 -1.22 9.79 -10.61
C HIS A 777 -0.27 9.88 -11.81
N GLN A 778 0.44 8.80 -12.14
CA GLN A 778 1.29 8.73 -13.33
C GLN A 778 0.46 9.00 -14.59
N ALA A 779 -0.66 8.30 -14.77
CA ALA A 779 -1.51 8.45 -15.95
C ALA A 779 -2.12 9.86 -16.03
N GLN A 780 -2.59 10.41 -14.92
CA GLN A 780 -3.14 11.76 -14.84
C GLN A 780 -2.07 12.84 -15.15
N SER A 781 -0.88 12.70 -14.57
CA SER A 781 0.23 13.65 -14.78
C SER A 781 0.74 13.62 -16.22
N ILE A 782 0.77 12.45 -16.87
CA ILE A 782 1.08 12.33 -18.30
C ILE A 782 0.04 13.08 -19.14
N LEU A 783 -1.26 12.91 -18.86
CA LEU A 783 -2.33 13.63 -19.58
C LEU A 783 -2.23 15.15 -19.40
N LEU A 784 -1.96 15.63 -18.18
CA LEU A 784 -1.76 17.05 -17.89
C LEU A 784 -0.54 17.62 -18.63
N LEU A 785 0.54 16.84 -18.70
CA LEU A 785 1.75 17.22 -19.44
C LEU A 785 1.48 17.30 -20.95
N GLU A 786 0.79 16.31 -21.52
CA GLU A 786 0.42 16.28 -22.94
C GLU A 786 -0.48 17.46 -23.34
N GLU A 787 -1.46 17.80 -22.51
CA GLU A 787 -2.36 18.94 -22.73
C GLU A 787 -1.62 20.27 -22.58
N THR A 788 -0.74 20.40 -21.58
CA THR A 788 0.10 21.60 -21.42
C THR A 788 1.02 21.79 -22.62
N ASP A 789 1.63 20.71 -23.11
CA ASP A 789 2.46 20.72 -24.32
C ASP A 789 1.64 21.11 -25.56
N LYS A 790 0.38 20.69 -25.64
CA LYS A 790 -0.54 21.10 -26.70
C LYS A 790 -0.86 22.60 -26.64
N GLN A 791 -1.20 23.14 -25.48
CA GLN A 791 -1.46 24.57 -25.29
C GLN A 791 -0.24 25.45 -25.63
N ILE A 792 0.96 24.96 -25.32
CA ILE A 792 2.21 25.65 -25.71
C ILE A 792 2.39 25.65 -27.23
N ARG A 793 2.08 24.53 -27.93
CA ARG A 793 2.15 24.45 -29.41
C ARG A 793 1.10 25.31 -30.11
N GLU A 794 -0.11 25.40 -29.55
CA GLU A 794 -1.25 26.12 -30.14
C GLU A 794 -1.20 27.65 -29.93
N GLY A 795 -0.19 28.18 -29.23
CA GLY A 795 0.15 29.60 -29.23
C GLY A 795 -0.59 30.43 -28.17
N ALA A 796 -0.36 30.13 -26.88
CA ALA A 796 -0.86 30.93 -25.76
C ALA A 796 -0.31 32.39 -25.76
N CYS A 797 -1.10 33.34 -25.22
CA CYS A 797 -0.73 34.75 -25.11
C CYS A 797 0.62 34.94 -24.38
N SER A 798 1.44 35.90 -24.80
CA SER A 798 2.86 36.04 -24.38
C SER A 798 3.11 36.05 -22.87
N GLY A 799 2.16 36.51 -22.05
CA GLY A 799 2.25 36.49 -20.59
C GLY A 799 1.99 35.11 -19.95
N GLN A 800 1.20 34.25 -20.59
CA GLN A 800 0.80 32.93 -20.08
C GLN A 800 1.84 31.84 -20.42
N LEU A 801 2.67 32.06 -21.44
CA LEU A 801 3.70 31.09 -21.88
C LEU A 801 4.75 30.79 -20.80
N LYS A 802 5.09 31.77 -19.95
CA LYS A 802 6.06 31.56 -18.86
C LYS A 802 5.48 30.62 -17.80
N LEU A 803 4.25 30.88 -17.35
CA LEU A 803 3.54 30.05 -16.38
C LEU A 803 3.31 28.63 -16.92
N LEU A 804 2.95 28.49 -18.20
CA LEU A 804 2.80 27.17 -18.83
C LEU A 804 4.11 26.39 -18.89
N LYS A 805 5.26 27.05 -19.10
CA LYS A 805 6.57 26.40 -19.08
C LYS A 805 6.99 25.98 -17.67
N GLU A 806 6.67 26.79 -16.66
CA GLU A 806 6.88 26.45 -15.25
C GLU A 806 6.03 25.23 -14.86
N ALA A 807 4.73 25.26 -15.14
CA ALA A 807 3.81 24.14 -14.92
C ALA A 807 4.22 22.86 -15.68
N ARG A 808 4.66 22.99 -16.94
CA ARG A 808 5.20 21.86 -17.72
C ARG A 808 6.39 21.19 -17.02
N ASN A 809 7.29 21.97 -16.44
CA ASN A 809 8.44 21.41 -15.72
C ASN A 809 8.00 20.71 -14.43
N GLU A 810 7.07 21.31 -13.67
CA GLU A 810 6.50 20.68 -12.47
C GLU A 810 5.81 19.34 -12.79
N TYR A 811 4.92 19.31 -13.79
CA TYR A 811 4.27 18.07 -14.22
C TYR A 811 5.27 17.03 -14.74
N ARG A 812 6.34 17.47 -15.42
CA ARG A 812 7.40 16.54 -15.87
C ARG A 812 8.12 15.90 -14.69
N GLU A 813 8.50 16.68 -13.68
CA GLU A 813 9.14 16.13 -12.47
C GLU A 813 8.20 15.21 -11.70
N GLU A 814 6.90 15.52 -11.64
CA GLU A 814 5.87 14.67 -11.04
C GLU A 814 5.72 13.33 -11.79
N VAL A 815 5.69 13.35 -13.14
CA VAL A 815 5.67 12.13 -13.96
C VAL A 815 6.92 11.29 -13.70
N ILE A 816 8.10 11.90 -13.68
CA ILE A 816 9.37 11.20 -13.43
C ILE A 816 9.33 10.50 -12.07
N ASP A 817 8.87 11.19 -11.03
CA ASP A 817 8.74 10.65 -9.68
C ASP A 817 7.74 9.49 -9.62
N CYS A 818 6.57 9.64 -10.24
CA CYS A 818 5.56 8.59 -10.32
C CYS A 818 6.09 7.36 -11.09
N VAL A 819 6.79 7.54 -12.20
CA VAL A 819 7.38 6.44 -12.98
C VAL A 819 8.39 5.64 -12.15
N ARG A 820 9.23 6.30 -11.36
CA ARG A 820 10.19 5.63 -10.47
C ARG A 820 9.48 4.81 -9.38
N HIS A 821 8.47 5.37 -8.73
CA HIS A 821 7.67 4.67 -7.73
C HIS A 821 6.92 3.47 -8.35
N CYS A 822 6.29 3.66 -9.51
CA CYS A 822 5.63 2.58 -10.24
C CYS A 822 6.62 1.46 -10.61
N ALA A 823 7.82 1.79 -11.07
CA ALA A 823 8.86 0.80 -11.35
C ALA A 823 9.28 0.04 -10.08
N TRP A 824 9.48 0.73 -8.96
CA TRP A 824 9.80 0.12 -7.67
C TRP A 824 8.70 -0.84 -7.19
N PHE A 825 7.43 -0.45 -7.23
CA PHE A 825 6.32 -1.32 -6.85
C PHE A 825 6.18 -2.52 -7.79
N ARG A 826 6.44 -2.34 -9.10
CA ARG A 826 6.47 -3.44 -10.07
C ARG A 826 7.53 -4.48 -9.72
N ILE A 827 8.72 -4.03 -9.34
CA ILE A 827 9.82 -4.92 -8.96
C ILE A 827 9.52 -5.63 -7.63
N SER A 828 9.08 -4.88 -6.61
CA SER A 828 8.95 -5.39 -5.24
C SER A 828 7.66 -6.19 -5.00
N LEU A 829 6.51 -5.80 -5.57
CA LEU A 829 5.21 -6.41 -5.29
C LEU A 829 4.68 -7.26 -6.44
N PHE A 830 4.94 -6.87 -7.69
CA PHE A 830 4.34 -7.47 -8.87
C PHE A 830 5.27 -8.43 -9.63
N ALA A 831 6.22 -9.07 -8.94
CA ALA A 831 7.00 -10.14 -9.52
C ALA A 831 6.09 -11.27 -10.05
N ARG A 832 6.45 -11.89 -11.18
CA ARG A 832 5.58 -12.85 -11.89
C ARG A 832 5.07 -13.98 -11.01
N TRP A 833 5.95 -14.56 -10.18
CA TRP A 833 5.58 -15.66 -9.30
C TRP A 833 4.64 -15.20 -8.16
N LYS A 834 4.79 -13.95 -7.67
CA LYS A 834 3.89 -13.35 -6.68
C LYS A 834 2.50 -13.13 -7.28
N GLN A 835 2.41 -12.56 -8.48
CA GLN A 835 1.13 -12.39 -9.17
C GLN A 835 0.41 -13.73 -9.41
N ARG A 836 1.14 -14.78 -9.83
CA ARG A 836 0.59 -16.14 -9.98
C ARG A 836 0.10 -16.71 -8.64
N GLY A 837 0.89 -16.59 -7.58
CA GLY A 837 0.53 -17.05 -6.24
C GLY A 837 -0.68 -16.29 -5.68
N MET A 838 -0.70 -14.96 -5.81
CA MET A 838 -1.82 -14.11 -5.39
C MET A 838 -3.10 -14.45 -6.16
N PHE A 839 -3.01 -14.72 -7.46
CA PHE A 839 -4.17 -15.16 -8.23
C PHE A 839 -4.69 -16.51 -7.72
N ALA A 840 -3.79 -17.48 -7.49
CA ALA A 840 -4.17 -18.77 -6.93
C ALA A 840 -4.82 -18.63 -5.53
N LEU A 841 -4.28 -17.76 -4.67
CA LEU A 841 -4.86 -17.38 -3.38
C LEU A 841 -6.27 -16.81 -3.54
N CYS A 842 -6.44 -15.78 -4.37
CA CYS A 842 -7.72 -15.16 -4.68
C CYS A 842 -8.77 -16.21 -5.13
N MET A 843 -8.39 -17.14 -6.01
CA MET A 843 -9.29 -18.20 -6.50
C MET A 843 -9.64 -19.24 -5.43
N TRP A 844 -8.66 -19.64 -4.63
CA TRP A 844 -8.88 -20.59 -3.54
C TRP A 844 -9.83 -20.00 -2.49
N VAL A 845 -9.61 -18.73 -2.10
CA VAL A 845 -10.41 -18.04 -1.08
C VAL A 845 -11.84 -17.80 -1.57
N VAL A 846 -12.06 -17.40 -2.82
CA VAL A 846 -13.42 -17.19 -3.32
C VAL A 846 -14.21 -18.49 -3.37
N GLN A 847 -13.58 -19.61 -3.72
CA GLN A 847 -14.21 -20.92 -3.67
C GLN A 847 -14.54 -21.33 -2.22
N LEU A 848 -13.61 -21.15 -1.28
CA LEU A 848 -13.88 -21.38 0.15
C LEU A 848 -15.07 -20.56 0.63
N LEU A 849 -15.11 -19.25 0.36
CA LEU A 849 -16.21 -18.38 0.81
C LEU A 849 -17.55 -18.76 0.18
N LEU A 850 -17.56 -19.18 -1.09
CA LEU A 850 -18.76 -19.69 -1.75
C LEU A 850 -19.26 -20.99 -1.10
N VAL A 851 -18.36 -21.92 -0.76
CA VAL A 851 -18.73 -23.17 -0.07
C VAL A 851 -19.28 -22.86 1.34
N LEU A 852 -18.59 -22.00 2.09
CA LEU A 852 -19.02 -21.57 3.42
C LEU A 852 -20.35 -20.81 3.39
N SER A 853 -20.66 -20.09 2.29
CA SER A 853 -21.93 -19.39 2.14
C SER A 853 -23.15 -20.31 2.11
N ASN A 854 -22.97 -21.61 1.85
CA ASN A 854 -24.02 -22.62 1.95
C ASN A 854 -24.20 -23.15 3.40
N MET A 855 -23.32 -22.76 4.32
CA MET A 855 -23.34 -23.13 5.74
C MET A 855 -23.67 -21.91 6.61
N ASP A 856 -24.96 -21.60 6.76
CA ASP A 856 -25.44 -20.36 7.42
C ASP A 856 -24.81 -20.09 8.80
N SER A 857 -24.66 -21.12 9.63
CA SER A 857 -24.11 -21.00 10.98
C SER A 857 -22.60 -20.72 11.01
N VAL A 858 -21.86 -21.07 9.96
CA VAL A 858 -20.40 -20.91 9.89
C VAL A 858 -20.03 -19.64 9.12
N PHE A 859 -20.77 -19.29 8.08
CA PHE A 859 -20.49 -18.12 7.24
C PHE A 859 -20.40 -16.82 8.06
N VAL A 860 -21.29 -16.64 9.04
CA VAL A 860 -21.32 -15.46 9.92
C VAL A 860 -20.07 -15.32 10.80
N TYR A 861 -19.31 -16.41 11.04
CA TYR A 861 -18.08 -16.40 11.83
C TYR A 861 -16.80 -16.11 11.03
N VAL A 862 -16.89 -16.06 9.70
CA VAL A 862 -15.75 -15.74 8.84
C VAL A 862 -15.21 -14.35 9.21
N PRO A 863 -13.90 -14.19 9.47
CA PRO A 863 -13.31 -12.87 9.69
C PRO A 863 -13.49 -11.95 8.48
N GLU A 864 -13.77 -10.67 8.72
CA GLU A 864 -14.00 -9.68 7.66
C GLU A 864 -12.81 -9.55 6.69
N TYR A 865 -11.58 -9.68 7.20
CA TYR A 865 -10.37 -9.60 6.38
C TYR A 865 -10.28 -10.68 5.29
N TYR A 866 -11.00 -11.80 5.37
CA TYR A 866 -11.05 -12.78 4.28
C TYR A 866 -11.70 -12.18 3.02
N LEU A 867 -12.80 -11.45 3.23
CA LEU A 867 -13.55 -10.80 2.16
C LEU A 867 -12.77 -9.59 1.63
N GLU A 868 -12.25 -8.75 2.53
CA GLU A 868 -11.47 -7.58 2.15
C GLU A 868 -10.21 -7.97 1.36
N ALA A 869 -9.43 -8.92 1.88
CA ALA A 869 -8.21 -9.39 1.21
C ALA A 869 -8.54 -10.00 -0.15
N LEU A 870 -9.66 -10.73 -0.29
CA LEU A 870 -10.11 -11.27 -1.58
C LEU A 870 -10.41 -10.17 -2.60
N VAL A 871 -11.26 -9.20 -2.23
CA VAL A 871 -11.71 -8.15 -3.16
C VAL A 871 -10.55 -7.22 -3.52
N ASP A 872 -9.72 -6.84 -2.54
CA ASP A 872 -8.55 -6.00 -2.76
C ASP A 872 -7.50 -6.74 -3.63
N CYS A 873 -7.13 -7.98 -3.27
CA CYS A 873 -6.22 -8.83 -4.08
C CYS A 873 -6.68 -8.91 -5.53
N PHE A 874 -7.97 -9.12 -5.76
CA PHE A 874 -8.53 -9.24 -7.10
C PHE A 874 -8.38 -7.94 -7.91
N HIS A 875 -8.70 -6.79 -7.30
CA HIS A 875 -8.58 -5.51 -7.97
C HIS A 875 -7.14 -5.04 -8.14
N VAL A 876 -6.24 -5.39 -7.22
CA VAL A 876 -4.80 -5.19 -7.35
C VAL A 876 -4.27 -5.95 -8.57
N LEU A 877 -4.63 -7.23 -8.72
CA LEU A 877 -4.25 -8.03 -9.90
C LEU A 877 -4.85 -7.46 -11.19
N ARG A 878 -6.10 -6.98 -11.15
CA ARG A 878 -6.77 -6.32 -12.28
C ARG A 878 -6.06 -5.06 -12.75
N LYS A 879 -5.65 -4.21 -11.80
CA LYS A 879 -4.95 -2.95 -12.03
C LYS A 879 -3.47 -3.13 -12.33
N SER A 880 -2.88 -4.27 -11.96
CA SER A 880 -1.47 -4.52 -12.20
C SER A 880 -1.19 -4.50 -13.71
N ASP A 881 -0.39 -3.51 -14.13
CA ASP A 881 0.09 -3.45 -15.51
C ASP A 881 0.85 -4.73 -15.82
N PRO A 882 0.51 -5.45 -16.88
CA PRO A 882 1.23 -6.63 -17.26
C PRO A 882 2.44 -6.24 -18.11
N PRO A 883 3.66 -6.73 -17.82
CA PRO A 883 4.67 -6.80 -18.85
C PRO A 883 4.31 -7.84 -19.95
N LEU A 884 3.28 -8.70 -19.78
CA LEU A 884 3.20 -9.98 -20.53
C LEU A 884 1.85 -10.46 -21.08
N ALA A 885 0.70 -9.84 -20.79
CA ALA A 885 -0.59 -10.12 -21.45
C ALA A 885 -1.66 -9.15 -20.91
N PRO A 886 -2.66 -8.67 -21.68
CA PRO A 886 -3.74 -7.83 -21.12
C PRO A 886 -4.28 -8.47 -19.84
N SER A 887 -4.38 -7.72 -18.73
CA SER A 887 -4.87 -8.21 -17.43
C SER A 887 -6.20 -8.98 -17.54
N THR A 888 -6.97 -8.67 -18.59
CA THR A 888 -8.19 -9.37 -19.00
C THR A 888 -7.98 -10.82 -19.42
N SER A 889 -6.88 -11.20 -20.08
CA SER A 889 -6.58 -12.61 -20.40
C SER A 889 -6.15 -13.41 -19.18
N PHE A 890 -5.46 -12.79 -18.23
CA PHE A 890 -4.99 -13.42 -17.01
C PHE A 890 -6.14 -13.73 -16.03
N ILE A 891 -7.16 -12.86 -15.96
CA ILE A 891 -8.27 -12.97 -14.98
C ILE A 891 -9.47 -13.78 -15.50
N LYS A 892 -9.63 -13.93 -16.82
CA LYS A 892 -10.82 -14.55 -17.44
C LYS A 892 -11.19 -15.95 -16.92
N ARG A 893 -10.23 -16.76 -16.48
CA ARG A 893 -10.47 -18.15 -16.03
C ARG A 893 -10.94 -18.28 -14.57
N GLY A 894 -10.85 -17.22 -13.78
CA GLY A 894 -11.28 -17.19 -12.38
C GLY A 894 -12.39 -16.18 -12.08
N LEU A 895 -12.72 -15.38 -13.08
CA LEU A 895 -13.71 -14.30 -12.99
C LEU A 895 -15.12 -14.82 -12.67
N ASN A 896 -15.47 -16.03 -13.12
CA ASN A 896 -16.82 -16.56 -12.93
C ASN A 896 -17.16 -16.75 -11.44
N SER A 897 -16.32 -17.47 -10.68
CA SER A 897 -16.54 -17.68 -9.26
C SER A 897 -16.52 -16.36 -8.48
N PHE A 898 -15.65 -15.42 -8.86
CA PHE A 898 -15.62 -14.08 -8.27
C PHE A 898 -16.92 -13.29 -8.52
N VAL A 899 -17.40 -13.26 -9.77
CA VAL A 899 -18.68 -12.62 -10.12
C VAL A 899 -19.83 -13.27 -9.37
N THR A 900 -19.88 -14.61 -9.32
CA THR A 900 -20.89 -15.34 -8.53
C THR A 900 -20.88 -14.87 -7.08
N PHE A 901 -19.71 -14.82 -6.43
CA PHE A 901 -19.61 -14.42 -5.02
C PHE A 901 -20.08 -12.98 -4.79
N VAL A 902 -19.54 -12.01 -5.53
CA VAL A 902 -19.86 -10.59 -5.32
C VAL A 902 -21.34 -10.32 -5.57
N VAL A 903 -21.93 -10.90 -6.61
CA VAL A 903 -23.35 -10.69 -6.95
C VAL A 903 -24.30 -11.40 -5.98
N THR A 904 -23.88 -12.52 -5.40
CA THR A 904 -24.70 -13.24 -4.42
C THR A 904 -24.69 -12.57 -3.04
N HIS A 905 -23.64 -11.83 -2.68
CA HIS A 905 -23.41 -11.37 -1.30
C HIS A 905 -23.48 -9.85 -1.08
N PHE A 906 -23.49 -9.01 -2.12
CA PHE A 906 -23.50 -7.54 -1.92
C PHE A 906 -24.74 -7.00 -1.16
N ASN A 907 -25.85 -7.74 -1.19
CA ASN A 907 -27.07 -7.43 -0.44
C ASN A 907 -27.47 -8.57 0.51
N ASP A 908 -26.50 -9.34 1.00
CA ASP A 908 -26.73 -10.45 1.93
C ASP A 908 -26.80 -9.93 3.38
N PRO A 909 -27.93 -10.10 4.09
CA PRO A 909 -28.09 -9.63 5.46
C PRO A 909 -27.19 -10.35 6.49
N ARG A 910 -26.59 -11.49 6.12
CA ARG A 910 -25.61 -12.20 6.98
C ARG A 910 -24.30 -11.42 7.10
N ILE A 911 -24.02 -10.50 6.19
CA ILE A 911 -22.90 -9.55 6.25
C ILE A 911 -23.38 -8.28 6.95
N SER A 912 -23.07 -8.19 8.24
CA SER A 912 -23.46 -7.09 9.13
C SER A 912 -22.76 -5.77 8.79
N SER A 913 -21.46 -5.82 8.46
CA SER A 913 -20.71 -4.64 8.04
C SER A 913 -21.25 -4.10 6.72
N ALA A 914 -21.74 -2.87 6.77
CA ALA A 914 -22.22 -2.20 5.59
C ALA A 914 -21.07 -1.73 4.69
N ASP A 915 -19.88 -1.47 5.25
CA ASP A 915 -18.68 -1.11 4.48
C ASP A 915 -18.25 -2.27 3.57
N LEU A 916 -18.37 -3.52 4.04
CA LEU A 916 -18.10 -4.70 3.20
C LEU A 916 -19.12 -4.88 2.09
N ARG A 917 -20.40 -4.60 2.35
CA ARG A 917 -21.44 -4.64 1.31
C ARG A 917 -21.21 -3.55 0.26
N ASP A 918 -20.80 -2.35 0.69
CA ASP A 918 -20.41 -1.26 -0.21
C ASP A 918 -19.14 -1.62 -0.99
N LEU A 919 -18.15 -2.28 -0.39
CA LEU A 919 -16.95 -2.80 -1.06
C LEU A 919 -17.32 -3.78 -2.19
N LEU A 920 -18.26 -4.70 -1.95
CA LEU A 920 -18.78 -5.61 -2.98
C LEU A 920 -19.52 -4.85 -4.10
N LEU A 921 -20.36 -3.88 -3.76
CA LEU A 921 -21.05 -3.04 -4.74
C LEU A 921 -20.07 -2.21 -5.60
N GLN A 922 -19.06 -1.62 -4.97
CA GLN A 922 -18.00 -0.89 -5.67
C GLN A 922 -17.23 -1.82 -6.61
N SER A 923 -16.96 -3.07 -6.19
CA SER A 923 -16.35 -4.08 -7.05
C SER A 923 -17.17 -4.34 -8.31
N ILE A 924 -18.49 -4.54 -8.18
CA ILE A 924 -19.40 -4.68 -9.33
C ILE A 924 -19.34 -3.44 -10.21
N SER A 925 -19.48 -2.25 -9.61
CA SER A 925 -19.47 -0.96 -10.31
C SER A 925 -18.21 -0.77 -11.17
N VAL A 926 -17.05 -1.17 -10.66
CA VAL A 926 -15.78 -1.12 -11.40
C VAL A 926 -15.76 -2.13 -12.54
N LEU A 927 -16.21 -3.37 -12.31
CA LEU A 927 -16.12 -4.43 -13.33
C LEU A 927 -17.07 -4.20 -14.50
N VAL A 928 -18.31 -3.77 -14.27
CA VAL A 928 -19.28 -3.54 -15.35
C VAL A 928 -18.91 -2.38 -16.28
N GLN A 929 -17.94 -1.53 -15.91
CA GLN A 929 -17.45 -0.44 -16.75
C GLN A 929 -16.70 -0.95 -17.99
N TYR A 930 -16.05 -2.11 -17.87
CA TYR A 930 -15.20 -2.69 -18.90
C TYR A 930 -15.95 -3.80 -19.63
N ARG A 931 -15.96 -3.74 -20.97
CA ARG A 931 -16.75 -4.65 -21.82
C ARG A 931 -16.40 -6.13 -21.59
N GLU A 932 -15.13 -6.42 -21.37
CA GLU A 932 -14.60 -7.78 -21.18
C GLU A 932 -15.08 -8.42 -19.89
N TYR A 933 -15.29 -7.63 -18.83
CA TYR A 933 -15.80 -8.12 -17.57
C TYR A 933 -17.32 -8.17 -17.60
N LEU A 934 -17.98 -7.19 -18.23
CA LEU A 934 -19.44 -7.20 -18.44
C LEU A 934 -19.90 -8.49 -19.15
N THR A 935 -19.16 -8.98 -20.15
CA THR A 935 -19.49 -10.26 -20.79
C THR A 935 -19.48 -11.45 -19.84
N ALA A 936 -18.68 -11.43 -18.77
CA ALA A 936 -18.68 -12.47 -17.75
C ALA A 936 -19.91 -12.39 -16.83
N PHE A 937 -20.41 -11.19 -16.55
CA PHE A 937 -21.70 -11.02 -15.86
C PHE A 937 -22.85 -11.52 -16.73
N GLU A 938 -22.80 -11.30 -18.05
CA GLU A 938 -23.85 -11.76 -18.98
C GLU A 938 -23.89 -13.28 -19.11
N SER A 939 -22.75 -13.97 -18.99
CA SER A 939 -22.66 -15.43 -19.04
C SER A 939 -22.88 -16.13 -17.70
N ASN A 940 -22.97 -15.39 -16.60
CA ASN A 940 -23.06 -15.95 -15.25
C ASN A 940 -24.51 -16.14 -14.80
N GLU A 941 -24.87 -17.36 -14.41
CA GLU A 941 -26.24 -17.71 -14.01
C GLU A 941 -26.70 -16.93 -12.75
N ALA A 942 -25.84 -16.83 -11.72
CA ALA A 942 -26.18 -16.10 -10.51
C ALA A 942 -26.40 -14.61 -10.78
N ALA A 943 -25.59 -14.02 -11.67
CA ALA A 943 -25.73 -12.63 -12.06
C ALA A 943 -27.01 -12.35 -12.84
N THR A 944 -27.33 -13.18 -13.84
CA THR A 944 -28.55 -13.01 -14.64
C THR A 944 -29.83 -13.21 -13.81
N HIS A 945 -29.84 -14.14 -12.86
CA HIS A 945 -31.03 -14.42 -12.05
C HIS A 945 -31.21 -13.51 -10.82
N ARG A 946 -30.14 -13.17 -10.08
CA ARG A 946 -30.25 -12.48 -8.78
C ARG A 946 -29.96 -10.99 -8.85
N MET A 947 -29.00 -10.57 -9.67
CA MET A 947 -28.51 -9.19 -9.71
C MET A 947 -29.60 -8.14 -9.95
N PRO A 948 -30.52 -8.30 -10.92
CA PRO A 948 -31.50 -7.25 -11.23
C PRO A 948 -32.38 -6.90 -10.04
N LYS A 949 -32.97 -7.90 -9.37
CA LYS A 949 -33.81 -7.68 -8.18
C LYS A 949 -33.01 -7.16 -6.99
N ALA A 950 -31.81 -7.71 -6.78
CA ALA A 950 -30.95 -7.31 -5.67
C ALA A 950 -30.44 -5.86 -5.80
N LEU A 951 -30.19 -5.37 -7.01
CA LEU A 951 -29.81 -3.97 -7.26
C LEU A 951 -30.97 -3.00 -6.96
N LEU A 952 -32.18 -3.35 -7.40
CA LEU A 952 -33.37 -2.54 -7.12
C LEU A 952 -33.66 -2.44 -5.62
N SER A 953 -33.46 -3.54 -4.87
CA SER A 953 -33.66 -3.53 -3.42
C SER A 953 -32.55 -2.82 -2.65
N ALA A 954 -31.30 -2.92 -3.11
CA ALA A 954 -30.12 -2.25 -2.54
C ALA A 954 -30.06 -0.75 -2.83
N PHE A 955 -30.92 -0.20 -3.68
CA PHE A 955 -31.05 1.25 -3.85
C PHE A 955 -31.69 1.86 -2.60
N ASP A 956 -30.86 2.25 -1.63
CA ASP A 956 -31.27 2.87 -0.36
C ASP A 956 -30.49 4.18 -0.09
N ASN A 957 -30.68 4.80 1.07
CA ASN A 957 -30.04 6.09 1.38
C ASN A 957 -28.52 6.02 1.46
N ARG A 958 -27.94 4.83 1.62
CA ARG A 958 -26.49 4.63 1.78
C ARG A 958 -25.85 4.23 0.45
N SER A 959 -26.39 3.21 -0.21
CA SER A 959 -25.75 2.59 -1.38
C SER A 959 -26.30 3.09 -2.73
N TRP A 960 -27.13 4.15 -2.76
CA TRP A 960 -27.71 4.64 -4.02
C TRP A 960 -26.65 5.10 -5.04
N ILE A 961 -25.52 5.65 -4.63
CA ILE A 961 -24.46 6.11 -5.55
C ILE A 961 -23.85 4.94 -6.34
N PRO A 962 -23.29 3.90 -5.70
CA PRO A 962 -22.73 2.76 -6.44
C PRO A 962 -23.80 2.03 -7.25
N VAL A 963 -25.03 1.88 -6.74
CA VAL A 963 -26.14 1.25 -7.48
C VAL A 963 -26.52 2.08 -8.72
N THR A 964 -26.58 3.41 -8.61
CA THR A 964 -26.84 4.32 -9.74
C THR A 964 -25.78 4.14 -10.82
N ASN A 965 -24.50 4.06 -10.44
CA ASN A 965 -23.40 3.87 -11.38
C ASN A 965 -23.50 2.52 -12.10
N ILE A 966 -23.86 1.44 -11.40
CA ILE A 966 -24.08 0.11 -11.99
C ILE A 966 -25.26 0.17 -12.96
N LEU A 967 -26.43 0.63 -12.51
CA LEU A 967 -27.64 0.68 -13.33
C LEU A 967 -27.44 1.54 -14.58
N LEU A 968 -26.79 2.70 -14.45
CA LEU A 968 -26.46 3.53 -15.60
C LEU A 968 -25.61 2.77 -16.63
N ARG A 969 -24.62 1.99 -16.19
CA ARG A 969 -23.76 1.21 -17.10
C ARG A 969 -24.54 0.08 -17.78
N LEU A 970 -25.45 -0.57 -17.07
CA LEU A 970 -26.32 -1.60 -17.67
C LEU A 970 -27.34 -1.00 -18.64
N CYS A 971 -27.92 0.16 -18.33
CA CYS A 971 -28.98 0.81 -19.10
C CYS A 971 -28.48 1.74 -20.23
N LYS A 972 -27.16 2.00 -20.33
CA LYS A 972 -26.56 2.86 -21.36
C LYS A 972 -27.00 2.48 -22.78
N GLY A 973 -27.14 3.49 -23.65
CA GLY A 973 -27.55 3.30 -25.05
C GLY A 973 -29.06 3.34 -25.31
N SER A 974 -29.86 3.57 -24.27
CA SER A 974 -31.31 3.79 -24.37
C SER A 974 -31.64 5.21 -23.90
N GLY A 975 -32.15 6.06 -24.80
CA GLY A 975 -32.55 7.43 -24.45
C GLY A 975 -32.34 8.46 -25.55
N PHE A 976 -32.92 9.64 -25.36
CA PHE A 976 -32.76 10.82 -26.18
C PHE A 976 -31.32 11.33 -26.11
N GLY A 977 -30.75 11.56 -27.29
CA GLY A 977 -29.38 12.05 -27.48
C GLY A 977 -28.23 11.05 -27.41
N PHE A 978 -28.50 9.75 -27.26
CA PHE A 978 -27.47 8.72 -27.52
C PHE A 978 -27.47 8.33 -29.00
N SER A 979 -26.34 8.52 -29.70
CA SER A 979 -26.16 8.02 -31.06
C SER A 979 -25.83 6.51 -31.02
N LYS A 980 -26.41 5.73 -31.95
CA LYS A 980 -26.09 4.29 -32.09
C LYS A 980 -24.64 4.03 -32.54
N ASN A 981 -23.91 5.06 -32.96
CA ASN A 981 -22.62 4.95 -33.68
C ASN A 981 -21.42 5.54 -32.92
N GLY A 982 -21.56 5.88 -31.63
CA GLY A 982 -20.43 6.23 -30.78
C GLY A 982 -19.63 4.98 -30.42
N GLU A 983 -18.56 4.70 -31.17
CA GLU A 983 -17.60 3.65 -30.88
C GLU A 983 -17.11 3.77 -29.41
N SER A 984 -17.21 2.67 -28.65
CA SER A 984 -16.64 2.43 -27.29
C SER A 984 -17.54 2.50 -26.02
N SER A 985 -18.87 2.36 -26.08
CA SER A 985 -19.69 2.20 -24.85
C SER A 985 -20.28 0.79 -24.66
N SER A 986 -19.85 0.11 -23.59
CA SER A 986 -20.28 -1.18 -23.05
C SER A 986 -21.71 -1.13 -22.48
N SER A 987 -22.74 -1.37 -23.30
CA SER A 987 -24.13 -1.58 -22.85
C SER A 987 -24.54 -3.05 -22.97
N SER A 988 -25.25 -3.60 -21.98
CA SER A 988 -25.77 -4.97 -22.01
C SER A 988 -27.25 -4.99 -22.39
N PHE A 989 -27.58 -5.53 -23.56
CA PHE A 989 -28.98 -5.76 -23.95
C PHE A 989 -29.66 -6.82 -23.06
N LEU A 990 -28.90 -7.81 -22.59
CA LEU A 990 -29.39 -8.86 -21.71
C LEU A 990 -29.85 -8.30 -20.37
N PHE A 991 -29.02 -7.52 -19.68
CA PHE A 991 -29.39 -6.93 -18.40
C PHE A 991 -30.49 -5.88 -18.51
N GLN A 992 -30.60 -5.15 -19.63
CA GLN A 992 -31.74 -4.26 -19.88
C GLN A 992 -33.06 -5.05 -19.90
N ARG A 993 -33.08 -6.18 -20.61
CA ARG A 993 -34.24 -7.08 -20.63
C ARG A 993 -34.54 -7.67 -19.25
N LEU A 994 -33.52 -8.13 -18.53
CA LEU A 994 -33.70 -8.73 -17.20
C LEU A 994 -34.18 -7.72 -16.16
N LEU A 995 -33.69 -6.47 -16.21
CA LEU A 995 -34.18 -5.38 -15.36
C LEU A 995 -35.65 -5.07 -15.65
N LYS A 996 -36.03 -5.02 -16.93
CA LYS A 996 -37.44 -4.86 -17.33
C LYS A 996 -38.32 -5.98 -16.80
N GLU A 997 -37.89 -7.24 -16.96
CA GLU A 997 -38.61 -8.40 -16.43
C GLU A 997 -38.71 -8.36 -14.90
N ALA A 998 -37.64 -7.98 -14.20
CA ALA A 998 -37.64 -7.85 -12.74
C ALA A 998 -38.64 -6.79 -12.25
N CYS A 999 -38.67 -5.61 -12.88
CA CYS A 999 -39.60 -4.54 -12.52
C CYS A 999 -41.06 -4.88 -12.88
N THR A 1000 -41.30 -5.63 -13.97
CA THR A 1000 -42.66 -6.01 -14.39
C THR A 1000 -43.24 -7.13 -13.52
N ASN A 1001 -42.39 -8.05 -13.04
CA ASN A 1001 -42.81 -9.20 -12.23
C ASN A 1001 -42.99 -8.87 -10.74
N ASP A 1002 -42.37 -7.80 -10.23
CA ASP A 1002 -42.40 -7.40 -8.82
C ASP A 1002 -42.75 -5.90 -8.69
N GLU A 1003 -44.05 -5.61 -8.77
CA GLU A 1003 -44.58 -4.25 -8.74
C GLU A 1003 -44.29 -3.52 -7.42
N VAL A 1004 -44.25 -4.26 -6.30
CA VAL A 1004 -43.97 -3.70 -4.96
C VAL A 1004 -42.52 -3.23 -4.88
N LEU A 1005 -41.57 -4.07 -5.31
CA LEU A 1005 -40.15 -3.72 -5.36
C LEU A 1005 -39.91 -2.52 -6.28
N PHE A 1006 -40.54 -2.53 -7.47
CA PHE A 1006 -40.38 -1.45 -8.43
C PHE A 1006 -40.97 -0.13 -7.92
N SER A 1007 -42.14 -0.16 -7.28
CA SER A 1007 -42.76 1.02 -6.66
C SER A 1007 -41.89 1.61 -5.54
N ALA A 1008 -41.32 0.76 -4.68
CA ALA A 1008 -40.39 1.19 -3.64
C ALA A 1008 -39.12 1.82 -4.22
N PHE A 1009 -38.54 1.20 -5.26
CA PHE A 1009 -37.40 1.73 -5.99
C PHE A 1009 -37.70 3.08 -6.63
N LEU A 1010 -38.81 3.20 -7.38
CA LEU A 1010 -39.23 4.46 -8.00
C LEU A 1010 -39.44 5.56 -6.96
N ASN A 1011 -40.06 5.24 -5.82
CA ASN A 1011 -40.26 6.21 -4.75
C ASN A 1011 -38.93 6.77 -4.24
N ARG A 1012 -37.94 5.90 -3.99
CA ARG A 1012 -36.60 6.30 -3.57
C ARG A 1012 -35.90 7.10 -4.67
N LEU A 1013 -35.96 6.65 -5.93
CA LEU A 1013 -35.36 7.34 -7.08
C LEU A 1013 -35.88 8.77 -7.24
N PHE A 1014 -37.20 8.97 -7.17
CA PHE A 1014 -37.81 10.30 -7.21
C PHE A 1014 -37.32 11.19 -6.07
N ASN A 1015 -37.27 10.66 -4.85
CA ASN A 1015 -36.85 11.41 -3.67
C ASN A 1015 -35.35 11.79 -3.76
N THR A 1016 -34.49 10.86 -4.18
CA THR A 1016 -33.05 11.09 -4.33
C THR A 1016 -32.75 12.08 -5.46
N LEU A 1017 -33.43 11.98 -6.61
CA LEU A 1017 -33.24 12.95 -7.70
C LEU A 1017 -33.72 14.36 -7.29
N SER A 1018 -34.86 14.46 -6.61
CA SER A 1018 -35.35 15.75 -6.10
C SER A 1018 -34.36 16.38 -5.11
N TRP A 1019 -33.81 15.57 -4.21
CA TRP A 1019 -32.83 16.01 -3.22
C TRP A 1019 -31.52 16.47 -3.88
N THR A 1020 -30.91 15.66 -4.74
CA THR A 1020 -29.66 16.03 -5.45
C THR A 1020 -29.82 17.31 -6.26
N MET A 1021 -30.98 17.50 -6.93
CA MET A 1021 -31.28 18.72 -7.67
C MET A 1021 -31.47 19.94 -6.77
N THR A 1022 -32.00 19.76 -5.56
CA THR A 1022 -32.11 20.83 -4.56
C THR A 1022 -30.72 21.25 -4.07
N GLU A 1023 -29.88 20.29 -3.67
CA GLU A 1023 -28.50 20.54 -3.24
C GLU A 1023 -27.65 21.20 -4.31
N PHE A 1024 -27.80 20.77 -5.58
CA PHE A 1024 -27.18 21.41 -6.71
C PHE A 1024 -27.59 22.88 -6.83
N SER A 1025 -28.90 23.16 -6.76
CA SER A 1025 -29.44 24.51 -6.91
C SER A 1025 -29.02 25.43 -5.75
N VAL A 1026 -28.95 24.91 -4.52
CA VAL A 1026 -28.43 25.62 -3.35
C VAL A 1026 -26.95 25.93 -3.53
N SER A 1027 -26.14 24.94 -3.93
CA SER A 1027 -24.70 25.11 -4.15
C SER A 1027 -24.40 26.19 -5.20
N VAL A 1028 -25.14 26.19 -6.32
CA VAL A 1028 -25.02 27.22 -7.36
C VAL A 1028 -25.40 28.60 -6.84
N ARG A 1029 -26.50 28.71 -6.07
CA ARG A 1029 -26.95 29.98 -5.51
C ARG A 1029 -25.97 30.54 -4.48
N GLU A 1030 -25.43 29.72 -3.60
CA GLU A 1030 -24.41 30.15 -2.62
C GLU A 1030 -23.15 30.70 -3.30
N MET A 1031 -22.67 30.03 -4.35
CA MET A 1031 -21.54 30.51 -5.14
C MET A 1031 -21.87 31.84 -5.84
N GLN A 1032 -23.11 31.98 -6.32
CA GLN A 1032 -23.58 33.21 -6.98
C GLN A 1032 -23.69 34.39 -6.01
N GLU A 1033 -24.23 34.17 -4.80
CA GLU A 1033 -24.35 35.20 -3.76
C GLU A 1033 -23.00 35.72 -3.28
N LYS A 1034 -21.98 34.84 -3.21
CA LYS A 1034 -20.62 35.19 -2.77
C LYS A 1034 -19.72 35.72 -3.89
N TYR A 1035 -20.12 35.59 -5.16
CA TYR A 1035 -19.33 35.95 -6.34
C TYR A 1035 -17.88 35.40 -6.33
N GLN A 1036 -17.66 34.29 -5.61
CA GLN A 1036 -16.36 33.66 -5.43
C GLN A 1036 -16.53 32.15 -5.57
N VAL A 1037 -15.92 31.57 -6.60
CA VAL A 1037 -15.91 30.12 -6.82
C VAL A 1037 -14.72 29.53 -6.06
N VAL A 1038 -14.98 29.04 -4.85
CA VAL A 1038 -13.99 28.27 -4.09
C VAL A 1038 -13.88 26.88 -4.74
N GLU A 1039 -12.66 26.43 -5.02
CA GLU A 1039 -12.38 25.18 -5.75
C GLU A 1039 -13.10 23.97 -5.15
N PHE A 1040 -13.16 23.88 -3.82
CA PHE A 1040 -13.88 22.83 -3.10
C PHE A 1040 -15.39 22.83 -3.40
N GLN A 1041 -16.05 24.00 -3.33
CA GLN A 1041 -17.49 24.12 -3.59
C GLN A 1041 -17.82 23.80 -5.06
N GLN A 1042 -16.96 24.22 -5.99
CA GLN A 1042 -17.08 23.90 -7.42
C GLN A 1042 -16.98 22.39 -7.67
N ARG A 1043 -16.05 21.69 -7.00
CA ARG A 1043 -15.91 20.23 -7.08
C ARG A 1043 -17.17 19.52 -6.57
N LYS A 1044 -17.69 19.91 -5.40
CA LYS A 1044 -18.94 19.37 -4.83
C LYS A 1044 -20.11 19.58 -5.79
N CYS A 1045 -20.28 20.80 -6.31
CA CYS A 1045 -21.33 21.14 -7.26
C CYS A 1045 -21.27 20.30 -8.55
N SER A 1046 -20.06 20.09 -9.08
CA SER A 1046 -19.83 19.24 -10.26
C SER A 1046 -20.23 17.79 -10.03
N VAL A 1047 -19.87 17.20 -8.89
CA VAL A 1047 -20.24 15.82 -8.55
C VAL A 1047 -21.75 15.66 -8.40
N ILE A 1048 -22.39 16.58 -7.68
CA ILE A 1048 -23.85 16.52 -7.47
C ILE A 1048 -24.59 16.64 -8.82
N PHE A 1049 -24.15 17.54 -9.70
CA PHE A 1049 -24.74 17.67 -11.03
C PHE A 1049 -24.63 16.39 -11.87
N ASP A 1050 -23.46 15.76 -11.88
CA ASP A 1050 -23.24 14.49 -12.59
C ASP A 1050 -24.14 13.37 -12.01
N LEU A 1051 -24.29 13.30 -10.68
CA LEU A 1051 -25.19 12.34 -10.02
C LEU A 1051 -26.66 12.59 -10.39
N SER A 1052 -27.12 13.84 -10.39
CA SER A 1052 -28.48 14.19 -10.83
C SER A 1052 -28.74 13.79 -12.28
N CYS A 1053 -27.77 14.01 -13.17
CA CYS A 1053 -27.85 13.56 -14.56
C CYS A 1053 -27.98 12.04 -14.65
N ASN A 1054 -27.19 11.30 -13.87
CA ASN A 1054 -27.21 9.84 -13.87
C ASN A 1054 -28.55 9.28 -13.39
N LEU A 1055 -29.11 9.84 -12.32
CA LEU A 1055 -30.44 9.46 -11.80
C LEU A 1055 -31.55 9.76 -12.82
N ALA A 1056 -31.50 10.91 -13.49
CA ALA A 1056 -32.45 11.26 -14.56
C ALA A 1056 -32.37 10.27 -15.73
N ARG A 1057 -31.17 9.80 -16.09
CA ARG A 1057 -31.00 8.78 -17.14
C ARG A 1057 -31.58 7.41 -16.78
N ILE A 1058 -31.53 7.01 -15.51
CA ILE A 1058 -32.18 5.78 -15.04
C ILE A 1058 -33.70 5.92 -15.12
N LEU A 1059 -34.24 7.09 -14.74
CA LEU A 1059 -35.67 7.36 -14.82
C LEU A 1059 -36.16 7.39 -16.29
N GLU A 1060 -35.37 7.94 -17.20
CA GLU A 1060 -35.62 7.89 -18.64
C GLU A 1060 -35.72 6.44 -19.14
N PHE A 1061 -34.80 5.56 -18.73
CA PHE A 1061 -34.88 4.13 -19.03
C PHE A 1061 -36.19 3.50 -18.53
N CYS A 1062 -36.62 3.81 -17.30
CA CYS A 1062 -37.89 3.31 -16.76
C CYS A 1062 -39.09 3.75 -17.59
N THR A 1063 -39.15 5.02 -18.02
CA THR A 1063 -40.26 5.52 -18.87
C THR A 1063 -40.31 4.88 -20.25
N ARG A 1064 -39.16 4.45 -20.77
CA ARG A 1064 -39.05 3.79 -22.08
C ARG A 1064 -39.45 2.32 -22.03
N GLU A 1065 -38.89 1.58 -21.09
CA GLU A 1065 -39.05 0.12 -21.04
C GLU A 1065 -40.32 -0.30 -20.30
N ILE A 1066 -40.81 0.53 -19.37
CA ILE A 1066 -41.97 0.24 -18.52
C ILE A 1066 -42.95 1.44 -18.50
N PRO A 1067 -43.40 1.93 -19.66
CA PRO A 1067 -44.31 3.09 -19.73
C PRO A 1067 -45.64 2.83 -19.01
N GLN A 1068 -46.09 1.58 -18.97
CA GLN A 1068 -47.35 1.18 -18.34
C GLN A 1068 -47.39 1.43 -16.83
N ALA A 1069 -46.24 1.39 -16.14
CA ALA A 1069 -46.20 1.70 -14.70
C ALA A 1069 -46.43 3.19 -14.38
N PHE A 1070 -46.35 4.05 -15.40
CA PHE A 1070 -46.67 5.47 -15.31
C PHE A 1070 -48.05 5.78 -15.88
N LEU A 1071 -48.42 5.18 -17.02
CA LEU A 1071 -49.70 5.46 -17.70
C LEU A 1071 -50.89 4.71 -17.07
N SER A 1072 -50.68 3.47 -16.64
CA SER A 1072 -51.70 2.56 -16.11
C SER A 1072 -51.46 2.19 -14.63
N GLY A 1073 -50.40 2.71 -14.02
CA GLY A 1073 -50.09 2.53 -12.59
C GLY A 1073 -50.86 3.49 -11.69
N PRO A 1074 -50.53 3.56 -10.38
CA PRO A 1074 -51.15 4.51 -9.47
C PRO A 1074 -51.06 5.95 -10.02
N GLU A 1075 -52.17 6.71 -10.02
CA GLU A 1075 -52.26 8.10 -10.53
C GLU A 1075 -51.11 9.00 -10.00
N THR A 1076 -50.55 8.66 -8.84
CA THR A 1076 -49.43 9.35 -8.21
C THR A 1076 -48.13 9.29 -9.01
N ASN A 1077 -47.85 8.24 -9.79
CA ASN A 1077 -46.55 8.07 -10.46
C ASN A 1077 -46.36 9.07 -11.61
N LEU A 1078 -47.37 9.20 -12.47
CA LEU A 1078 -47.36 10.15 -13.58
C LEU A 1078 -47.31 11.60 -13.08
N ARG A 1079 -48.12 11.91 -12.05
CA ARG A 1079 -48.13 13.23 -11.43
C ARG A 1079 -46.77 13.58 -10.80
N ARG A 1080 -46.15 12.67 -10.05
CA ARG A 1080 -44.82 12.89 -9.47
C ARG A 1080 -43.72 13.07 -10.52
N LEU A 1081 -43.76 12.29 -11.60
CA LEU A 1081 -42.80 12.41 -12.69
C LEU A 1081 -42.90 13.76 -13.38
N THR A 1082 -44.12 14.19 -13.71
CA THR A 1082 -44.36 15.48 -14.36
C THR A 1082 -43.99 16.65 -13.44
N GLU A 1083 -44.35 16.60 -12.14
CA GLU A 1083 -43.90 17.57 -11.14
C GLU A 1083 -42.37 17.65 -11.07
N LEU A 1084 -41.68 16.51 -11.10
CA LEU A 1084 -40.23 16.46 -11.07
C LEU A 1084 -39.59 17.04 -12.33
N ILE A 1085 -40.14 16.76 -13.52
CA ILE A 1085 -39.67 17.35 -14.78
C ILE A 1085 -39.75 18.87 -14.71
N VAL A 1086 -40.89 19.42 -14.29
CA VAL A 1086 -41.08 20.87 -14.15
C VAL A 1086 -40.15 21.45 -13.08
N PHE A 1087 -39.98 20.76 -11.96
CA PHE A 1087 -39.05 21.15 -10.89
C PHE A 1087 -37.60 21.24 -11.39
N ILE A 1088 -37.11 20.25 -12.13
CA ILE A 1088 -35.75 20.24 -12.68
C ILE A 1088 -35.60 21.36 -13.72
N LEU A 1089 -36.55 21.48 -14.65
CA LEU A 1089 -36.53 22.55 -15.66
C LEU A 1089 -36.47 23.93 -15.00
N ASN A 1090 -37.32 24.18 -14.01
CA ASN A 1090 -37.35 25.46 -13.31
C ASN A 1090 -36.02 25.77 -12.62
N ASN A 1091 -35.38 24.79 -11.97
CA ASN A 1091 -34.09 24.99 -11.32
C ASN A 1091 -32.95 25.24 -12.32
N ILE A 1092 -32.94 24.55 -13.47
CA ILE A 1092 -31.91 24.74 -14.50
C ILE A 1092 -32.08 26.07 -15.23
N ILE A 1093 -33.32 26.51 -15.46
CA ILE A 1093 -33.65 27.77 -16.13
C ILE A 1093 -33.45 28.96 -15.18
N SER A 1094 -33.77 28.80 -13.90
CA SER A 1094 -33.60 29.84 -12.87
C SER A 1094 -32.17 29.94 -12.32
N ALA A 1095 -31.34 28.92 -12.54
CA ALA A 1095 -29.91 29.00 -12.25
C ALA A 1095 -29.27 30.12 -13.09
N ALA A 1096 -28.24 30.76 -12.53
CA ALA A 1096 -27.51 31.92 -13.05
C ALA A 1096 -27.24 31.94 -14.58
N ASP A 1097 -26.76 33.08 -15.08
CA ASP A 1097 -26.33 33.26 -16.48
C ASP A 1097 -25.55 32.04 -17.02
N ALA A 1098 -25.73 31.73 -18.31
CA ALA A 1098 -25.16 30.54 -18.96
C ALA A 1098 -23.66 30.37 -18.69
N GLU A 1099 -22.92 31.48 -18.68
CA GLU A 1099 -21.49 31.49 -18.37
C GLU A 1099 -21.18 31.15 -16.91
N PHE A 1100 -22.00 31.61 -15.95
CA PHE A 1100 -21.79 31.33 -14.53
C PHE A 1100 -22.09 29.88 -14.19
N PHE A 1101 -23.14 29.31 -14.78
CA PHE A 1101 -23.45 27.88 -14.63
C PHE A 1101 -22.28 27.02 -15.12
N ASP A 1102 -21.78 27.33 -16.32
CA ASP A 1102 -20.66 26.62 -16.90
C ASP A 1102 -19.40 26.78 -16.04
N MET A 1103 -19.12 27.97 -15.53
CA MET A 1103 -18.03 28.20 -14.58
C MET A 1103 -18.22 27.42 -13.27
N SER A 1104 -19.44 27.29 -12.76
CA SER A 1104 -19.72 26.61 -11.48
C SER A 1104 -19.56 25.09 -11.54
N VAL A 1105 -19.74 24.49 -12.72
CA VAL A 1105 -19.70 23.04 -12.90
C VAL A 1105 -18.40 22.57 -13.59
N ARG A 1106 -17.65 23.46 -14.26
CA ARG A 1106 -16.39 23.12 -14.94
C ARG A 1106 -15.21 23.02 -13.97
N ARG A 1107 -14.58 21.84 -13.91
CA ARG A 1107 -13.26 21.66 -13.24
C ARG A 1107 -12.13 22.26 -14.10
N ASN A 1108 -11.05 22.71 -13.46
CA ASN A 1108 -9.81 23.10 -14.17
C ASN A 1108 -9.33 21.95 -15.07
N GLY A 1109 -9.16 22.21 -16.38
CA GLY A 1109 -8.66 21.23 -17.36
C GLY A 1109 -9.71 20.41 -18.12
N GLN A 1110 -11.01 20.59 -17.90
CA GLN A 1110 -12.05 19.94 -18.73
C GLN A 1110 -12.41 20.78 -19.96
N SER A 1111 -12.54 20.14 -21.14
CA SER A 1111 -12.99 20.83 -22.36
C SER A 1111 -14.47 21.27 -22.25
N PRO A 1112 -14.83 22.43 -22.81
CA PRO A 1112 -16.20 22.99 -22.73
C PRO A 1112 -17.27 22.07 -23.35
N GLU A 1113 -16.88 21.12 -24.19
CA GLU A 1113 -17.77 20.15 -24.83
C GLU A 1113 -18.27 19.04 -23.88
N LYS A 1114 -17.65 18.85 -22.69
CA LYS A 1114 -17.92 17.67 -21.83
C LYS A 1114 -18.93 17.91 -20.70
N VAL A 1115 -19.12 19.11 -20.15
CA VAL A 1115 -20.21 19.41 -19.19
C VAL A 1115 -21.06 20.52 -19.77
N ASN A 1116 -22.35 20.26 -20.00
CA ASN A 1116 -23.29 21.28 -20.44
C ASN A 1116 -24.67 21.03 -19.82
N ARG A 1117 -25.54 22.05 -19.88
CA ARG A 1117 -26.95 21.96 -19.47
C ARG A 1117 -27.71 20.86 -20.23
N GLY A 1118 -27.29 20.55 -21.46
CA GLY A 1118 -27.86 19.47 -22.27
C GLY A 1118 -27.81 18.08 -21.61
N MET A 1119 -26.84 17.84 -20.72
CA MET A 1119 -26.70 16.56 -20.00
C MET A 1119 -27.93 16.19 -19.16
N ILE A 1120 -28.54 17.19 -18.49
CA ILE A 1120 -29.76 17.01 -17.68
C ILE A 1120 -31.03 17.26 -18.48
N LEU A 1121 -31.00 18.15 -19.49
CA LEU A 1121 -32.18 18.44 -20.32
C LEU A 1121 -32.54 17.28 -21.26
N ALA A 1122 -31.53 16.59 -21.82
CA ALA A 1122 -31.75 15.45 -22.72
C ALA A 1122 -32.61 14.32 -22.11
N PRO A 1123 -32.33 13.80 -20.89
CA PRO A 1123 -33.18 12.76 -20.30
C PRO A 1123 -34.61 13.23 -20.03
N LEU A 1124 -34.84 14.51 -19.73
CA LEU A 1124 -36.20 15.04 -19.52
C LEU A 1124 -37.01 15.01 -20.81
N VAL A 1125 -36.43 15.46 -21.92
CA VAL A 1125 -37.05 15.36 -23.25
C VAL A 1125 -37.34 13.91 -23.59
N GLY A 1126 -36.37 13.01 -23.33
CA GLY A 1126 -36.55 11.59 -23.53
C GLY A 1126 -37.73 10.99 -22.76
N MET A 1127 -37.90 11.32 -21.48
CA MET A 1127 -39.03 10.85 -20.66
C MET A 1127 -40.38 11.24 -21.27
N ILE A 1128 -40.51 12.49 -21.73
CA ILE A 1128 -41.75 13.02 -22.32
C ILE A 1128 -42.07 12.28 -23.61
N LEU A 1129 -41.07 12.15 -24.50
CA LEU A 1129 -41.24 11.47 -25.78
C LEU A 1129 -41.55 9.98 -25.62
N ASN A 1130 -40.89 9.29 -24.68
CA ASN A 1130 -41.13 7.87 -24.42
C ASN A 1130 -42.60 7.61 -23.99
N LEU A 1131 -43.15 8.47 -23.13
CA LEU A 1131 -44.54 8.35 -22.67
C LEU A 1131 -45.55 8.75 -23.75
N LEU A 1132 -45.22 9.75 -24.58
CA LEU A 1132 -46.04 10.15 -25.71
C LEU A 1132 -46.14 9.03 -26.76
N ASP A 1133 -45.00 8.42 -27.11
CA ASP A 1133 -44.95 7.27 -28.03
C ASP A 1133 -45.76 6.08 -27.48
N ALA A 1134 -45.64 5.80 -26.19
CA ALA A 1134 -46.41 4.73 -25.55
C ALA A 1134 -47.93 5.02 -25.51
N THR A 1135 -48.32 6.28 -25.38
CA THR A 1135 -49.73 6.71 -25.42
C THR A 1135 -50.32 6.53 -26.82
N ASN A 1136 -49.55 6.82 -27.88
CA ASN A 1136 -49.96 6.65 -29.26
C ASN A 1136 -50.10 5.18 -29.71
N LEU A 1137 -49.40 4.25 -29.03
CA LEU A 1137 -49.42 2.82 -29.32
C LEU A 1137 -50.53 2.06 -28.57
N ALA A 1138 -51.07 2.61 -27.48
CA ALA A 1138 -52.18 2.02 -26.75
C ALA A 1138 -53.50 2.38 -27.43
N GLU A 1139 -54.35 1.38 -27.71
CA GLU A 1139 -55.69 1.54 -28.33
C GLU A 1139 -56.72 2.28 -27.43
N PHE A 1140 -56.30 3.24 -26.59
CA PHE A 1140 -57.17 4.08 -25.77
C PHE A 1140 -57.29 5.48 -26.39
N GLN A 1141 -58.16 5.59 -27.37
CA GLN A 1141 -58.25 6.73 -28.28
C GLN A 1141 -59.02 7.95 -27.75
N GLU A 1142 -59.27 8.08 -26.43
CA GLU A 1142 -60.14 9.17 -25.95
C GLU A 1142 -59.62 10.06 -24.80
N ASN A 1143 -58.43 9.84 -24.21
CA ASN A 1143 -57.84 10.84 -23.30
C ASN A 1143 -56.31 10.80 -23.32
N ASN A 1144 -55.66 11.89 -23.77
CA ASN A 1144 -54.21 12.08 -23.62
C ASN A 1144 -53.87 12.40 -22.16
N TYR A 1145 -53.86 11.38 -21.29
CA TYR A 1145 -53.63 11.49 -19.84
C TYR A 1145 -52.38 12.32 -19.48
N LEU A 1146 -51.31 12.27 -20.28
CA LEU A 1146 -50.08 13.05 -20.03
C LEU A 1146 -50.31 14.56 -20.20
N VAL A 1147 -51.00 14.98 -21.26
CA VAL A 1147 -51.29 16.40 -21.54
C VAL A 1147 -52.22 16.96 -20.48
N ASP A 1148 -53.20 16.17 -20.03
CA ASP A 1148 -54.11 16.54 -18.94
C ASP A 1148 -53.40 16.78 -17.61
N VAL A 1149 -52.42 15.94 -17.28
CA VAL A 1149 -51.65 16.08 -16.02
C VAL A 1149 -50.78 17.33 -16.06
N PHE A 1150 -50.12 17.64 -17.18
CA PHE A 1150 -49.36 18.91 -17.30
C PHE A 1150 -50.26 20.14 -17.33
N ALA A 1151 -51.42 20.07 -17.99
CA ALA A 1151 -52.36 21.19 -18.05
C ALA A 1151 -53.00 21.51 -16.68
N SER A 1152 -53.25 20.48 -15.86
CA SER A 1152 -53.83 20.61 -14.52
C SER A 1152 -52.85 21.04 -13.42
N MET A 1153 -51.63 21.45 -13.77
CA MET A 1153 -50.65 21.96 -12.80
C MET A 1153 -50.91 23.43 -12.44
N ASP A 1154 -50.70 23.79 -11.18
CA ASP A 1154 -50.89 25.15 -10.64
C ASP A 1154 -49.89 26.21 -11.17
N CYS A 1155 -49.06 25.88 -12.18
CA CYS A 1155 -48.01 26.75 -12.71
C CYS A 1155 -47.93 26.74 -14.26
N PRO A 1156 -49.03 27.03 -14.98
CA PRO A 1156 -49.10 26.90 -16.45
C PRO A 1156 -48.06 27.74 -17.20
N ASN A 1157 -47.73 28.92 -16.68
CA ASN A 1157 -46.69 29.78 -17.26
C ASN A 1157 -45.29 29.16 -17.16
N THR A 1158 -44.94 28.59 -16.00
CA THR A 1158 -43.63 27.93 -15.78
C THR A 1158 -43.48 26.73 -16.69
N VAL A 1159 -44.56 25.95 -16.85
CA VAL A 1159 -44.61 24.83 -17.79
C VAL A 1159 -44.37 25.34 -19.20
N HIS A 1160 -45.16 26.30 -19.69
CA HIS A 1160 -45.01 26.83 -21.06
C HIS A 1160 -43.59 27.37 -21.35
N TYR A 1161 -43.03 28.21 -20.46
CA TYR A 1161 -41.67 28.74 -20.62
C TYR A 1161 -40.60 27.63 -20.59
N GLY A 1162 -40.76 26.62 -19.73
CA GLY A 1162 -39.83 25.50 -19.63
C GLY A 1162 -39.75 24.67 -20.90
N PHE A 1163 -40.90 24.37 -21.52
CA PHE A 1163 -40.96 23.63 -22.77
C PHE A 1163 -40.51 24.48 -23.97
N GLN A 1164 -40.82 25.77 -23.99
CA GLN A 1164 -40.30 26.69 -25.00
C GLN A 1164 -38.77 26.76 -24.96
N TYR A 1165 -38.18 26.81 -23.76
CA TYR A 1165 -36.73 26.78 -23.58
C TYR A 1165 -36.09 25.50 -24.15
N LEU A 1166 -36.75 24.34 -24.02
CA LEU A 1166 -36.24 23.07 -24.58
C LEU A 1166 -36.21 23.06 -26.12
N LEU A 1167 -37.19 23.72 -26.76
CA LEU A 1167 -37.26 23.87 -28.22
C LEU A 1167 -36.21 24.87 -28.73
N ASP A 1168 -35.98 25.96 -27.99
CA ASP A 1168 -35.02 27.00 -28.33
C ASP A 1168 -33.56 26.64 -27.95
N PHE A 1169 -33.34 25.54 -27.22
CA PHE A 1169 -32.01 25.14 -26.76
C PHE A 1169 -31.11 24.67 -27.91
N ASN A 1170 -29.86 25.12 -27.94
CA ASN A 1170 -28.90 24.71 -28.97
C ASN A 1170 -28.26 23.35 -28.64
N TRP A 1171 -28.69 22.31 -29.35
CA TRP A 1171 -28.24 20.93 -29.15
C TRP A 1171 -26.95 20.56 -29.91
N ASP A 1172 -26.48 21.41 -30.84
CA ASP A 1172 -25.33 21.13 -31.70
C ASP A 1172 -24.01 20.94 -30.93
N GLY A 1173 -23.91 21.51 -29.72
CA GLY A 1173 -22.76 21.36 -28.82
C GLY A 1173 -22.72 20.07 -27.98
N SER A 1174 -23.67 19.14 -28.17
CA SER A 1174 -23.84 17.96 -27.29
C SER A 1174 -23.66 16.59 -27.97
N SER A 1175 -23.67 16.51 -29.31
CA SER A 1175 -23.15 15.42 -30.17
C SER A 1175 -23.67 15.60 -31.60
N SER A 1176 -22.89 15.13 -32.58
CA SER A 1176 -23.02 15.37 -34.04
C SER A 1176 -24.44 15.57 -34.62
N GLY A 1177 -24.80 16.84 -34.85
CA GLY A 1177 -25.41 17.43 -36.06
C GLY A 1177 -26.75 16.91 -36.57
N ASP A 1178 -26.82 15.70 -37.11
CA ASP A 1178 -27.89 15.38 -38.09
C ASP A 1178 -29.02 14.47 -37.56
N ALA A 1179 -28.92 13.96 -36.33
CA ALA A 1179 -29.89 12.97 -35.79
C ALA A 1179 -31.02 13.55 -34.93
N TYR A 1180 -30.95 14.84 -34.55
CA TYR A 1180 -31.90 15.45 -33.61
C TYR A 1180 -33.09 16.12 -34.28
N ALA A 1181 -32.94 16.65 -35.51
CA ALA A 1181 -34.00 17.37 -36.23
C ALA A 1181 -35.31 16.56 -36.40
N ALA A 1182 -35.22 15.23 -36.61
CA ALA A 1182 -36.38 14.35 -36.75
C ALA A 1182 -37.09 14.00 -35.43
N LYS A 1183 -36.56 14.42 -34.27
CA LYS A 1183 -37.13 14.12 -32.94
C LYS A 1183 -37.79 15.32 -32.26
N TYR A 1184 -37.74 16.53 -32.82
CA TYR A 1184 -38.41 17.71 -32.25
C TYR A 1184 -39.87 17.86 -32.67
N GLU A 1185 -40.24 17.36 -33.85
CA GLU A 1185 -41.61 17.43 -34.37
C GLU A 1185 -42.66 16.89 -33.36
N PRO A 1186 -42.43 15.76 -32.64
CA PRO A 1186 -43.35 15.30 -31.60
C PRO A 1186 -43.41 16.20 -30.37
N LEU A 1187 -42.30 16.88 -30.00
CA LEU A 1187 -42.25 17.80 -28.87
C LEU A 1187 -42.97 19.13 -29.18
N GLU A 1188 -42.82 19.65 -30.40
CA GLU A 1188 -43.56 20.81 -30.90
C GLU A 1188 -45.06 20.53 -30.96
N ASN A 1189 -45.44 19.34 -31.46
CA ASN A 1189 -46.82 18.89 -31.47
C ASN A 1189 -47.38 18.76 -30.05
N PHE A 1190 -46.60 18.23 -29.10
CA PHE A 1190 -46.98 18.13 -27.70
C PHE A 1190 -47.19 19.50 -27.05
N LEU A 1191 -46.27 20.45 -27.26
CA LEU A 1191 -46.40 21.81 -26.73
C LEU A 1191 -47.64 22.53 -27.31
N SER A 1192 -47.93 22.32 -28.60
CA SER A 1192 -49.12 22.86 -29.25
C SER A 1192 -50.41 22.32 -28.62
N LEU A 1193 -50.49 21.00 -28.40
CA LEU A 1193 -51.62 20.34 -27.73
C LEU A 1193 -51.79 20.80 -26.27
N LEU A 1194 -50.67 20.94 -25.54
CA LEU A 1194 -50.66 21.42 -24.17
C LEU A 1194 -51.16 22.86 -24.06
N THR A 1195 -50.72 23.73 -24.98
CA THR A 1195 -51.15 25.13 -25.03
C THR A 1195 -52.64 25.25 -25.30
N CYS A 1196 -53.18 24.46 -26.24
CA CYS A 1196 -54.63 24.39 -26.48
C CYS A 1196 -55.40 23.95 -25.22
N ARG A 1197 -54.96 22.88 -24.53
CA ARG A 1197 -55.62 22.42 -23.30
C ARG A 1197 -55.54 23.40 -22.13
N ILE A 1198 -54.41 24.09 -21.95
CA ILE A 1198 -54.25 25.11 -20.90
C ILE A 1198 -55.24 26.27 -21.14
N VAL A 1199 -55.40 26.70 -22.39
CA VAL A 1199 -56.39 27.72 -22.78
C VAL A 1199 -57.82 27.23 -22.51
N GLU A 1200 -58.16 26.00 -22.90
CA GLU A 1200 -59.48 25.41 -22.63
C GLU A 1200 -59.81 25.27 -21.13
N GLN A 1201 -58.81 25.04 -20.27
CA GLN A 1201 -59.00 24.96 -18.81
C GLN A 1201 -59.15 26.35 -18.18
N LEU A 1202 -58.39 27.35 -18.62
CA LEU A 1202 -58.52 28.74 -18.17
C LEU A 1202 -59.90 29.32 -18.54
N GLU A 1203 -60.42 28.99 -19.73
CA GLU A 1203 -61.78 29.38 -20.16
C GLU A 1203 -62.90 28.68 -19.36
N LYS A 1204 -62.65 27.49 -18.81
CA LYS A 1204 -63.62 26.77 -17.94
C LYS A 1204 -63.67 27.29 -16.50
N VAL A 1205 -62.56 27.83 -15.98
CA VAL A 1205 -62.48 28.35 -14.60
C VAL A 1205 -63.22 29.69 -14.44
N ASP A 1206 -63.31 30.50 -15.50
CA ASP A 1206 -64.06 31.77 -15.49
C ASP A 1206 -65.60 31.61 -15.45
N CYS A 1207 -66.13 30.38 -15.49
CA CYS A 1207 -67.58 30.10 -15.54
C CYS A 1207 -68.19 29.41 -14.31
N VAL A 1208 -67.45 29.17 -13.22
CA VAL A 1208 -68.02 28.56 -12.00
C VAL A 1208 -68.01 29.58 -10.86
N GLY A 1209 -69.19 30.14 -10.60
CA GLY A 1209 -69.43 31.08 -9.52
C GLY A 1209 -69.29 30.46 -8.12
N GLU A 1210 -68.89 31.32 -7.19
CA GLU A 1210 -68.84 31.09 -5.74
C GLU A 1210 -70.13 30.45 -5.21
N THR A 1211 -70.04 29.23 -4.67
CA THR A 1211 -71.00 28.71 -3.67
C THR A 1211 -70.27 27.83 -2.64
N ASP A 1212 -70.44 28.19 -1.36
CA ASP A 1212 -70.14 27.45 -0.12
C ASP A 1212 -69.43 26.09 -0.24
N ALA A 1213 -68.10 26.07 -0.04
CA ALA A 1213 -67.34 24.82 0.03
C ALA A 1213 -66.09 24.89 0.95
N GLU A 1214 -66.06 25.71 2.00
CA GLU A 1214 -64.89 25.70 2.92
C GLU A 1214 -64.74 24.37 3.69
N ASP A 1215 -65.82 23.58 3.84
CA ASP A 1215 -65.81 22.27 4.52
C ASP A 1215 -65.55 21.06 3.58
N ARG A 1216 -65.42 21.28 2.27
CA ARG A 1216 -65.22 20.20 1.28
C ARG A 1216 -63.82 20.16 0.70
N ILE A 1217 -62.96 21.12 1.00
CA ILE A 1217 -61.62 21.19 0.43
C ILE A 1217 -60.63 20.49 1.36
N CYS A 1218 -59.72 19.70 0.77
CA CYS A 1218 -58.70 18.95 1.49
C CYS A 1218 -57.77 19.90 2.25
N CYS A 1219 -57.71 19.76 3.57
CA CYS A 1219 -56.86 20.59 4.42
C CYS A 1219 -55.35 20.41 4.18
N ILE A 1220 -54.93 19.41 3.41
CA ILE A 1220 -53.52 19.14 3.10
C ILE A 1220 -53.04 19.95 1.89
N CYS A 1221 -53.80 19.94 0.79
CA CYS A 1221 -53.43 20.66 -0.44
C CYS A 1221 -54.22 21.95 -0.67
N VAL A 1222 -55.33 22.15 0.02
CA VAL A 1222 -56.21 23.33 -0.08
C VAL A 1222 -56.73 23.58 -1.50
N THR A 1223 -56.69 22.55 -2.36
CA THR A 1223 -57.00 22.65 -3.81
C THR A 1223 -58.07 21.66 -4.25
N TYR A 1224 -58.03 20.42 -3.76
CA TYR A 1224 -58.94 19.36 -4.18
C TYR A 1224 -60.03 19.09 -3.15
N GLU A 1225 -61.19 18.63 -3.60
CA GLU A 1225 -62.25 18.20 -2.69
C GLU A 1225 -61.84 16.95 -1.87
N VAL A 1226 -62.44 16.80 -0.69
CA VAL A 1226 -62.23 15.71 0.25
C VAL A 1226 -62.96 14.45 -0.26
N ASP A 1227 -62.21 13.54 -0.87
CA ASP A 1227 -62.71 12.30 -1.48
C ASP A 1227 -62.13 11.01 -0.83
N ALA A 1228 -61.39 11.10 0.28
CA ALA A 1228 -60.80 9.94 0.96
C ALA A 1228 -61.01 9.90 2.48
N LEU A 1229 -61.25 8.70 3.01
CA LEU A 1229 -61.42 8.38 4.42
C LEU A 1229 -60.28 7.46 4.91
N ILE A 1230 -59.61 7.83 6.00
CA ILE A 1230 -58.44 7.14 6.54
C ILE A 1230 -58.86 6.19 7.68
N GLU A 1231 -58.76 4.88 7.52
CA GLU A 1231 -59.07 3.92 8.59
C GLU A 1231 -57.82 3.58 9.44
N PRO A 1232 -57.95 3.41 10.78
CA PRO A 1232 -59.19 3.41 11.57
C PRO A 1232 -59.60 4.79 12.12
N CYS A 1233 -58.78 5.83 11.93
CA CYS A 1233 -58.98 7.14 12.58
C CYS A 1233 -60.09 8.02 11.98
N LEU A 1234 -60.67 7.63 10.85
CA LEU A 1234 -61.75 8.29 10.12
C LEU A 1234 -61.48 9.75 9.70
N HIS A 1235 -60.22 10.19 9.73
CA HIS A 1235 -59.83 11.48 9.19
C HIS A 1235 -60.09 11.53 7.68
N LYS A 1236 -60.46 12.72 7.20
CA LYS A 1236 -60.83 12.94 5.81
C LYS A 1236 -59.84 13.89 5.14
N CYS A 1237 -59.49 13.62 3.90
CA CYS A 1237 -58.66 14.48 3.04
C CYS A 1237 -58.87 14.06 1.58
N CYS A 1238 -58.20 14.69 0.62
CA CYS A 1238 -58.22 14.18 -0.74
C CYS A 1238 -57.34 12.92 -0.87
N TYR A 1239 -57.79 11.99 -1.70
CA TYR A 1239 -57.16 10.71 -1.94
C TYR A 1239 -55.71 10.87 -2.39
N GLY A 1240 -55.43 11.86 -3.25
CA GLY A 1240 -54.07 12.18 -3.71
C GLY A 1240 -53.12 12.57 -2.59
N CYS A 1241 -53.56 13.37 -1.61
CA CYS A 1241 -52.70 13.80 -0.50
C CYS A 1241 -52.36 12.67 0.45
N ILE A 1242 -53.34 11.85 0.83
CA ILE A 1242 -53.09 10.72 1.73
C ILE A 1242 -52.29 9.62 1.06
N THR A 1243 -52.59 9.26 -0.20
CA THR A 1243 -51.78 8.28 -0.92
C THR A 1243 -50.33 8.76 -1.06
N ARG A 1244 -50.09 10.06 -1.32
CA ARG A 1244 -48.74 10.64 -1.32
C ARG A 1244 -48.06 10.58 0.04
N HIS A 1245 -48.78 10.86 1.13
CA HIS A 1245 -48.23 10.76 2.49
C HIS A 1245 -47.85 9.33 2.86
N LEU A 1246 -48.71 8.36 2.54
CA LEU A 1246 -48.53 6.94 2.85
C LEU A 1246 -47.35 6.29 2.12
N LEU A 1247 -46.87 6.89 1.01
CA LEU A 1247 -45.63 6.46 0.35
C LEU A 1247 -44.38 6.63 1.23
N ASN A 1248 -44.40 7.58 2.16
CA ASN A 1248 -43.26 7.90 3.03
C ASN A 1248 -43.54 7.64 4.52
N CYS A 1249 -44.80 7.64 4.96
CA CYS A 1249 -45.18 7.42 6.35
C CYS A 1249 -46.51 6.67 6.44
N GLN A 1250 -46.52 5.45 7.00
CA GLN A 1250 -47.74 4.65 7.16
C GLN A 1250 -48.66 5.11 8.32
N ARG A 1251 -48.54 6.36 8.74
CA ARG A 1251 -49.33 6.94 9.83
C ARG A 1251 -50.26 8.00 9.28
N CYS A 1252 -51.35 8.27 10.00
CA CYS A 1252 -52.30 9.29 9.58
C CYS A 1252 -51.66 10.66 9.78
N PHE A 1253 -51.73 11.50 8.74
CA PHE A 1253 -51.20 12.87 8.76
C PHE A 1253 -51.73 13.71 9.96
N PHE A 1254 -52.97 13.48 10.38
CA PHE A 1254 -53.64 14.29 11.41
C PHE A 1254 -53.41 13.81 12.84
N CYS A 1255 -53.41 12.50 13.08
CA CYS A 1255 -53.37 11.92 14.44
C CYS A 1255 -52.25 10.91 14.67
N ASN A 1256 -51.37 10.70 13.69
CA ASN A 1256 -50.22 9.82 13.76
C ASN A 1256 -50.55 8.33 14.05
N THR A 1257 -51.82 7.93 13.93
CA THR A 1257 -52.25 6.52 14.07
C THR A 1257 -51.89 5.73 12.81
N THR A 1258 -51.42 4.49 12.95
CA THR A 1258 -51.10 3.62 11.80
C THR A 1258 -52.33 3.44 10.91
N VAL A 1259 -52.19 3.73 9.62
CA VAL A 1259 -53.28 3.65 8.64
C VAL A 1259 -53.39 2.22 8.13
N THR A 1260 -54.57 1.62 8.28
CA THR A 1260 -54.84 0.24 7.83
C THR A 1260 -55.41 0.19 6.42
N SER A 1261 -56.21 1.19 6.03
CA SER A 1261 -56.78 1.32 4.69
C SER A 1261 -57.16 2.77 4.41
N VAL A 1262 -57.27 3.13 3.12
CA VAL A 1262 -57.83 4.40 2.67
C VAL A 1262 -59.00 4.09 1.74
N ARG A 1263 -60.19 4.58 2.07
CA ARG A 1263 -61.41 4.36 1.27
C ARG A 1263 -61.75 5.62 0.48
N ARG A 1264 -61.90 5.53 -0.85
CA ARG A 1264 -62.47 6.64 -1.66
C ARG A 1264 -63.96 6.78 -1.33
N MET A 1265 -64.41 8.01 -1.11
CA MET A 1265 -65.81 8.30 -0.77
C MET A 1265 -66.77 8.19 -1.98
N ASP A 1266 -66.23 8.05 -3.20
CA ASP A 1266 -67.00 7.95 -4.44
C ASP A 1266 -67.34 6.52 -4.89
N GLU A 1267 -66.92 5.48 -4.16
CA GLU A 1267 -67.45 4.12 -4.39
C GLU A 1267 -68.87 4.01 -3.82
N LYS A 1268 -69.86 4.49 -4.59
CA LYS A 1268 -71.23 3.99 -4.45
C LYS A 1268 -71.21 2.51 -4.75
N THR A 1269 -71.42 1.69 -3.72
CA THR A 1269 -71.94 0.32 -3.87
C THR A 1269 -73.20 0.38 -4.73
N GLY A 1270 -73.07 -0.08 -5.97
CA GLY A 1270 -74.15 -0.38 -6.92
C GLY A 1270 -73.84 -1.71 -7.57
#